data_AF-A0A2E8A2M0-F1
#
_entry.id   AF-A0A2E8A2M0-F1
#
_cell.length_a   1.000
_cell.length_b   1.000
_cell.length_c   1.000
_cell.angle_alpha   90.00
_cell.angle_beta   90.00
_cell.angle_gamma   90.00
#
_symmetry.space_group_name_H-M   'P 1'
#
loop_
_entity.id
_entity.type
_entity.pdbx_description
1 polymer ?
#
loop_
_entity_poly.entity_id
_entity_poly.type
_entity_poly.pdbx_seq_one_letter_code
_entity_poly.pdbx_strand_id
1 'polypeptide(L)'
;MVGRSAAIASALVMLFILPLAASTITPVEQGKGGLDADGRWAPSVESELHAEWWLHWSRDKDHDSLDDRLEWLLQQPDQVQQDWWRRAPEGSARIFIDYNHHPTDADVSALEELGVQVTFRPKYLDTVTASAPFSSILSGDGILSLPGVVMIEDLGLAEPNMHEAVPNMGVDQVWNDFGFDGTGSVVAILDTGVRGDHEGLNDMDDEPFTMGCDQPDPDPTNPNPIPIDCDPKIIAFFDAVFTDSEQDPSTSYDSGTHGSHVAGIAAGTGGGQADPTSGLKYVGAAPGAFLINLLACCDGDIEDVIQGAQWAIENKDKYGIDIVTSSLGEQQLEIHFDNDGNSAWSRQMDSVVEAGIITTLSAGNEFGGATFAGCNTIDSPGDANLPVTVASLDKDLGLAIYSSRGYTSDGRVKPDVATIGSSIMAPDAATSDGYTSKSGTSMATPLMAGIAALMVEANPDLTPTEFKDIISAHSIERDLQLLDDPGFNDCSILESRPDNEFGYGQADPLAFVEAAGSIDRSLNVSMNVETLQQIGNESYISGTASGVAPGMGLVEVRVGGGTWKGAADLSGDWSNWRVKLDPHDTSGNSTIYARLVVSEDSISPVDSRRVILIDGAGSGGISGDLTNLPASTFWIPFLATLGILGFVSARERWDRKFKRDGDGASFSLSTSSNYFAALSPYEWPKLVKSARDSWNAGESLVENQFRRYVSLSILYTAQGLPAGFTSVTFVAFLVSNGASPEEIAALFATIALPWTFKFIWGPVVDAVQVPSYGLRRPWILFAQTGMIVTLGALLFVPDLNASIELVTLMLFVHNLFSSLQDVSVDALAVDVLQPDEVAKANGFMFAAKRGGIIIGGAVVGMLVVDFGIKAAIMVQLPLLALIMCLPLFLRERSGDRLFPWQKFSETTPSGEVPVLEESDDELPWEEDYEDDFRVASWVSENLYGENIQGVAALLWFSIVVMLVGGGLGIIYLVSGAEAFDTVASPLKSVGWYAFLLSMAGIMAGTFLLPTISDFQVPNPFGESARVGIAVPAYNIVKGFSLRSSFLLIFLCLLSEMYVFVDPIVVDIFINEAGWSQTKYNGIMGGIVILFLMGGQILGGFLGDRFGVREVAMVGFTLLSLGNAGLALLEPHWTNTTIMTVYLCFRAIISGLAWICIISVSMRLTYSKAGGTQFTAYMSMFNLSAVIAYQFTGRMVEIFDYISALYLGAALTLFTVVILVFIDPDECDRVLEGRLGDDGEIDGDLGETPDGWWEAENESVGRDGVVS
;
A
#
# COMPACT_ATOMS: atom_id res chain seq x y z
N MET A 1 -16.72 -12.95 11.54
CA MET A 1 -16.91 -13.31 10.11
C MET A 1 -16.94 -12.02 9.27
N VAL A 2 -15.80 -11.55 8.75
CA VAL A 2 -15.73 -10.26 7.98
C VAL A 2 -14.98 -10.39 6.65
N GLY A 3 -14.03 -11.33 6.53
CA GLY A 3 -13.17 -11.56 5.35
C GLY A 3 -13.86 -12.12 4.09
N ARG A 4 -15.00 -11.56 3.68
CA ARG A 4 -15.62 -11.78 2.36
C ARG A 4 -16.14 -10.49 1.71
N SER A 5 -16.44 -9.44 2.47
CA SER A 5 -16.92 -8.17 1.88
C SER A 5 -15.76 -7.27 1.43
N ALA A 6 -14.75 -7.09 2.30
CA ALA A 6 -13.57 -6.26 1.99
C ALA A 6 -12.79 -6.81 0.77
N ALA A 7 -12.58 -8.13 0.71
CA ALA A 7 -11.90 -8.78 -0.42
C ALA A 7 -12.60 -8.53 -1.77
N ILE A 8 -13.93 -8.35 -1.81
CA ILE A 8 -14.65 -8.02 -3.04
C ILE A 8 -14.45 -6.54 -3.42
N ALA A 9 -14.39 -5.62 -2.44
CA ALA A 9 -14.06 -4.22 -2.70
C ALA A 9 -12.61 -4.08 -3.20
N SER A 10 -11.65 -4.72 -2.53
CA SER A 10 -10.24 -4.77 -2.96
C SER A 10 -10.08 -5.41 -4.33
N ALA A 11 -10.79 -6.51 -4.62
CA ALA A 11 -10.78 -7.15 -5.94
C ALA A 11 -11.37 -6.25 -7.05
N LEU A 12 -12.45 -5.52 -6.77
CA LEU A 12 -13.02 -4.56 -7.73
C LEU A 12 -12.08 -3.38 -7.98
N VAL A 13 -11.38 -2.89 -6.95
CA VAL A 13 -10.35 -1.86 -7.08
C VAL A 13 -9.14 -2.40 -7.87
N MET A 14 -8.67 -3.62 -7.59
CA MET A 14 -7.62 -4.29 -8.39
C MET A 14 -8.01 -4.49 -9.85
N LEU A 15 -9.31 -4.70 -10.15
CA LEU A 15 -9.83 -4.82 -11.52
C LEU A 15 -9.66 -3.53 -12.34
N PHE A 16 -9.48 -2.37 -11.69
CA PHE A 16 -9.09 -1.11 -12.32
C PHE A 16 -7.59 -0.78 -12.22
N ILE A 17 -6.82 -1.49 -11.38
CA ILE A 17 -5.36 -1.29 -11.17
C ILE A 17 -4.51 -2.22 -12.06
N LEU A 18 -5.11 -3.20 -12.75
CA LEU A 18 -4.40 -4.05 -13.72
C LEU A 18 -3.54 -3.30 -14.76
N PRO A 19 -3.90 -2.10 -15.27
CA PRO A 19 -3.03 -1.31 -16.13
C PRO A 19 -1.83 -0.62 -15.44
N LEU A 20 -1.72 -0.72 -14.12
CA LEU A 20 -0.59 -0.21 -13.32
C LEU A 20 0.29 -1.36 -12.79
N ALA A 21 -0.26 -2.57 -12.67
CA ALA A 21 0.50 -3.77 -12.26
C ALA A 21 1.48 -4.29 -13.34
N ALA A 22 1.53 -3.68 -14.52
CA ALA A 22 2.37 -4.10 -15.65
C ALA A 22 3.59 -3.20 -15.91
N SER A 23 3.84 -2.18 -15.09
CA SER A 23 5.02 -1.31 -15.22
C SER A 23 6.18 -1.74 -14.31
N THR A 24 7.01 -2.71 -14.74
CA THR A 24 8.49 -2.67 -14.60
C THR A 24 9.22 -3.88 -15.24
N ILE A 25 10.26 -3.56 -16.04
CA ILE A 25 11.56 -4.25 -16.22
C ILE A 25 11.60 -5.74 -16.65
N THR A 26 12.15 -6.01 -17.85
CA THR A 26 13.29 -6.94 -18.11
C THR A 26 13.72 -6.98 -19.60
N PRO A 27 15.04 -7.05 -19.90
CA PRO A 27 15.61 -7.59 -21.15
C PRO A 27 16.34 -8.95 -20.94
N VAL A 28 16.85 -9.59 -22.00
CA VAL A 28 17.30 -11.01 -22.02
C VAL A 28 18.53 -11.25 -22.91
N GLU A 29 19.48 -12.14 -22.55
CA GLU A 29 20.37 -12.86 -23.49
C GLU A 29 20.95 -14.20 -22.95
N GLN A 30 22.08 -14.75 -23.46
CA GLN A 30 22.47 -16.19 -23.39
C GLN A 30 23.76 -16.53 -22.57
N GLY A 31 23.79 -17.69 -21.89
CA GLY A 31 24.80 -18.06 -20.86
C GLY A 31 26.00 -18.97 -21.23
N LYS A 32 26.73 -19.46 -20.20
CA LYS A 32 28.22 -19.70 -20.18
C LYS A 32 28.70 -21.16 -19.93
N GLY A 33 30.00 -21.46 -20.19
CA GLY A 33 30.70 -22.73 -19.82
C GLY A 33 31.91 -23.14 -20.69
N GLY A 34 32.75 -24.08 -20.21
CA GLY A 34 34.11 -24.42 -20.71
C GLY A 34 34.34 -25.90 -21.14
N LEU A 35 35.61 -26.38 -21.13
CA LEU A 35 36.01 -27.74 -21.58
C LEU A 35 36.81 -28.52 -20.53
N ASP A 36 36.40 -29.78 -20.25
CA ASP A 36 37.05 -30.73 -19.33
C ASP A 36 38.37 -31.34 -19.87
N ALA A 37 39.14 -31.98 -18.98
CA ALA A 37 40.39 -32.67 -19.32
C ALA A 37 40.23 -33.85 -20.30
N ASP A 38 39.01 -34.36 -20.50
CA ASP A 38 38.65 -35.41 -21.46
C ASP A 38 38.22 -34.80 -22.83
N GLY A 39 38.20 -33.46 -22.94
CA GLY A 39 37.89 -32.66 -24.12
C GLY A 39 36.41 -32.42 -24.41
N ARG A 40 35.54 -32.44 -23.38
CA ARG A 40 34.08 -32.26 -23.51
C ARG A 40 33.61 -30.95 -22.89
N TRP A 41 32.51 -30.41 -23.41
CA TRP A 41 31.93 -29.18 -22.88
C TRP A 41 31.11 -29.42 -21.61
N ALA A 42 31.39 -28.62 -20.58
CA ALA A 42 30.71 -28.60 -19.30
C ALA A 42 30.22 -27.17 -18.99
N PRO A 43 29.01 -26.99 -18.44
CA PRO A 43 28.55 -25.69 -17.99
C PRO A 43 29.37 -25.24 -16.77
N SER A 44 29.49 -23.93 -16.60
CA SER A 44 29.80 -23.37 -15.28
C SER A 44 28.54 -23.48 -14.41
N VAL A 45 28.71 -23.66 -13.09
CA VAL A 45 27.59 -23.52 -12.13
C VAL A 45 27.58 -22.16 -11.43
N GLU A 46 28.55 -21.30 -11.71
CA GLU A 46 28.71 -19.99 -11.08
C GLU A 46 27.76 -18.93 -11.65
N SER A 47 27.52 -17.88 -10.86
CA SER A 47 26.64 -16.77 -11.22
C SER A 47 27.20 -15.98 -12.41
N GLU A 48 26.31 -15.49 -13.27
CA GLU A 48 26.72 -14.70 -14.44
C GLU A 48 27.47 -13.40 -14.08
N LEU A 49 27.34 -12.92 -12.83
CA LEU A 49 28.04 -11.75 -12.29
C LEU A 49 29.56 -11.94 -12.16
N HIS A 50 30.04 -13.16 -11.89
CA HIS A 50 31.45 -13.45 -11.58
C HIS A 50 32.21 -14.12 -12.75
N ALA A 51 31.62 -14.18 -13.94
CA ALA A 51 32.21 -14.89 -15.07
C ALA A 51 33.57 -14.30 -15.50
N GLU A 52 34.57 -15.16 -15.66
CA GLU A 52 35.97 -14.81 -15.99
C GLU A 52 36.70 -13.98 -14.92
N TRP A 53 36.27 -14.04 -13.64
CA TRP A 53 36.85 -13.27 -12.51
C TRP A 53 38.38 -13.38 -12.40
N TRP A 54 38.94 -14.55 -12.69
CA TRP A 54 40.37 -14.84 -12.66
C TRP A 54 41.20 -13.93 -13.59
N LEU A 55 40.62 -13.41 -14.68
CA LEU A 55 41.29 -12.44 -15.58
C LEU A 55 41.57 -11.09 -14.90
N HIS A 56 40.92 -10.81 -13.78
CA HIS A 56 40.97 -9.55 -13.04
C HIS A 56 41.28 -9.78 -11.55
N TRP A 57 41.79 -10.95 -11.20
CA TRP A 57 42.09 -11.34 -9.83
C TRP A 57 43.13 -10.43 -9.17
N SER A 58 42.77 -9.83 -8.04
CA SER A 58 43.60 -8.78 -7.43
C SER A 58 44.87 -9.31 -6.74
N ARG A 59 44.99 -10.64 -6.54
CA ARG A 59 46.19 -11.30 -6.04
C ARG A 59 47.02 -12.04 -7.09
N ASP A 60 46.60 -12.08 -8.36
CA ASP A 60 47.45 -12.53 -9.47
C ASP A 60 47.95 -11.30 -10.23
N LYS A 61 48.99 -10.68 -9.69
CA LYS A 61 49.40 -9.32 -10.06
C LYS A 61 50.36 -9.24 -11.23
N ASP A 62 51.05 -10.34 -11.56
CA ASP A 62 51.85 -10.44 -12.79
C ASP A 62 51.22 -11.36 -13.87
N HIS A 63 50.03 -11.90 -13.58
CA HIS A 63 49.17 -12.66 -14.48
C HIS A 63 49.73 -14.03 -14.86
N ASP A 64 50.18 -14.78 -13.85
CA ASP A 64 50.68 -16.16 -13.94
C ASP A 64 49.69 -17.25 -13.44
N SER A 65 48.56 -16.82 -12.86
CA SER A 65 47.47 -17.64 -12.31
C SER A 65 47.73 -18.31 -10.95
N LEU A 66 48.55 -17.69 -10.10
CA LEU A 66 48.80 -18.05 -8.70
C LEU A 66 48.51 -16.86 -7.75
N ASP A 67 48.00 -17.09 -6.53
CA ASP A 67 47.91 -16.04 -5.50
C ASP A 67 49.33 -15.61 -5.03
N ASP A 68 49.69 -14.33 -5.24
CA ASP A 68 50.91 -13.65 -4.74
C ASP A 68 51.18 -13.96 -3.26
N ARG A 69 50.12 -14.01 -2.43
CA ARG A 69 50.19 -14.29 -0.99
C ARG A 69 50.56 -15.75 -0.75
N LEU A 70 50.06 -16.69 -1.56
CA LEU A 70 50.47 -18.08 -1.53
C LEU A 70 51.94 -18.21 -1.97
N GLU A 71 52.39 -17.54 -3.05
CA GLU A 71 53.80 -17.55 -3.45
C GLU A 71 54.72 -16.99 -2.35
N TRP A 72 54.28 -15.93 -1.66
CA TRP A 72 54.97 -15.35 -0.51
C TRP A 72 54.98 -16.27 0.73
N LEU A 73 53.87 -16.94 1.05
CA LEU A 73 53.77 -17.92 2.14
C LEU A 73 54.67 -19.14 1.88
N LEU A 74 54.72 -19.63 0.64
CA LEU A 74 55.62 -20.69 0.18
C LEU A 74 57.12 -20.31 0.33
N GLN A 75 57.43 -19.02 0.46
CA GLN A 75 58.78 -18.49 0.73
C GLN A 75 59.05 -18.16 2.21
N GLN A 76 58.05 -18.23 3.10
CA GLN A 76 58.26 -17.97 4.53
C GLN A 76 58.98 -19.13 5.24
N PRO A 77 59.60 -18.90 6.42
CA PRO A 77 60.25 -19.97 7.19
C PRO A 77 59.27 -21.06 7.61
N ASP A 78 59.73 -22.31 7.66
CA ASP A 78 58.95 -23.53 7.94
C ASP A 78 58.01 -23.39 9.15
N GLN A 79 58.44 -22.65 10.18
CA GLN A 79 57.65 -22.40 11.38
C GLN A 79 56.43 -21.49 11.11
N VAL A 80 56.59 -20.43 10.32
CA VAL A 80 55.46 -19.58 9.90
C VAL A 80 54.50 -20.37 9.02
N GLN A 81 55.03 -21.21 8.13
CA GLN A 81 54.23 -22.10 7.28
C GLN A 81 53.39 -23.10 8.09
N GLN A 82 53.92 -23.66 9.18
CA GLN A 82 53.14 -24.53 10.08
C GLN A 82 52.22 -23.76 11.04
N ASP A 83 52.63 -22.59 11.52
CA ASP A 83 51.80 -21.72 12.38
C ASP A 83 50.60 -21.11 11.61
N TRP A 84 50.67 -21.10 10.26
CA TRP A 84 49.61 -20.75 9.31
C TRP A 84 48.83 -22.00 8.88
N TRP A 85 49.42 -22.88 8.07
CA TRP A 85 48.80 -24.12 7.58
C TRP A 85 48.82 -25.27 8.62
N ARG A 86 48.31 -25.02 9.83
CA ARG A 86 48.31 -25.94 10.99
C ARG A 86 47.71 -27.33 10.75
N ARG A 87 46.98 -27.52 9.64
CA ARG A 87 46.32 -28.77 9.22
C ARG A 87 46.96 -29.44 7.98
N ALA A 88 48.04 -28.88 7.42
CA ALA A 88 48.71 -29.43 6.24
C ALA A 88 49.87 -30.40 6.58
N PRO A 89 50.22 -31.36 5.70
CA PRO A 89 51.48 -32.10 5.79
C PRO A 89 52.71 -31.21 5.58
N GLU A 90 53.85 -31.56 6.18
CA GLU A 90 55.12 -30.85 5.96
C GLU A 90 55.51 -30.79 4.46
N GLY A 91 55.73 -29.57 3.94
CA GLY A 91 56.05 -29.34 2.52
C GLY A 91 54.83 -29.31 1.58
N SER A 92 53.62 -29.22 2.14
CA SER A 92 52.36 -29.05 1.41
C SER A 92 51.59 -27.84 1.93
N ALA A 93 50.89 -27.14 1.04
CA ALA A 93 49.93 -26.09 1.40
C ALA A 93 48.50 -26.66 1.35
N ARG A 94 47.56 -26.02 2.06
CA ARG A 94 46.13 -26.16 1.76
C ARG A 94 45.74 -25.02 0.83
N ILE A 95 45.09 -25.36 -0.28
CA ILE A 95 44.82 -24.45 -1.38
C ILE A 95 43.44 -24.67 -1.98
N PHE A 96 42.91 -23.66 -2.65
CA PHE A 96 41.87 -23.81 -3.67
C PHE A 96 42.52 -24.03 -5.05
N ILE A 97 41.75 -24.55 -6.02
CA ILE A 97 42.18 -24.81 -7.40
C ILE A 97 40.96 -24.62 -8.29
N ASP A 98 40.97 -23.62 -9.15
CA ASP A 98 39.76 -23.11 -9.81
C ASP A 98 39.72 -23.42 -11.30
N TYR A 99 38.53 -23.56 -11.88
CA TYR A 99 38.31 -23.93 -13.27
C TYR A 99 37.32 -22.99 -13.99
N ASN A 100 37.39 -22.93 -15.32
CA ASN A 100 36.44 -22.18 -16.17
C ASN A 100 35.12 -22.93 -16.50
N HIS A 101 34.85 -24.01 -15.77
CA HIS A 101 33.68 -24.89 -15.88
C HIS A 101 33.63 -25.79 -14.65
N HIS A 102 32.47 -26.37 -14.33
CA HIS A 102 32.35 -27.14 -13.10
C HIS A 102 33.22 -28.42 -13.11
N PRO A 103 34.19 -28.58 -12.16
CA PRO A 103 35.21 -29.62 -12.21
C PRO A 103 34.64 -31.03 -12.29
N THR A 104 35.01 -31.76 -13.35
CA THR A 104 34.54 -33.12 -13.59
C THR A 104 35.43 -34.15 -12.89
N ASP A 105 34.99 -35.41 -12.89
CA ASP A 105 35.76 -36.52 -12.35
C ASP A 105 37.02 -36.84 -13.18
N ALA A 106 37.11 -36.35 -14.42
CA ALA A 106 38.33 -36.41 -15.22
C ALA A 106 39.39 -35.42 -14.68
N ASP A 107 38.97 -34.22 -14.29
CA ASP A 107 39.86 -33.14 -13.85
C ASP A 107 40.46 -33.45 -12.47
N VAL A 108 39.65 -33.98 -11.55
CA VAL A 108 40.14 -34.51 -10.26
C VAL A 108 41.07 -35.71 -10.44
N SER A 109 40.80 -36.59 -11.41
CA SER A 109 41.73 -37.69 -11.73
C SER A 109 43.10 -37.16 -12.21
N ALA A 110 43.12 -36.06 -12.96
CA ALA A 110 44.36 -35.43 -13.40
C ALA A 110 45.12 -34.73 -12.27
N LEU A 111 44.42 -34.11 -11.31
CA LEU A 111 45.02 -33.55 -10.09
C LEU A 111 45.65 -34.65 -9.21
N GLU A 112 44.98 -35.80 -9.05
CA GLU A 112 45.54 -36.94 -8.28
C GLU A 112 46.82 -37.51 -8.92
N GLU A 113 46.94 -37.54 -10.26
CA GLU A 113 48.19 -37.95 -10.94
C GLU A 113 49.37 -36.98 -10.69
N LEU A 114 49.10 -35.70 -10.37
CA LEU A 114 50.11 -34.72 -9.94
C LEU A 114 50.44 -34.80 -8.44
N GLY A 115 49.88 -35.78 -7.72
CA GLY A 115 50.11 -35.98 -6.28
C GLY A 115 49.38 -34.97 -5.38
N VAL A 116 48.37 -34.28 -5.91
CA VAL A 116 47.49 -33.38 -5.15
C VAL A 116 46.43 -34.22 -4.43
N GLN A 117 46.25 -34.00 -3.13
CA GLN A 117 45.16 -34.63 -2.39
C GLN A 117 43.95 -33.70 -2.38
N VAL A 118 42.97 -33.98 -3.23
CA VAL A 118 41.67 -33.29 -3.19
C VAL A 118 40.99 -33.57 -1.84
N THR A 119 40.54 -32.50 -1.18
CA THR A 119 39.90 -32.57 0.15
C THR A 119 38.40 -32.28 0.09
N PHE A 120 37.97 -31.42 -0.84
CA PHE A 120 36.57 -31.07 -1.07
C PHE A 120 36.36 -30.59 -2.51
N ARG A 121 35.19 -30.85 -3.09
CA ARG A 121 34.70 -30.19 -4.31
C ARG A 121 33.37 -29.50 -3.93
N PRO A 122 33.33 -28.16 -3.83
CA PRO A 122 32.08 -27.42 -3.67
C PRO A 122 31.08 -27.78 -4.77
N LYS A 123 29.79 -27.66 -4.49
CA LYS A 123 28.72 -28.01 -5.44
C LYS A 123 28.27 -26.82 -6.31
N TYR A 124 28.65 -25.61 -5.93
CA TYR A 124 28.14 -24.34 -6.48
C TYR A 124 29.24 -23.36 -6.89
N LEU A 125 30.50 -23.81 -6.86
CA LEU A 125 31.67 -23.12 -7.40
C LEU A 125 32.33 -24.05 -8.42
N ASP A 126 33.12 -23.50 -9.33
CA ASP A 126 33.92 -24.25 -10.30
C ASP A 126 35.32 -24.61 -9.72
N THR A 127 35.39 -24.82 -8.40
CA THR A 127 36.60 -24.95 -7.58
C THR A 127 36.84 -26.37 -7.04
N VAL A 128 38.09 -26.68 -6.66
CA VAL A 128 38.49 -27.88 -5.91
C VAL A 128 39.44 -27.51 -4.75
N THR A 129 39.01 -27.69 -3.49
CA THR A 129 39.87 -27.47 -2.32
C THR A 129 40.78 -28.68 -2.08
N ALA A 130 42.09 -28.47 -2.01
CA ALA A 130 43.08 -29.54 -1.94
C ALA A 130 44.20 -29.28 -0.90
N SER A 131 44.93 -30.35 -0.58
CA SER A 131 46.27 -30.27 0.02
C SER A 131 47.30 -30.64 -1.06
N ALA A 132 48.14 -29.70 -1.46
CA ALA A 132 49.05 -29.86 -2.59
C ALA A 132 50.52 -29.73 -2.15
N PRO A 133 51.43 -30.61 -2.63
CA PRO A 133 52.86 -30.44 -2.44
C PRO A 133 53.35 -29.14 -3.10
N PHE A 134 54.24 -28.40 -2.45
CA PHE A 134 54.80 -27.15 -3.00
C PHE A 134 55.39 -27.33 -4.42
N SER A 135 55.91 -28.53 -4.73
CA SER A 135 56.46 -28.88 -6.04
C SER A 135 55.43 -29.07 -7.16
N SER A 136 54.16 -29.31 -6.83
CA SER A 136 53.09 -29.48 -7.82
C SER A 136 52.40 -28.14 -8.15
N ILE A 137 52.46 -27.18 -7.21
CA ILE A 137 52.04 -25.79 -7.39
C ILE A 137 53.07 -25.05 -8.26
N LEU A 138 54.33 -24.98 -7.83
CA LEU A 138 55.40 -24.16 -8.45
C LEU A 138 56.07 -24.81 -9.69
N SER A 139 55.34 -25.62 -10.47
CA SER A 139 55.86 -26.33 -11.63
C SER A 139 55.15 -25.91 -12.92
N GLY A 140 55.92 -25.57 -13.96
CA GLY A 140 55.38 -25.28 -15.29
C GLY A 140 54.79 -26.50 -16.03
N ASP A 141 55.07 -27.71 -15.55
CA ASP A 141 54.37 -28.95 -15.91
C ASP A 141 53.48 -29.44 -14.72
N GLY A 142 52.96 -28.49 -13.93
CA GLY A 142 52.20 -28.71 -12.68
C GLY A 142 50.70 -28.45 -12.81
N ILE A 143 50.04 -28.05 -11.71
CA ILE A 143 48.57 -27.88 -11.64
C ILE A 143 48.04 -26.95 -12.74
N LEU A 144 48.70 -25.80 -12.95
CA LEU A 144 48.34 -24.80 -13.97
C LEU A 144 48.51 -25.27 -15.42
N SER A 145 49.05 -26.48 -15.66
CA SER A 145 49.17 -27.07 -17.00
C SER A 145 47.95 -27.90 -17.42
N LEU A 146 46.98 -28.11 -16.52
CA LEU A 146 45.78 -28.90 -16.78
C LEU A 146 44.72 -28.12 -17.59
N PRO A 147 43.93 -28.78 -18.46
CA PRO A 147 42.87 -28.11 -19.21
C PRO A 147 41.82 -27.49 -18.29
N GLY A 148 41.51 -26.21 -18.53
CA GLY A 148 40.42 -25.51 -17.86
C GLY A 148 40.74 -24.89 -16.49
N VAL A 149 41.90 -25.18 -15.89
CA VAL A 149 42.35 -24.55 -14.62
C VAL A 149 42.63 -23.06 -14.82
N VAL A 150 42.35 -22.23 -13.80
CA VAL A 150 42.47 -20.77 -13.84
C VAL A 150 43.04 -20.05 -12.60
N MET A 151 43.01 -20.59 -11.35
CA MET A 151 43.54 -19.92 -10.13
C MET A 151 43.86 -20.87 -8.95
N ILE A 152 44.56 -20.40 -7.88
CA ILE A 152 45.00 -21.15 -6.66
C ILE A 152 45.21 -20.25 -5.36
N GLU A 153 44.66 -20.55 -4.14
CA GLU A 153 44.49 -19.61 -2.93
C GLU A 153 44.63 -20.13 -1.41
N ASP A 154 44.11 -19.43 -0.31
CA ASP A 154 44.30 -19.65 1.22
C ASP A 154 43.37 -18.85 2.30
N LEU A 155 43.27 -19.16 3.68
CA LEU A 155 41.99 -19.20 4.58
C LEU A 155 41.93 -18.87 6.23
N GLY A 156 41.08 -17.99 7.03
CA GLY A 156 40.92 -16.64 8.03
C GLY A 156 41.56 -15.90 9.44
N LEU A 157 40.96 -15.58 10.68
CA LEU A 157 41.44 -15.07 12.14
C LEU A 157 41.52 -13.57 12.83
N ALA A 158 41.38 -13.34 14.24
CA ALA A 158 41.48 -12.00 15.11
C ALA A 158 41.69 -11.88 16.76
N GLU A 159 41.61 -10.67 17.51
CA GLU A 159 41.97 -10.32 19.02
C GLU A 159 41.34 -9.05 19.91
N PRO A 160 41.62 -8.72 21.27
CA PRO A 160 40.78 -7.95 22.37
C PRO A 160 41.18 -6.67 23.35
N ASN A 161 40.28 -5.95 24.20
CA ASN A 161 40.34 -5.24 25.63
C ASN A 161 39.70 -3.77 26.09
N MET A 162 38.67 -3.49 27.01
CA MET A 162 37.84 -2.18 27.36
C MET A 162 38.23 -1.03 28.38
N HIS A 163 37.39 -0.03 28.88
CA HIS A 163 36.09 0.07 29.67
C HIS A 163 35.07 1.27 29.38
N GLU A 164 34.78 1.70 28.13
CA GLU A 164 34.18 3.05 27.84
C GLU A 164 32.96 3.15 26.87
N ALA A 165 32.41 2.04 26.34
CA ALA A 165 31.54 2.11 25.15
C ALA A 165 30.15 2.79 25.34
N VAL A 166 29.40 2.43 26.39
CA VAL A 166 28.01 2.89 26.61
C VAL A 166 27.88 4.42 26.68
N PRO A 167 28.69 5.16 27.49
CA PRO A 167 28.61 6.62 27.55
C PRO A 167 29.18 7.32 26.31
N ASN A 168 30.22 6.76 25.67
CA ASN A 168 30.82 7.37 24.48
C ASN A 168 29.90 7.24 23.24
N MET A 169 29.02 6.23 23.21
CA MET A 169 27.93 6.13 22.23
C MET A 169 26.67 6.91 22.65
N GLY A 170 26.57 7.39 23.90
CA GLY A 170 25.38 8.09 24.41
C GLY A 170 24.18 7.18 24.72
N VAL A 171 24.38 5.87 24.87
CA VAL A 171 23.31 4.92 25.25
C VAL A 171 22.73 5.28 26.63
N ASP A 172 23.56 5.79 27.54
CA ASP A 172 23.13 6.30 28.84
C ASP A 172 22.16 7.49 28.75
N GLN A 173 22.16 8.24 27.65
CA GLN A 173 21.21 9.33 27.43
C GLN A 173 19.80 8.80 27.17
N VAL A 174 19.64 7.65 26.50
CA VAL A 174 18.34 6.99 26.33
C VAL A 174 17.74 6.63 27.70
N TRP A 175 18.54 6.02 28.58
CA TRP A 175 18.10 5.65 29.93
C TRP A 175 17.71 6.86 30.78
N ASN A 176 18.45 7.97 30.67
CA ASN A 176 18.22 9.17 31.48
C ASN A 176 17.09 10.08 30.94
N ASP A 177 16.91 10.18 29.63
CA ASP A 177 15.92 11.05 29.00
C ASP A 177 14.56 10.37 28.79
N PHE A 178 14.53 9.06 28.51
CA PHE A 178 13.31 8.30 28.24
C PHE A 178 12.94 7.28 29.31
N GLY A 179 13.92 6.78 30.08
CA GLY A 179 13.69 5.73 31.08
C GLY A 179 13.56 4.32 30.50
N PHE A 180 13.77 4.15 29.19
CA PHE A 180 13.88 2.84 28.55
C PHE A 180 15.17 2.14 28.96
N ASP A 181 15.07 0.84 29.22
CA ASP A 181 16.18 -0.04 29.56
C ASP A 181 16.16 -1.36 28.77
N GLY A 182 15.22 -1.51 27.84
CA GLY A 182 14.94 -2.73 27.09
C GLY A 182 13.77 -3.54 27.67
N THR A 183 13.06 -3.04 28.69
CA THR A 183 12.03 -3.80 29.41
C THR A 183 10.90 -4.27 28.49
N GLY A 184 10.79 -5.60 28.38
CA GLY A 184 9.79 -6.27 27.55
C GLY A 184 10.27 -6.63 26.14
N SER A 185 11.51 -6.30 25.77
CA SER A 185 12.17 -6.89 24.60
C SER A 185 12.91 -8.18 24.96
N VAL A 186 13.13 -9.05 23.96
CA VAL A 186 13.87 -10.32 24.12
C VAL A 186 15.00 -10.44 23.10
N VAL A 187 16.22 -10.63 23.59
CA VAL A 187 17.45 -10.79 22.79
C VAL A 187 17.95 -12.23 22.88
N ALA A 188 17.97 -12.93 21.76
CA ALA A 188 18.56 -14.25 21.63
C ALA A 188 20.04 -14.16 21.23
N ILE A 189 20.90 -14.81 22.02
CA ILE A 189 22.35 -14.82 21.88
C ILE A 189 22.76 -16.12 21.19
N LEU A 190 23.15 -16.05 19.92
CA LEU A 190 23.58 -17.20 19.12
C LEU A 190 25.11 -17.27 19.11
N ASP A 191 25.67 -18.07 20.02
CA ASP A 191 27.09 -18.03 20.37
C ASP A 191 27.55 -19.34 21.06
N THR A 192 28.66 -19.26 21.79
CA THR A 192 29.24 -20.24 22.73
C THR A 192 28.44 -20.44 24.02
N GLY A 193 27.25 -19.84 24.12
CA GLY A 193 26.34 -19.98 25.26
C GLY A 193 26.45 -18.87 26.30
N VAL A 194 25.47 -18.79 27.22
CA VAL A 194 25.35 -17.72 28.22
C VAL A 194 25.32 -18.30 29.63
N ARG A 195 26.27 -17.87 30.47
CA ARG A 195 26.40 -18.32 31.87
C ARG A 195 25.33 -17.67 32.77
N GLY A 196 24.28 -18.42 33.09
CA GLY A 196 23.11 -17.95 33.85
C GLY A 196 23.27 -17.84 35.36
N ASP A 197 24.42 -18.23 35.95
CA ASP A 197 24.74 -18.05 37.37
C ASP A 197 25.73 -16.90 37.64
N HIS A 198 25.98 -16.04 36.64
CA HIS A 198 26.83 -14.86 36.81
C HIS A 198 26.00 -13.67 37.34
N GLU A 199 26.49 -12.97 38.37
CA GLU A 199 25.87 -11.85 39.12
C GLU A 199 25.45 -10.61 38.27
N GLY A 200 25.59 -10.66 36.94
CA GLY A 200 25.18 -9.60 36.02
C GLY A 200 24.34 -10.11 34.84
N LEU A 201 23.91 -11.38 34.91
CA LEU A 201 23.21 -12.15 33.88
C LEU A 201 22.22 -13.19 34.45
N ASN A 202 22.04 -13.27 35.78
CA ASN A 202 21.20 -14.27 36.43
C ASN A 202 19.76 -13.77 36.65
N ASP A 203 19.61 -12.61 37.28
CA ASP A 203 18.34 -11.93 37.61
C ASP A 203 18.24 -10.57 36.89
N MET A 204 17.22 -9.78 37.20
CA MET A 204 16.92 -8.52 36.52
C MET A 204 17.11 -7.26 37.38
N ASP A 205 17.51 -7.36 38.65
CA ASP A 205 17.66 -6.21 39.56
C ASP A 205 18.94 -6.21 40.42
N ASP A 206 19.77 -7.25 40.34
CA ASP A 206 20.99 -7.50 41.13
C ASP A 206 20.77 -7.56 42.67
N GLU A 207 19.53 -7.67 43.18
CA GLU A 207 19.24 -7.78 44.62
C GLU A 207 19.08 -9.25 45.04
N PRO A 208 19.96 -9.78 45.94
CA PRO A 208 19.89 -11.18 46.36
C PRO A 208 18.55 -11.56 47.01
N PHE A 209 17.73 -12.26 46.22
CA PHE A 209 16.43 -12.88 46.53
C PHE A 209 15.23 -11.92 46.56
N THR A 210 14.61 -11.73 45.39
CA THR A 210 13.31 -11.05 45.18
C THR A 210 12.17 -11.70 46.00
N MET A 211 11.95 -11.23 47.24
CA MET A 211 11.07 -11.89 48.21
C MET A 211 9.56 -11.70 47.93
N GLY A 212 9.02 -12.39 46.92
CA GLY A 212 7.59 -12.35 46.55
C GLY A 212 6.89 -13.70 46.29
N CYS A 213 7.62 -14.80 46.15
CA CYS A 213 7.13 -16.06 45.59
C CYS A 213 7.16 -17.25 46.57
N ASP A 214 6.21 -18.19 46.43
CA ASP A 214 6.10 -19.40 47.26
C ASP A 214 7.21 -20.41 46.91
N GLN A 215 8.35 -20.33 47.60
CA GLN A 215 9.42 -21.32 47.44
C GLN A 215 9.00 -22.71 47.96
N PRO A 216 9.39 -23.81 47.29
CA PRO A 216 9.00 -25.16 47.68
C PRO A 216 9.60 -25.55 49.04
N ASP A 217 8.82 -26.31 49.83
CA ASP A 217 9.28 -26.89 51.11
C ASP A 217 10.61 -27.64 50.89
N PRO A 218 11.68 -27.32 51.64
CA PRO A 218 13.03 -27.80 51.32
C PRO A 218 13.13 -29.33 51.47
N ASP A 219 13.57 -29.99 50.39
CA ASP A 219 13.76 -31.44 50.36
C ASP A 219 14.76 -31.86 51.47
N PRO A 220 14.37 -32.75 52.42
CA PRO A 220 15.24 -33.17 53.53
C PRO A 220 16.47 -33.97 53.10
N THR A 221 16.66 -34.22 51.79
CA THR A 221 17.85 -34.83 51.19
C THR A 221 18.78 -33.82 50.50
N ASN A 222 18.33 -32.59 50.19
CA ASN A 222 19.17 -31.54 49.64
C ASN A 222 19.58 -30.52 50.74
N PRO A 223 20.85 -30.47 51.19
CA PRO A 223 21.29 -29.52 52.21
C PRO A 223 21.38 -28.07 51.73
N ASN A 224 21.41 -27.83 50.41
CA ASN A 224 21.41 -26.52 49.77
C ASN A 224 20.25 -26.46 48.76
N PRO A 225 19.01 -26.14 49.18
CA PRO A 225 17.96 -25.80 48.21
C PRO A 225 18.46 -24.61 47.37
N ILE A 226 18.35 -24.73 46.04
CA ILE A 226 18.57 -23.59 45.14
C ILE A 226 17.40 -22.64 45.39
N PRO A 227 17.63 -21.39 45.81
CA PRO A 227 16.57 -20.40 45.91
C PRO A 227 16.00 -20.17 44.51
N ILE A 228 14.70 -20.32 44.36
CA ILE A 228 14.04 -19.97 43.10
C ILE A 228 14.05 -18.45 42.99
N ASP A 229 14.77 -17.96 41.99
CA ASP A 229 14.63 -16.63 41.42
C ASP A 229 13.29 -16.53 40.66
N CYS A 230 12.67 -15.37 40.74
CA CYS A 230 11.29 -15.12 40.31
C CYS A 230 11.18 -14.00 39.26
N ASP A 231 12.29 -13.38 38.90
CA ASP A 231 12.45 -12.49 37.74
C ASP A 231 13.72 -12.83 36.92
N PRO A 232 13.88 -14.10 36.48
CA PRO A 232 15.10 -14.58 35.85
C PRO A 232 15.41 -13.85 34.54
N LYS A 233 16.70 -13.58 34.35
CA LYS A 233 17.24 -12.91 33.17
C LYS A 233 17.13 -13.75 31.90
N ILE A 234 17.43 -15.05 32.03
CA ILE A 234 17.42 -16.02 30.93
C ILE A 234 16.09 -16.80 30.97
N ILE A 235 15.27 -16.63 29.93
CA ILE A 235 13.90 -17.20 29.88
C ILE A 235 13.80 -18.49 29.06
N ALA A 236 14.78 -18.78 28.19
CA ALA A 236 14.89 -20.01 27.43
C ALA A 236 16.36 -20.37 27.16
N PHE A 237 16.64 -21.66 27.03
CA PHE A 237 17.96 -22.20 26.70
C PHE A 237 17.82 -23.36 25.71
N PHE A 238 18.48 -23.23 24.54
CA PHE A 238 18.63 -24.30 23.55
C PHE A 238 20.11 -24.68 23.42
N ASP A 239 20.39 -25.98 23.47
CA ASP A 239 21.73 -26.56 23.37
C ASP A 239 21.76 -27.47 22.13
N ALA A 240 22.21 -26.91 21.00
CA ALA A 240 22.38 -27.63 19.75
C ALA A 240 23.59 -28.57 19.83
N VAL A 241 24.74 -28.03 20.27
CA VAL A 241 26.07 -28.66 20.24
C VAL A 241 26.14 -30.02 20.95
N PHE A 242 25.48 -30.17 22.10
CA PHE A 242 25.61 -31.37 22.94
C PHE A 242 24.30 -32.15 23.11
N THR A 243 23.15 -31.51 22.94
CA THR A 243 21.86 -32.14 23.29
C THR A 243 20.79 -32.16 22.21
N ASP A 244 20.89 -31.34 21.15
CA ASP A 244 19.82 -31.11 20.15
C ASP A 244 18.44 -30.95 20.83
N SER A 245 18.38 -30.14 21.89
CA SER A 245 17.14 -29.95 22.66
C SER A 245 17.12 -28.71 23.55
N GLU A 246 15.89 -28.25 23.83
CA GLU A 246 15.58 -27.21 24.79
C GLU A 246 15.80 -27.71 26.24
N GLN A 247 16.57 -26.95 27.02
CA GLN A 247 16.98 -27.26 28.38
C GLN A 247 16.33 -26.32 29.41
N ASP A 248 16.51 -26.62 30.70
CA ASP A 248 16.04 -25.75 31.78
C ASP A 248 16.87 -24.44 31.81
N PRO A 249 16.26 -23.24 31.73
CA PRO A 249 16.99 -21.97 31.71
C PRO A 249 17.87 -21.74 32.95
N SER A 250 17.48 -22.30 34.11
CA SER A 250 18.29 -22.25 35.34
C SER A 250 19.58 -23.09 35.27
N THR A 251 19.76 -23.86 34.20
CA THR A 251 20.98 -24.63 33.89
C THR A 251 21.80 -24.03 32.74
N SER A 252 21.45 -22.82 32.27
CA SER A 252 22.12 -22.10 31.18
C SER A 252 23.62 -21.90 31.44
N TYR A 253 24.44 -22.38 30.49
CA TYR A 253 25.90 -22.29 30.56
C TYR A 253 26.52 -21.75 29.25
N ASP A 254 27.78 -21.34 29.37
CA ASP A 254 28.70 -20.96 28.28
C ASP A 254 29.77 -22.05 28.21
N SER A 255 29.97 -22.66 27.04
CA SER A 255 30.98 -23.71 26.83
C SER A 255 32.38 -23.12 26.64
N GLY A 256 32.45 -21.88 26.14
CA GLY A 256 33.66 -21.11 25.94
C GLY A 256 33.79 -20.00 26.97
N THR A 257 33.75 -18.76 26.48
CA THR A 257 33.61 -17.53 27.30
C THR A 257 32.97 -16.37 26.51
N HIS A 258 32.49 -16.59 25.29
CA HIS A 258 32.21 -15.51 24.34
C HIS A 258 30.76 -15.06 24.43
N GLY A 259 29.81 -15.99 24.55
CA GLY A 259 28.39 -15.70 24.58
C GLY A 259 27.97 -14.99 25.86
N SER A 260 28.57 -15.29 27.01
CA SER A 260 28.33 -14.51 28.25
C SER A 260 28.83 -13.06 28.13
N HIS A 261 29.91 -12.85 27.39
CA HIS A 261 30.46 -11.51 27.14
C HIS A 261 29.56 -10.74 26.18
N VAL A 262 29.16 -11.37 25.06
CA VAL A 262 28.18 -10.84 24.09
C VAL A 262 26.84 -10.50 24.76
N ALA A 263 26.29 -11.42 25.55
CA ALA A 263 25.06 -11.25 26.32
C ALA A 263 25.14 -10.06 27.29
N GLY A 264 26.26 -9.91 27.99
CA GLY A 264 26.46 -8.80 28.92
C GLY A 264 26.62 -7.45 28.26
N ILE A 265 27.17 -7.38 27.04
CA ILE A 265 27.17 -6.12 26.25
C ILE A 265 25.75 -5.76 25.84
N ALA A 266 24.97 -6.74 25.36
CA ALA A 266 23.60 -6.51 24.91
C ALA A 266 22.69 -6.10 26.07
N ALA A 267 22.68 -6.86 27.17
CA ALA A 267 21.66 -6.75 28.22
C ALA A 267 22.16 -6.96 29.66
N GLY A 268 23.47 -6.92 29.95
CA GLY A 268 23.98 -7.13 31.31
C GLY A 268 23.51 -6.06 32.30
N THR A 269 23.03 -6.48 33.48
CA THR A 269 22.53 -5.57 34.54
C THR A 269 23.65 -4.76 35.21
N GLY A 270 24.85 -5.33 35.26
CA GLY A 270 26.03 -4.70 35.86
C GLY A 270 26.34 -5.13 37.30
N GLY A 271 25.65 -6.13 37.85
CA GLY A 271 26.01 -6.74 39.13
C GLY A 271 27.33 -7.51 39.10
N GLY A 272 27.88 -7.81 40.27
CA GLY A 272 29.27 -8.25 40.43
C GLY A 272 30.30 -7.11 40.55
N GLN A 273 31.48 -7.30 39.96
CA GLN A 273 32.67 -6.46 40.16
C GLN A 273 32.62 -5.15 39.35
N ALA A 274 32.33 -4.05 40.05
CA ALA A 274 32.46 -2.68 39.54
C ALA A 274 33.94 -2.24 39.33
N ASP A 275 34.15 -1.23 38.50
CA ASP A 275 35.48 -0.74 38.13
C ASP A 275 36.32 -0.29 39.35
N PRO A 276 37.56 -0.80 39.53
CA PRO A 276 38.35 -0.55 40.74
C PRO A 276 38.93 0.88 40.87
N THR A 277 38.75 1.74 39.85
CA THR A 277 39.28 3.11 39.83
C THR A 277 38.18 4.16 40.02
N SER A 278 37.02 3.93 39.40
CA SER A 278 35.87 4.84 39.34
C SER A 278 34.68 4.38 40.20
N GLY A 279 34.55 3.08 40.46
CA GLY A 279 33.43 2.48 41.19
C GLY A 279 32.14 2.34 40.37
N LEU A 280 32.22 2.42 39.05
CA LEU A 280 31.06 2.28 38.14
C LEU A 280 30.79 0.81 37.82
N LYS A 281 29.50 0.43 37.73
CA LYS A 281 29.06 -0.87 37.22
C LYS A 281 29.31 -0.97 35.71
N TYR A 282 29.59 -2.17 35.22
CA TYR A 282 29.70 -2.48 33.79
C TYR A 282 28.35 -2.95 33.25
N VAL A 283 27.44 -1.99 33.05
CA VAL A 283 26.08 -2.21 32.53
C VAL A 283 26.12 -2.35 31.00
N GLY A 284 25.37 -3.31 30.46
CA GLY A 284 25.14 -3.48 29.01
C GLY A 284 24.18 -2.41 28.47
N ALA A 285 23.88 -2.44 27.16
CA ALA A 285 23.06 -1.41 26.52
C ALA A 285 21.56 -1.47 26.88
N ALA A 286 21.01 -2.65 27.10
CA ALA A 286 19.60 -2.88 27.44
C ALA A 286 19.43 -3.77 28.70
N PRO A 287 19.79 -3.28 29.90
CA PRO A 287 19.80 -4.09 31.12
C PRO A 287 18.43 -4.65 31.54
N GLY A 288 17.32 -4.11 31.04
CA GLY A 288 15.96 -4.61 31.28
C GLY A 288 15.42 -5.60 30.22
N ALA A 289 16.17 -5.89 29.16
CA ALA A 289 15.79 -6.89 28.17
C ALA A 289 15.96 -8.33 28.70
N PHE A 290 15.08 -9.26 28.29
CA PHE A 290 15.26 -10.69 28.57
C PHE A 290 16.29 -11.31 27.62
N LEU A 291 16.95 -12.37 28.10
CA LEU A 291 17.92 -13.14 27.32
C LEU A 291 17.40 -14.55 26.98
N ILE A 292 17.80 -15.03 25.81
CA ILE A 292 17.72 -16.44 25.43
C ILE A 292 19.12 -16.92 25.07
N ASN A 293 19.50 -18.08 25.63
CA ASN A 293 20.75 -18.74 25.30
C ASN A 293 20.53 -19.71 24.12
N LEU A 294 21.21 -19.47 23.00
CA LEU A 294 21.30 -20.40 21.87
C LEU A 294 22.76 -20.86 21.75
N LEU A 295 23.09 -21.97 22.43
CA LEU A 295 24.41 -22.57 22.42
C LEU A 295 24.61 -23.33 21.11
N ALA A 296 25.50 -22.81 20.26
CA ALA A 296 25.73 -23.30 18.91
C ALA A 296 27.20 -23.26 18.43
N CYS A 297 28.13 -22.59 19.12
CA CYS A 297 29.47 -22.30 18.56
C CYS A 297 30.67 -22.74 19.42
N CYS A 298 31.86 -22.68 18.81
CA CYS A 298 33.22 -23.02 19.26
C CYS A 298 33.49 -24.45 19.76
N ASP A 299 32.50 -25.16 20.30
CA ASP A 299 32.51 -26.63 20.38
C ASP A 299 31.63 -27.27 19.28
N GLY A 300 30.74 -26.49 18.65
CA GLY A 300 29.90 -26.86 17.49
C GLY A 300 30.29 -26.17 16.18
N ASP A 301 29.58 -26.46 15.10
CA ASP A 301 29.85 -25.93 13.74
C ASP A 301 28.66 -25.18 13.08
N ILE A 302 28.79 -24.85 11.79
CA ILE A 302 27.80 -24.04 11.05
C ILE A 302 26.43 -24.75 10.97
N GLU A 303 26.37 -26.09 11.00
CA GLU A 303 25.09 -26.82 11.09
C GLU A 303 24.39 -26.54 12.43
N ASP A 304 25.13 -26.45 13.54
CA ASP A 304 24.59 -26.14 14.87
C ASP A 304 24.14 -24.66 14.97
N VAL A 305 24.88 -23.75 14.32
CA VAL A 305 24.48 -22.33 14.22
C VAL A 305 23.20 -22.16 13.39
N ILE A 306 23.06 -22.91 12.29
CA ILE A 306 21.83 -22.94 11.50
C ILE A 306 20.67 -23.54 12.31
N GLN A 307 20.90 -24.60 13.11
CA GLN A 307 19.89 -25.16 14.02
C GLN A 307 19.46 -24.14 15.09
N GLY A 308 20.38 -23.41 15.71
CA GLY A 308 20.06 -22.36 16.68
C GLY A 308 19.24 -21.22 16.07
N ALA A 309 19.60 -20.78 14.86
CA ALA A 309 18.84 -19.80 14.08
C ALA A 309 17.43 -20.30 13.72
N GLN A 310 17.31 -21.57 13.31
CA GLN A 310 16.03 -22.21 13.02
C GLN A 310 15.14 -22.33 14.27
N TRP A 311 15.72 -22.68 15.42
CA TRP A 311 15.00 -22.74 16.70
C TRP A 311 14.44 -21.37 17.08
N ALA A 312 15.19 -20.28 16.84
CA ALA A 312 14.74 -18.91 17.09
C ALA A 312 13.51 -18.53 16.25
N ILE A 313 13.49 -18.92 14.96
CA ILE A 313 12.32 -18.75 14.08
C ILE A 313 11.12 -19.55 14.63
N GLU A 314 11.31 -20.83 14.97
CA GLU A 314 10.23 -21.71 15.41
C GLU A 314 9.64 -21.36 16.79
N ASN A 315 10.44 -20.75 17.67
CA ASN A 315 10.02 -20.36 19.03
C ASN A 315 9.76 -18.85 19.17
N LYS A 316 9.78 -18.09 18.07
CA LYS A 316 9.58 -16.62 18.05
C LYS A 316 8.34 -16.20 18.85
N ASP A 317 7.17 -16.71 18.49
CA ASP A 317 5.88 -16.35 19.13
C ASP A 317 5.70 -16.97 20.53
N LYS A 318 6.48 -18.01 20.85
CA LYS A 318 6.44 -18.73 22.14
C LYS A 318 7.16 -17.94 23.24
N TYR A 319 8.28 -17.30 22.90
CA TYR A 319 9.09 -16.52 23.84
C TYR A 319 9.11 -15.01 23.58
N GLY A 320 8.50 -14.54 22.49
CA GLY A 320 8.52 -13.13 22.10
C GLY A 320 9.88 -12.70 21.56
N ILE A 321 10.53 -13.52 20.73
CA ILE A 321 11.89 -13.24 20.23
C ILE A 321 11.82 -12.06 19.24
N ASP A 322 12.37 -10.93 19.65
CA ASP A 322 12.42 -9.70 18.86
C ASP A 322 13.74 -9.58 18.11
N ILE A 323 14.85 -9.94 18.77
CA ILE A 323 16.22 -9.72 18.28
C ILE A 323 17.04 -11.01 18.35
N VAL A 324 17.82 -11.29 17.31
CA VAL A 324 18.91 -12.28 17.30
C VAL A 324 20.23 -11.54 17.07
N THR A 325 21.24 -11.87 17.88
CA THR A 325 22.61 -11.39 17.66
C THR A 325 23.56 -12.58 17.50
N SER A 326 24.33 -12.56 16.41
CA SER A 326 25.34 -13.58 16.09
C SER A 326 26.66 -12.85 15.87
N SER A 327 27.57 -13.02 16.83
CA SER A 327 28.86 -12.30 16.90
C SER A 327 30.02 -13.13 16.32
N LEU A 328 29.69 -13.95 15.32
CA LEU A 328 30.47 -15.06 14.77
C LEU A 328 30.74 -14.85 13.26
N GLY A 329 31.78 -15.50 12.74
CA GLY A 329 32.20 -15.53 11.32
C GLY A 329 33.19 -16.68 11.03
N GLU A 330 33.81 -16.73 9.86
CA GLU A 330 34.54 -17.90 9.32
C GLU A 330 36.11 -17.79 9.43
N GLN A 331 36.69 -18.15 10.60
CA GLN A 331 38.08 -17.76 11.02
C GLN A 331 39.24 -18.83 10.85
N GLN A 332 40.31 -18.66 10.01
CA GLN A 332 41.43 -19.65 9.80
C GLN A 332 42.95 -19.25 9.35
N LEU A 333 43.29 -18.04 8.78
CA LEU A 333 44.30 -17.48 7.75
C LEU A 333 43.82 -16.33 6.66
N GLU A 334 43.03 -16.58 5.56
CA GLU A 334 42.02 -15.92 4.58
C GLU A 334 42.26 -14.58 3.85
N ILE A 335 41.43 -14.34 2.82
CA ILE A 335 40.42 -13.23 2.66
C ILE A 335 39.42 -13.66 1.56
N HIS A 336 38.12 -13.76 1.85
CA HIS A 336 37.05 -14.03 0.88
C HIS A 336 36.80 -12.85 -0.09
N PHE A 337 36.63 -13.15 -1.39
CA PHE A 337 36.13 -12.20 -2.40
C PHE A 337 34.84 -12.72 -3.09
N ASP A 338 34.20 -13.72 -2.49
CA ASP A 338 32.96 -14.37 -2.91
C ASP A 338 31.80 -14.12 -1.91
N ASN A 339 32.07 -13.43 -0.79
CA ASN A 339 31.09 -12.96 0.19
C ASN A 339 30.09 -11.97 -0.45
N ASP A 340 29.05 -12.52 -1.07
CA ASP A 340 27.98 -11.85 -1.80
C ASP A 340 26.60 -12.02 -1.13
N GLY A 341 26.55 -12.62 0.06
CA GLY A 341 25.34 -12.95 0.82
C GLY A 341 24.72 -14.32 0.49
N ASN A 342 25.23 -15.08 -0.49
CA ASN A 342 24.67 -16.38 -0.88
C ASN A 342 25.19 -17.59 -0.09
N SER A 343 26.03 -17.37 0.93
CA SER A 343 26.45 -18.39 1.89
C SER A 343 25.24 -19.12 2.52
N ALA A 344 25.43 -20.37 2.95
CA ALA A 344 24.36 -21.12 3.63
C ALA A 344 23.98 -20.50 4.98
N TRP A 345 24.95 -19.86 5.64
CA TRP A 345 24.78 -19.13 6.89
C TRP A 345 24.09 -17.78 6.62
N SER A 346 24.57 -17.02 5.63
CA SER A 346 24.03 -15.70 5.27
C SER A 346 22.55 -15.78 4.89
N ARG A 347 22.16 -16.77 4.07
CA ARG A 347 20.74 -17.00 3.71
C ARG A 347 19.88 -17.54 4.86
N GLN A 348 20.46 -18.23 5.84
CA GLN A 348 19.73 -18.57 7.08
C GLN A 348 19.48 -17.29 7.90
N MET A 349 20.44 -16.36 7.99
CA MET A 349 20.26 -15.09 8.69
C MET A 349 19.30 -14.15 7.97
N ASP A 350 19.29 -14.12 6.64
CA ASP A 350 18.22 -13.48 5.86
C ASP A 350 16.85 -14.10 6.21
N SER A 351 16.76 -15.43 6.35
CA SER A 351 15.52 -16.14 6.74
C SER A 351 15.06 -15.80 8.17
N VAL A 352 16.00 -15.53 9.11
CA VAL A 352 15.67 -15.03 10.46
C VAL A 352 15.07 -13.62 10.38
N VAL A 353 15.57 -12.77 9.48
CA VAL A 353 15.00 -11.44 9.22
C VAL A 353 13.64 -11.51 8.55
N GLU A 354 13.44 -12.40 7.55
CA GLU A 354 12.12 -12.63 6.92
C GLU A 354 11.07 -13.16 7.92
N ALA A 355 11.49 -13.88 8.97
CA ALA A 355 10.62 -14.28 10.07
C ALA A 355 10.20 -13.10 11.00
N GLY A 356 10.68 -11.88 10.76
CA GLY A 356 10.38 -10.70 11.55
C GLY A 356 11.18 -10.61 12.85
N ILE A 357 12.43 -11.09 12.84
CA ILE A 357 13.37 -10.97 13.95
C ILE A 357 14.51 -10.02 13.52
N ILE A 358 14.76 -8.98 14.31
CA ILE A 358 15.85 -8.03 14.07
C ILE A 358 17.18 -8.76 14.24
N THR A 359 17.96 -8.88 13.17
CA THR A 359 19.21 -9.65 13.17
C THR A 359 20.42 -8.74 13.04
N THR A 360 21.34 -8.84 14.02
CA THR A 360 22.61 -8.10 14.03
C THR A 360 23.79 -9.05 13.88
N LEU A 361 24.70 -8.74 12.95
CA LEU A 361 25.84 -9.57 12.58
C LEU A 361 27.16 -8.76 12.64
N SER A 362 28.27 -9.44 12.92
CA SER A 362 29.60 -8.85 12.91
C SER A 362 30.15 -8.64 11.50
N ALA A 363 30.72 -7.47 11.22
CA ALA A 363 31.35 -7.18 9.93
C ALA A 363 32.63 -8.00 9.63
N GLY A 364 33.31 -8.50 10.65
CA GLY A 364 34.60 -9.20 10.54
C GLY A 364 35.75 -8.38 11.15
N ASN A 365 36.85 -9.06 11.49
CA ASN A 365 37.97 -8.47 12.23
C ASN A 365 39.34 -8.67 11.57
N GLU A 366 39.37 -9.32 10.41
CA GLU A 366 40.54 -10.13 10.06
C GLU A 366 41.51 -9.34 9.15
N PHE A 367 41.01 -8.33 8.41
CA PHE A 367 41.78 -7.57 7.42
C PHE A 367 41.54 -6.05 7.36
N GLY A 368 40.75 -5.47 8.27
CA GLY A 368 40.23 -4.10 8.14
C GLY A 368 41.22 -2.97 7.84
N GLY A 369 42.47 -3.07 8.31
CA GLY A 369 43.55 -2.09 8.11
C GLY A 369 44.61 -2.49 7.07
N ALA A 370 44.39 -3.58 6.33
CA ALA A 370 45.37 -4.12 5.40
C ALA A 370 45.34 -3.42 4.04
N THR A 371 46.24 -2.45 3.83
CA THR A 371 46.58 -1.78 2.53
C THR A 371 46.60 -2.67 1.27
N PHE A 372 46.75 -3.99 1.41
CA PHE A 372 46.82 -4.95 0.31
C PHE A 372 45.55 -5.79 0.11
N ALA A 373 44.63 -5.82 1.08
CA ALA A 373 43.36 -6.53 0.98
C ALA A 373 42.32 -5.73 0.17
N GLY A 374 42.47 -4.40 0.13
CA GLY A 374 41.55 -3.50 -0.57
C GLY A 374 40.21 -3.38 0.15
N CYS A 375 39.18 -3.04 -0.63
CA CYS A 375 37.84 -2.68 -0.15
C CYS A 375 36.84 -3.81 -0.41
N ASN A 376 37.18 -4.99 0.11
CA ASN A 376 36.28 -6.13 0.32
C ASN A 376 36.90 -7.04 1.38
N THR A 377 36.49 -6.85 2.63
CA THR A 377 36.95 -7.63 3.79
C THR A 377 35.82 -8.03 4.75
N ILE A 378 34.57 -7.78 4.35
CA ILE A 378 33.38 -8.14 5.14
C ILE A 378 33.21 -9.65 5.09
N ASP A 379 33.03 -10.28 6.26
CA ASP A 379 32.99 -11.74 6.38
C ASP A 379 31.57 -12.34 6.35
N SER A 380 31.42 -13.62 6.01
CA SER A 380 30.18 -14.40 6.15
C SER A 380 29.92 -14.68 7.64
N PRO A 381 28.70 -14.51 8.18
CA PRO A 381 27.44 -14.10 7.53
C PRO A 381 27.20 -12.58 7.46
N GLY A 382 28.16 -11.74 7.87
CA GLY A 382 28.06 -10.28 7.81
C GLY A 382 27.89 -9.70 6.38
N ASP A 383 28.11 -10.51 5.35
CA ASP A 383 27.78 -10.22 3.97
C ASP A 383 26.28 -10.34 3.63
N ALA A 384 25.47 -10.95 4.50
CA ALA A 384 24.03 -11.17 4.32
C ALA A 384 23.26 -9.88 4.01
N ASN A 385 22.17 -10.01 3.25
CA ASN A 385 21.54 -8.86 2.61
C ASN A 385 20.61 -8.09 3.56
N LEU A 386 19.73 -8.82 4.24
CA LEU A 386 18.69 -8.25 5.11
C LEU A 386 19.22 -7.87 6.51
N PRO A 387 20.06 -8.68 7.20
CA PRO A 387 20.63 -8.31 8.51
C PRO A 387 21.41 -6.99 8.52
N VAL A 388 21.58 -6.45 9.72
CA VAL A 388 22.41 -5.26 9.99
C VAL A 388 23.80 -5.72 10.41
N THR A 389 24.78 -5.38 9.60
CA THR A 389 26.20 -5.73 9.77
C THR A 389 26.93 -4.58 10.45
N VAL A 390 27.63 -4.88 11.54
CA VAL A 390 28.13 -3.87 12.47
C VAL A 390 29.66 -3.80 12.45
N ALA A 391 30.19 -2.63 12.10
CA ALA A 391 31.61 -2.30 12.20
C ALA A 391 32.00 -1.82 13.60
N SER A 392 33.30 -1.95 13.89
CA SER A 392 33.90 -1.67 15.19
C SER A 392 34.63 -0.33 15.18
N LEU A 393 34.19 0.59 16.05
CA LEU A 393 34.88 1.85 16.35
C LEU A 393 35.82 1.70 17.54
N ASP A 394 36.91 2.48 17.52
CA ASP A 394 37.71 2.85 18.69
C ASP A 394 36.97 3.80 19.62
N LYS A 395 37.41 3.87 20.89
CA LYS A 395 36.74 4.63 21.95
C LYS A 395 36.77 6.15 21.74
N ASP A 396 37.69 6.64 20.91
CA ASP A 396 37.74 8.03 20.44
C ASP A 396 36.86 8.28 19.20
N LEU A 397 36.09 7.26 18.79
CA LEU A 397 35.17 7.23 17.66
C LEU A 397 35.85 7.31 16.29
N GLY A 398 37.11 6.89 16.18
CA GLY A 398 37.72 6.45 14.92
C GLY A 398 37.28 5.03 14.54
N LEU A 399 37.48 4.61 13.29
CA LEU A 399 37.30 3.20 12.91
C LEU A 399 38.43 2.36 13.50
N ALA A 400 38.11 1.22 14.11
CA ALA A 400 39.13 0.31 14.64
C ALA A 400 39.98 -0.27 13.50
N ILE A 401 41.30 -0.29 13.68
CA ILE A 401 42.26 -0.73 12.63
C ILE A 401 42.08 -2.18 12.15
N TYR A 402 41.32 -3.02 12.87
CA TYR A 402 41.00 -4.38 12.46
C TYR A 402 39.59 -4.52 11.86
N SER A 403 38.71 -3.51 12.01
CA SER A 403 37.31 -3.59 11.60
C SER A 403 37.20 -3.76 10.09
N SER A 404 36.61 -4.86 9.64
CA SER A 404 36.39 -5.11 8.22
C SER A 404 35.65 -3.96 7.53
N ARG A 405 36.18 -3.56 6.38
CA ARG A 405 35.65 -2.57 5.43
C ARG A 405 35.06 -3.31 4.23
N GLY A 406 33.89 -2.89 3.74
CA GLY A 406 33.34 -3.36 2.48
C GLY A 406 34.01 -2.71 1.27
N TYR A 407 33.42 -2.76 0.08
CA TYR A 407 32.10 -3.31 -0.30
C TYR A 407 32.02 -4.84 -0.11
N THR A 408 30.83 -5.43 -0.23
CA THR A 408 30.69 -6.88 -0.45
C THR A 408 31.16 -7.25 -1.85
N SER A 409 31.27 -8.54 -2.12
CA SER A 409 31.76 -9.10 -3.38
C SER A 409 30.86 -8.83 -4.58
N ASP A 410 29.56 -8.63 -4.35
CA ASP A 410 28.58 -8.17 -5.34
C ASP A 410 28.42 -6.63 -5.40
N GLY A 411 29.23 -5.89 -4.64
CA GLY A 411 29.27 -4.43 -4.67
C GLY A 411 28.20 -3.72 -3.82
N ARG A 412 27.54 -4.41 -2.88
CA ARG A 412 26.70 -3.74 -1.87
C ARG A 412 27.58 -3.05 -0.83
N VAL A 413 27.11 -1.94 -0.29
CA VAL A 413 27.78 -1.28 0.84
C VAL A 413 27.51 -2.08 2.11
N LYS A 414 28.59 -2.55 2.73
CA LYS A 414 28.66 -3.10 4.09
C LYS A 414 29.92 -2.49 4.75
N PRO A 415 30.01 -2.30 6.08
CA PRO A 415 28.95 -2.51 7.09
C PRO A 415 27.71 -1.66 6.82
N ASP A 416 26.60 -1.92 7.52
CA ASP A 416 25.45 -1.01 7.50
C ASP A 416 25.66 0.15 8.49
N VAL A 417 26.35 -0.08 9.62
CA VAL A 417 26.55 0.90 10.69
C VAL A 417 27.80 0.58 11.52
N ALA A 418 28.40 1.58 12.17
CA ALA A 418 29.52 1.40 13.10
C ALA A 418 29.16 1.74 14.56
N THR A 419 29.60 0.91 15.51
CA THR A 419 29.47 1.13 16.96
C THR A 419 30.79 0.83 17.67
N ILE A 420 31.00 1.31 18.92
CA ILE A 420 32.26 1.00 19.64
C ILE A 420 32.35 -0.51 19.91
N GLY A 421 33.31 -1.14 19.24
CA GLY A 421 33.64 -2.56 19.33
C GLY A 421 35.10 -2.83 19.68
N SER A 422 35.97 -1.84 19.49
CA SER A 422 37.29 -1.85 20.10
C SER A 422 37.13 -1.69 21.57
N SER A 423 37.84 -2.56 22.27
CA SER A 423 38.03 -2.45 23.69
C SER A 423 36.68 -2.48 24.41
N ILE A 424 36.11 -3.69 24.66
CA ILE A 424 34.76 -4.02 25.21
C ILE A 424 34.81 -4.99 26.44
N MET A 425 34.11 -4.67 27.55
CA MET A 425 34.18 -5.38 28.85
C MET A 425 32.77 -5.82 29.22
N ALA A 426 32.65 -7.06 29.67
CA ALA A 426 31.40 -7.70 30.02
C ALA A 426 31.71 -8.92 30.92
N PRO A 427 30.69 -9.65 31.42
CA PRO A 427 30.82 -10.81 32.28
C PRO A 427 31.87 -11.81 31.79
N ASP A 428 32.74 -12.25 32.71
CA ASP A 428 33.70 -13.32 32.46
C ASP A 428 33.08 -14.65 32.88
N ALA A 429 32.73 -15.49 31.88
CA ALA A 429 32.22 -16.83 32.11
C ALA A 429 33.16 -17.72 32.97
N ALA A 430 34.46 -17.40 33.06
CA ALA A 430 35.39 -18.08 33.96
C ALA A 430 35.14 -17.77 35.45
N THR A 431 34.28 -16.80 35.77
CA THR A 431 33.94 -16.33 37.12
C THR A 431 32.41 -16.24 37.30
N SER A 432 31.95 -15.99 38.53
CA SER A 432 30.53 -15.72 38.81
C SER A 432 30.22 -14.23 39.02
N ASP A 433 31.24 -13.39 39.20
CA ASP A 433 31.12 -11.99 39.59
C ASP A 433 32.09 -11.06 38.84
N GLY A 434 33.01 -11.60 38.03
CA GLY A 434 34.12 -10.88 37.43
C GLY A 434 33.87 -10.44 36.00
N TYR A 435 34.51 -9.34 35.60
CA TYR A 435 34.41 -8.82 34.24
C TYR A 435 35.73 -8.96 33.48
N THR A 436 35.63 -9.35 32.21
CA THR A 436 36.77 -9.55 31.30
C THR A 436 36.62 -8.76 30.01
N SER A 437 37.70 -8.71 29.25
CA SER A 437 37.98 -7.68 28.25
C SER A 437 38.19 -8.30 26.87
N LYS A 438 37.32 -7.99 25.91
CA LYS A 438 37.34 -8.44 24.51
C LYS A 438 37.31 -7.24 23.55
N SER A 439 37.46 -7.48 22.25
CA SER A 439 37.34 -6.47 21.18
C SER A 439 36.91 -7.20 19.93
N GLY A 440 36.26 -6.47 19.03
CA GLY A 440 35.91 -6.94 17.72
C GLY A 440 34.62 -6.31 17.23
N THR A 441 34.31 -6.50 15.96
CA THR A 441 32.93 -6.41 15.46
C THR A 441 32.01 -7.34 16.23
N SER A 442 32.52 -8.49 16.71
CA SER A 442 31.86 -9.40 17.66
C SER A 442 31.45 -8.75 18.99
N MET A 443 32.03 -7.60 19.34
CA MET A 443 31.65 -6.82 20.52
C MET A 443 30.86 -5.55 20.15
N ALA A 444 31.03 -5.02 18.93
CA ALA A 444 30.20 -3.95 18.35
C ALA A 444 28.74 -4.42 18.11
N THR A 445 28.60 -5.65 17.63
CA THR A 445 27.34 -6.29 17.25
C THR A 445 26.34 -6.39 18.41
N PRO A 446 26.69 -6.95 19.59
CA PRO A 446 25.77 -6.97 20.72
C PRO A 446 25.49 -5.59 21.30
N LEU A 447 26.38 -4.61 21.15
CA LEU A 447 26.08 -3.22 21.52
C LEU A 447 24.96 -2.67 20.62
N MET A 448 25.01 -2.97 19.32
CA MET A 448 23.92 -2.65 18.39
C MET A 448 22.64 -3.46 18.66
N ALA A 449 22.76 -4.72 19.09
CA ALA A 449 21.61 -5.54 19.52
C ALA A 449 20.91 -4.95 20.77
N GLY A 450 21.68 -4.44 21.74
CA GLY A 450 21.11 -3.73 22.89
C GLY A 450 20.51 -2.37 22.51
N ILE A 451 21.09 -1.66 21.54
CA ILE A 451 20.45 -0.46 20.97
C ILE A 451 19.13 -0.82 20.27
N ALA A 452 19.08 -1.94 19.53
CA ALA A 452 17.85 -2.47 18.95
C ALA A 452 16.80 -2.82 20.03
N ALA A 453 17.21 -3.38 21.17
CA ALA A 453 16.31 -3.67 22.30
C ALA A 453 15.68 -2.40 22.89
N LEU A 454 16.43 -1.29 22.96
CA LEU A 454 15.88 0.03 23.33
C LEU A 454 14.91 0.57 22.26
N MET A 455 15.18 0.33 20.97
CA MET A 455 14.26 0.69 19.88
C MET A 455 12.98 -0.15 19.87
N VAL A 456 13.06 -1.43 20.28
CA VAL A 456 11.91 -2.33 20.45
C VAL A 456 11.09 -1.99 21.69
N GLU A 457 11.69 -1.52 22.79
CA GLU A 457 10.89 -0.96 23.90
C GLU A 457 10.17 0.34 23.48
N ALA A 458 10.84 1.20 22.71
CA ALA A 458 10.24 2.42 22.15
C ALA A 458 9.12 2.13 21.13
N ASN A 459 9.25 1.05 20.37
CA ASN A 459 8.25 0.58 19.42
C ASN A 459 8.20 -0.96 19.34
N PRO A 460 7.33 -1.60 20.16
CA PRO A 460 7.15 -3.06 20.14
C PRO A 460 6.56 -3.65 18.86
N ASP A 461 6.24 -2.83 17.85
CA ASP A 461 5.77 -3.25 16.52
C ASP A 461 6.87 -3.13 15.43
N LEU A 462 8.05 -2.61 15.78
CA LEU A 462 9.16 -2.29 14.86
C LEU A 462 9.59 -3.48 13.99
N THR A 463 9.47 -3.35 12.67
CA THR A 463 9.93 -4.38 11.73
C THR A 463 11.44 -4.27 11.48
N PRO A 464 12.11 -5.37 11.08
CA PRO A 464 13.53 -5.32 10.69
C PRO A 464 13.84 -4.37 9.52
N THR A 465 12.87 -4.15 8.61
CA THR A 465 13.01 -3.18 7.51
C THR A 465 13.02 -1.75 8.05
N GLU A 466 12.05 -1.38 8.89
CA GLU A 466 12.00 -0.05 9.51
C GLU A 466 13.24 0.21 10.39
N PHE A 467 13.70 -0.79 11.14
CA PHE A 467 14.95 -0.73 11.89
C PHE A 467 16.16 -0.39 11.00
N LYS A 468 16.26 -1.04 9.83
CA LYS A 468 17.33 -0.79 8.84
C LYS A 468 17.18 0.57 8.14
N ASP A 469 15.95 0.99 7.84
CA ASP A 469 15.66 2.32 7.28
C ASP A 469 16.01 3.45 8.27
N ILE A 470 15.71 3.28 9.56
CA ILE A 470 16.07 4.23 10.63
C ILE A 470 17.59 4.37 10.72
N ILE A 471 18.33 3.26 10.74
CA ILE A 471 19.79 3.27 10.70
C ILE A 471 20.29 4.02 9.46
N SER A 472 19.67 3.77 8.30
CA SER A 472 20.06 4.40 7.04
C SER A 472 19.98 5.92 7.08
N ALA A 473 18.91 6.46 7.68
CA ALA A 473 18.64 7.89 7.74
C ALA A 473 19.32 8.59 8.92
N HIS A 474 19.28 8.01 10.13
CA HIS A 474 19.62 8.70 11.38
C HIS A 474 21.07 8.52 11.86
N SER A 475 21.88 7.68 11.20
CA SER A 475 23.29 7.51 11.55
C SER A 475 24.09 8.82 11.40
N ILE A 476 25.10 9.00 12.26
CA ILE A 476 25.99 10.16 12.24
C ILE A 476 27.01 9.98 11.12
N GLU A 477 26.82 10.73 10.04
CA GLU A 477 27.75 10.87 8.91
C GLU A 477 29.16 11.27 9.39
N ARG A 478 30.20 10.64 8.83
CA ARG A 478 31.61 10.89 9.18
C ARG A 478 32.39 11.38 7.95
N ASP A 479 33.19 12.43 8.14
CA ASP A 479 34.06 12.98 7.08
C ASP A 479 35.15 11.97 6.70
N LEU A 480 35.20 11.58 5.41
CA LEU A 480 36.25 10.73 4.82
C LEU A 480 37.64 11.37 4.99
N GLN A 481 38.56 10.70 5.69
CA GLN A 481 39.88 11.24 6.03
C GLN A 481 40.96 10.98 4.97
N LEU A 482 40.69 11.48 3.76
CA LEU A 482 41.48 11.40 2.49
C LEU A 482 43.01 11.69 2.56
N LEU A 483 43.58 12.02 3.72
CA LEU A 483 45.00 12.35 3.90
C LEU A 483 45.66 11.84 5.20
N ASP A 484 44.91 11.25 6.15
CA ASP A 484 45.45 10.79 7.44
C ASP A 484 45.03 9.35 7.84
N ASP A 485 44.24 8.61 7.04
CA ASP A 485 44.03 7.15 7.24
C ASP A 485 45.38 6.40 7.17
N PRO A 486 45.79 5.66 8.23
CA PRO A 486 46.98 4.83 8.19
C PRO A 486 46.94 3.72 7.12
N GLY A 487 45.74 3.34 6.66
CA GLY A 487 45.49 2.23 5.75
C GLY A 487 45.44 2.57 4.26
N PHE A 488 45.29 3.84 3.83
CA PHE A 488 45.06 4.23 2.42
C PHE A 488 43.97 3.39 1.71
N ASN A 489 42.99 2.88 2.46
CA ASN A 489 41.99 1.88 2.00
C ASN A 489 40.58 2.48 1.83
N ASP A 490 40.46 3.81 1.84
CA ASP A 490 39.25 4.53 1.46
C ASP A 490 39.02 4.39 -0.05
N CYS A 491 38.04 3.57 -0.45
CA CYS A 491 37.59 3.43 -1.84
C CYS A 491 36.42 4.36 -2.18
N SER A 492 35.93 5.17 -1.24
CA SER A 492 34.75 6.03 -1.37
C SER A 492 35.06 7.33 -2.14
N ILE A 493 35.79 7.20 -3.26
CA ILE A 493 36.36 8.28 -4.08
C ILE A 493 35.27 9.17 -4.73
N LEU A 494 34.01 8.74 -4.74
CA LEU A 494 32.88 9.41 -5.39
C LEU A 494 31.60 9.53 -4.55
N GLU A 495 31.48 8.82 -3.43
CA GLU A 495 30.25 8.72 -2.62
C GLU A 495 30.58 8.96 -1.15
N SER A 496 29.75 9.70 -0.40
CA SER A 496 30.02 10.04 1.01
C SER A 496 29.09 9.36 2.00
N ARG A 497 27.99 8.75 1.54
CA ARG A 497 27.04 8.00 2.36
C ARG A 497 26.07 7.18 1.48
N PRO A 498 25.84 5.87 1.75
CA PRO A 498 26.64 5.05 2.65
C PRO A 498 28.05 4.82 2.09
N ASP A 499 29.05 4.73 2.97
CA ASP A 499 30.46 4.54 2.64
C ASP A 499 30.96 3.13 3.02
N ASN A 500 32.10 2.72 2.47
CA ASN A 500 32.61 1.35 2.62
C ASN A 500 33.27 1.03 3.97
N GLU A 501 33.33 1.97 4.91
CA GLU A 501 34.04 1.85 6.19
C GLU A 501 33.11 2.00 7.41
N PHE A 502 32.20 2.97 7.38
CA PHE A 502 31.21 3.24 8.42
C PHE A 502 29.78 2.89 7.99
N GLY A 503 29.55 2.54 6.72
CA GLY A 503 28.22 2.24 6.20
C GLY A 503 27.38 3.51 6.11
N TYR A 504 26.20 3.52 6.73
CA TYR A 504 25.43 4.76 6.88
C TYR A 504 26.01 5.73 7.92
N GLY A 505 27.00 5.32 8.71
CA GLY A 505 27.72 6.15 9.68
C GLY A 505 27.87 5.51 11.05
N GLN A 506 28.23 6.32 12.06
CA GLN A 506 28.18 5.89 13.45
C GLN A 506 26.71 5.80 13.91
N ALA A 507 26.35 4.75 14.67
CA ALA A 507 25.04 4.66 15.31
C ALA A 507 24.81 5.81 16.32
N ASP A 508 23.61 6.38 16.31
CA ASP A 508 23.14 7.33 17.32
C ASP A 508 21.99 6.67 18.10
N PRO A 509 22.24 6.09 19.29
CA PRO A 509 21.21 5.42 20.08
C PRO A 509 20.04 6.33 20.42
N LEU A 510 20.29 7.63 20.60
CA LEU A 510 19.27 8.61 20.97
C LEU A 510 18.37 8.91 19.77
N ALA A 511 18.96 9.25 18.63
CA ALA A 511 18.20 9.53 17.40
C ALA A 511 17.52 8.26 16.83
N PHE A 512 18.12 7.09 16.99
CA PHE A 512 17.53 5.81 16.60
C PHE A 512 16.29 5.47 17.43
N VAL A 513 16.35 5.64 18.75
CA VAL A 513 15.22 5.41 19.65
C VAL A 513 14.12 6.46 19.44
N GLU A 514 14.48 7.74 19.24
CA GLU A 514 13.54 8.79 18.87
C GLU A 514 12.81 8.51 17.56
N ALA A 515 13.53 8.03 16.53
CA ALA A 515 12.94 7.68 15.25
C ALA A 515 12.09 6.41 15.31
N ALA A 516 12.56 5.36 16.01
CA ALA A 516 11.83 4.10 16.13
C ALA A 516 10.47 4.25 16.83
N GLY A 517 10.42 5.04 17.90
CA GLY A 517 9.19 5.33 18.64
C GLY A 517 8.43 6.57 18.18
N SER A 518 8.85 7.26 17.10
CA SER A 518 8.31 8.57 16.70
C SER A 518 8.16 9.56 17.87
N ILE A 519 9.19 9.63 18.73
CA ILE A 519 9.04 10.11 20.10
C ILE A 519 8.96 11.64 20.18
N ASP A 520 7.77 12.15 20.51
CA ASP A 520 7.57 13.55 20.87
C ASP A 520 7.83 13.74 22.38
N ARG A 521 9.00 14.30 22.71
CA ARG A 521 9.43 14.64 24.07
C ARG A 521 8.48 15.58 24.85
N SER A 522 7.48 16.18 24.20
CA SER A 522 6.45 16.97 24.90
C SER A 522 5.33 16.12 25.52
N LEU A 523 5.24 14.84 25.13
CA LEU A 523 4.19 13.89 25.52
C LEU A 523 4.66 12.94 26.62
N ASN A 524 3.72 12.47 27.45
CA ASN A 524 4.02 11.55 28.56
C ASN A 524 2.78 10.69 28.90
N VAL A 525 2.97 9.41 29.19
CA VAL A 525 1.95 8.46 29.64
C VAL A 525 2.47 7.65 30.83
N SER A 526 1.60 7.26 31.76
CA SER A 526 1.95 6.43 32.90
C SER A 526 0.74 5.61 33.38
N MET A 527 0.97 4.34 33.71
CA MET A 527 0.00 3.40 34.25
C MET A 527 0.00 3.39 35.78
N ASN A 528 -1.20 3.26 36.40
CA ASN A 528 -1.31 2.94 37.83
C ASN A 528 -1.19 1.41 38.02
N VAL A 529 -0.04 0.85 37.63
CA VAL A 529 0.31 -0.57 37.77
C VAL A 529 1.70 -0.66 38.38
N GLU A 530 1.83 -1.42 39.47
CA GLU A 530 3.13 -1.68 40.11
C GLU A 530 3.84 -2.85 39.40
N THR A 531 5.16 -2.80 39.30
CA THR A 531 5.95 -3.89 38.69
C THR A 531 5.76 -5.19 39.50
N LEU A 532 5.59 -6.31 38.79
CA LEU A 532 5.21 -7.63 39.34
C LEU A 532 3.80 -7.69 39.99
N GLN A 533 2.94 -6.70 39.78
CA GLN A 533 1.55 -6.75 40.27
C GLN A 533 0.77 -7.91 39.64
N GLN A 534 -0.02 -8.62 40.47
CA GLN A 534 -0.92 -9.67 40.01
C GLN A 534 -2.22 -9.09 39.41
N ILE A 535 -2.56 -9.51 38.19
CA ILE A 535 -3.67 -8.95 37.39
C ILE A 535 -4.59 -10.06 36.90
N GLY A 536 -5.87 -10.00 37.31
CA GLY A 536 -6.88 -11.01 36.95
C GLY A 536 -7.38 -10.90 35.52
N ASN A 537 -7.88 -12.02 34.98
CA ASN A 537 -8.55 -12.07 33.69
C ASN A 537 -9.69 -11.03 33.60
N GLU A 538 -9.81 -10.38 32.43
CA GLU A 538 -10.76 -9.30 32.11
C GLU A 538 -10.66 -8.03 33.00
N SER A 539 -9.54 -7.82 33.71
CA SER A 539 -9.33 -6.63 34.56
C SER A 539 -9.26 -5.32 33.77
N TYR A 540 -9.54 -4.21 34.46
CA TYR A 540 -9.34 -2.86 33.94
C TYR A 540 -8.01 -2.28 34.41
N ILE A 541 -7.22 -1.77 33.46
CA ILE A 541 -6.00 -1.00 33.72
C ILE A 541 -6.32 0.49 33.51
N SER A 542 -5.74 1.37 34.33
CA SER A 542 -5.95 2.80 34.23
C SER A 542 -4.70 3.60 34.55
N GLY A 543 -4.53 4.73 33.89
CA GLY A 543 -3.34 5.58 34.00
C GLY A 543 -3.66 7.06 33.89
N THR A 544 -2.61 7.85 33.77
CA THR A 544 -2.65 9.29 33.49
C THR A 544 -1.73 9.58 32.30
N ALA A 545 -2.11 10.48 31.41
CA ALA A 545 -1.24 10.97 30.35
C ALA A 545 -1.27 12.51 30.29
N SER A 546 -0.29 13.11 29.63
CA SER A 546 -0.15 14.57 29.51
C SER A 546 0.71 14.97 28.31
N GLY A 547 0.81 16.28 28.04
CA GLY A 547 1.49 16.85 26.86
C GLY A 547 0.53 17.19 25.72
N VAL A 548 -0.43 16.30 25.46
CA VAL A 548 -1.50 16.52 24.47
C VAL A 548 -2.46 17.66 24.84
N ALA A 549 -3.03 18.28 23.81
CA ALA A 549 -4.19 19.14 23.95
C ALA A 549 -5.46 18.31 24.25
N PRO A 550 -6.43 18.82 25.04
CA PRO A 550 -7.67 18.10 25.34
C PRO A 550 -8.43 17.66 24.08
N GLY A 551 -8.79 16.38 24.02
CA GLY A 551 -9.43 15.76 22.86
C GLY A 551 -8.52 15.51 21.64
N MET A 552 -7.20 15.47 21.82
CA MET A 552 -6.21 15.04 20.82
C MET A 552 -5.44 13.81 21.31
N GLY A 553 -5.00 12.99 20.36
CA GLY A 553 -4.30 11.73 20.61
C GLY A 553 -5.19 10.61 21.16
N LEU A 554 -4.61 9.42 21.26
CA LEU A 554 -5.19 8.17 21.74
C LEU A 554 -4.18 7.47 22.65
N VAL A 555 -4.54 7.15 23.89
CA VAL A 555 -3.77 6.16 24.67
C VAL A 555 -4.11 4.76 24.15
N GLU A 556 -3.11 4.02 23.73
CA GLU A 556 -3.19 2.60 23.39
C GLU A 556 -2.49 1.75 24.46
N VAL A 557 -2.98 0.53 24.67
CA VAL A 557 -2.37 -0.45 25.59
C VAL A 557 -2.24 -1.81 24.92
N ARG A 558 -1.10 -2.48 25.10
CA ARG A 558 -0.76 -3.82 24.62
C ARG A 558 -0.32 -4.71 25.80
N VAL A 559 -0.49 -6.03 25.68
CA VAL A 559 -0.05 -7.02 26.69
C VAL A 559 0.74 -8.11 25.96
N GLY A 560 2.02 -8.29 26.31
CA GLY A 560 2.94 -9.21 25.63
C GLY A 560 2.96 -9.00 24.11
N GLY A 561 2.92 -10.10 23.35
CA GLY A 561 2.76 -10.10 21.87
C GLY A 561 1.32 -9.86 21.39
N GLY A 562 0.41 -9.36 22.23
CA GLY A 562 -0.97 -9.05 21.84
C GLY A 562 -1.11 -7.79 20.98
N THR A 563 -2.29 -7.57 20.40
CA THR A 563 -2.59 -6.36 19.62
C THR A 563 -2.79 -5.14 20.52
N TRP A 564 -2.33 -3.96 20.08
CA TRP A 564 -2.67 -2.68 20.71
C TRP A 564 -4.17 -2.42 20.74
N LYS A 565 -4.61 -1.76 21.82
CA LYS A 565 -6.02 -1.53 22.13
C LYS A 565 -6.21 -0.13 22.70
N GLY A 566 -7.03 0.68 22.03
CA GLY A 566 -7.38 2.02 22.49
C GLY A 566 -8.04 1.99 23.88
N ALA A 567 -7.49 2.80 24.79
CA ALA A 567 -8.08 3.10 26.09
C ALA A 567 -9.18 4.17 25.95
N ALA A 568 -10.13 4.16 26.87
CA ALA A 568 -11.10 5.25 27.02
C ALA A 568 -10.50 6.37 27.88
N ASP A 569 -10.47 7.59 27.34
CA ASP A 569 -10.28 8.80 28.14
C ASP A 569 -11.48 9.00 29.09
N LEU A 570 -11.21 9.27 30.37
CA LEU A 570 -12.21 9.51 31.41
C LEU A 570 -12.28 10.97 31.85
N SER A 571 -11.39 11.84 31.36
CA SER A 571 -11.32 13.27 31.70
C SER A 571 -11.46 14.21 30.49
N GLY A 572 -11.23 13.72 29.26
CA GLY A 572 -11.27 14.51 28.01
C GLY A 572 -9.96 15.22 27.70
N ASP A 573 -8.91 14.95 28.47
CA ASP A 573 -7.55 15.48 28.35
C ASP A 573 -6.48 14.40 28.61
N TRP A 574 -6.86 13.12 28.56
CA TRP A 574 -6.08 11.94 28.92
C TRP A 574 -5.46 11.93 30.33
N SER A 575 -5.69 12.95 31.17
CA SER A 575 -5.17 12.98 32.55
C SER A 575 -5.70 11.84 33.42
N ASN A 576 -6.81 11.21 33.04
CA ASN A 576 -7.26 9.92 33.56
C ASN A 576 -7.77 9.05 32.41
N TRP A 577 -7.18 7.88 32.18
CA TRP A 577 -7.59 6.95 31.12
C TRP A 577 -7.81 5.52 31.64
N ARG A 578 -8.55 4.68 30.91
CA ARG A 578 -8.77 3.27 31.26
C ARG A 578 -8.98 2.34 30.04
N VAL A 579 -8.33 1.18 30.05
CA VAL A 579 -8.56 0.07 29.12
C VAL A 579 -9.11 -1.16 29.87
N LYS A 580 -9.79 -2.08 29.16
CA LYS A 580 -10.10 -3.43 29.66
C LYS A 580 -9.18 -4.43 28.97
N LEU A 581 -8.49 -5.29 29.72
CA LEU A 581 -7.70 -6.38 29.14
C LEU A 581 -8.60 -7.42 28.48
N ASP A 582 -8.08 -8.07 27.44
CA ASP A 582 -8.71 -9.23 26.81
C ASP A 582 -8.45 -10.51 27.63
N PRO A 583 -9.28 -11.57 27.47
CA PRO A 583 -9.17 -12.76 28.31
C PRO A 583 -7.94 -13.61 27.98
N HIS A 584 -7.18 -13.97 29.02
CA HIS A 584 -6.06 -14.91 28.98
C HIS A 584 -6.42 -16.27 29.61
N ASP A 585 -5.94 -17.37 29.02
CA ASP A 585 -6.22 -18.74 29.48
C ASP A 585 -5.11 -19.35 30.36
N THR A 586 -3.99 -18.64 30.55
CA THR A 586 -2.82 -19.10 31.32
C THR A 586 -2.22 -18.00 32.18
N SER A 587 -2.06 -18.27 33.48
CA SER A 587 -1.29 -17.44 34.41
C SER A 587 0.21 -17.44 34.07
N GLY A 588 0.89 -16.29 34.18
CA GLY A 588 2.32 -16.16 33.88
C GLY A 588 2.84 -14.73 33.90
N ASN A 589 4.17 -14.57 33.78
CA ASN A 589 4.82 -13.26 33.65
C ASN A 589 4.51 -12.67 32.26
N SER A 590 4.24 -11.37 32.21
CA SER A 590 4.00 -10.62 30.96
C SER A 590 4.34 -9.14 31.15
N THR A 591 4.46 -8.39 30.06
CA THR A 591 4.61 -6.93 30.10
C THR A 591 3.34 -6.28 29.56
N ILE A 592 2.83 -5.26 30.26
CA ILE A 592 1.84 -4.32 29.75
C ILE A 592 2.59 -3.09 29.25
N TYR A 593 2.25 -2.63 28.05
CA TYR A 593 2.81 -1.43 27.43
C TYR A 593 1.69 -0.41 27.24
N ALA A 594 1.94 0.87 27.50
CA ALA A 594 0.99 1.95 27.20
C ALA A 594 1.69 3.09 26.44
N ARG A 595 1.11 3.56 25.34
CA ARG A 595 1.64 4.68 24.52
C ARG A 595 0.54 5.69 24.22
N LEU A 596 0.88 6.98 24.13
CA LEU A 596 -0.03 8.05 23.71
C LEU A 596 0.30 8.48 22.28
N VAL A 597 -0.47 7.99 21.31
CA VAL A 597 -0.31 8.29 19.87
C VAL A 597 -1.04 9.58 19.54
N VAL A 598 -0.36 10.58 18.97
CA VAL A 598 -0.98 11.81 18.43
C VAL A 598 -1.06 11.76 16.90
N SER A 599 -0.01 11.24 16.28
CA SER A 599 0.07 10.85 14.86
C SER A 599 1.12 9.75 14.71
N GLU A 600 1.24 9.16 13.52
CA GLU A 600 2.29 8.17 13.21
C GLU A 600 3.70 8.76 13.43
N ASP A 601 3.88 10.08 13.19
CA ASP A 601 5.12 10.83 13.46
C ASP A 601 5.20 11.51 14.86
N SER A 602 4.28 11.22 15.80
CA SER A 602 4.26 11.85 17.13
C SER A 602 3.57 10.97 18.17
N ILE A 603 4.37 10.27 18.97
CA ILE A 603 3.94 9.34 20.01
C ILE A 603 4.70 9.68 21.31
N SER A 604 4.10 9.46 22.48
CA SER A 604 4.85 9.52 23.74
C SER A 604 5.87 8.38 23.85
N PRO A 605 6.88 8.51 24.74
CA PRO A 605 7.56 7.34 25.29
C PRO A 605 6.55 6.29 25.78
N VAL A 606 6.89 5.01 25.64
CA VAL A 606 6.04 3.88 26.06
C VAL A 606 6.24 3.62 27.55
N ASP A 607 5.16 3.61 28.34
CA ASP A 607 5.23 3.14 29.72
C ASP A 607 5.16 1.61 29.75
N SER A 608 6.28 0.96 30.06
CA SER A 608 6.40 -0.50 30.17
C SER A 608 6.27 -0.95 31.64
N ARG A 609 5.46 -1.99 31.89
CA ARG A 609 5.23 -2.54 33.25
C ARG A 609 5.17 -4.06 33.22
N ARG A 610 6.13 -4.72 33.87
CA ARG A 610 6.10 -6.19 34.08
C ARG A 610 5.01 -6.55 35.09
N VAL A 611 4.21 -7.57 34.81
CA VAL A 611 3.05 -8.00 35.60
C VAL A 611 2.94 -9.52 35.66
N ILE A 612 2.15 -10.03 36.61
CA ILE A 612 1.82 -11.46 36.71
C ILE A 612 0.33 -11.63 36.37
N LEU A 613 0.03 -12.18 35.20
CA LEU A 613 -1.34 -12.50 34.83
C LEU A 613 -1.83 -13.70 35.65
N ILE A 614 -3.08 -13.64 36.14
CA ILE A 614 -3.70 -14.74 36.90
C ILE A 614 -5.08 -15.11 36.36
N ASP A 615 -5.42 -16.39 36.32
CA ASP A 615 -6.66 -16.93 35.70
C ASP A 615 -7.94 -16.71 36.54
N GLY A 616 -7.93 -15.70 37.42
CA GLY A 616 -9.04 -15.33 38.30
C GLY A 616 -9.76 -14.07 37.82
N ALA A 617 -11.10 -14.07 37.83
CA ALA A 617 -11.91 -12.94 37.40
C ALA A 617 -11.73 -11.69 38.29
N GLY A 618 -11.27 -10.58 37.70
CA GLY A 618 -11.04 -9.31 38.39
C GLY A 618 -12.33 -8.66 38.91
N SER A 619 -12.34 -8.15 40.15
CA SER A 619 -13.55 -7.64 40.80
C SER A 619 -13.71 -6.11 40.76
N GLY A 620 -14.41 -5.56 39.75
CA GLY A 620 -14.95 -4.19 39.87
C GLY A 620 -15.45 -3.50 38.58
N GLY A 621 -16.69 -2.96 38.62
CA GLY A 621 -17.19 -1.93 37.67
C GLY A 621 -18.53 -2.26 36.98
N ILE A 622 -19.41 -1.27 36.82
CA ILE A 622 -20.76 -1.41 36.20
C ILE A 622 -21.13 -0.15 35.37
N SER A 623 -21.35 -0.33 34.05
CA SER A 623 -22.13 0.45 33.05
C SER A 623 -21.95 1.99 32.85
N GLY A 624 -21.87 2.41 31.57
CA GLY A 624 -21.88 3.79 31.06
C GLY A 624 -20.51 4.22 30.50
N ASP A 625 -20.36 4.92 29.35
CA ASP A 625 -21.31 5.51 28.38
C ASP A 625 -20.79 5.32 26.91
N LEU A 626 -21.52 5.83 25.89
CA LEU A 626 -21.05 5.88 24.49
C LEU A 626 -19.87 6.86 24.29
N THR A 627 -19.07 6.66 23.24
CA THR A 627 -17.94 7.57 22.95
C THR A 627 -18.41 8.89 22.37
N ASN A 628 -17.97 10.00 22.97
CA ASN A 628 -18.26 11.36 22.55
C ASN A 628 -17.00 11.96 21.89
N LEU A 629 -17.01 12.15 20.57
CA LEU A 629 -15.99 12.88 19.84
C LEU A 629 -16.13 14.39 20.12
N PRO A 630 -15.04 15.09 20.46
CA PRO A 630 -15.08 16.54 20.67
C PRO A 630 -15.37 17.24 19.34
N ALA A 631 -16.01 18.42 19.39
CA ALA A 631 -16.31 19.20 18.18
C ALA A 631 -15.04 19.62 17.40
N SER A 632 -13.85 19.56 18.02
CA SER A 632 -12.55 19.71 17.35
C SER A 632 -12.32 18.70 16.23
N THR A 633 -12.87 17.47 16.31
CA THR A 633 -12.81 16.45 15.24
C THR A 633 -13.36 16.97 13.91
N PHE A 634 -14.33 17.90 13.94
CA PHE A 634 -14.76 18.65 12.76
C PHE A 634 -14.00 19.98 12.61
N TRP A 635 -13.92 20.80 13.66
CA TRP A 635 -13.42 22.17 13.53
C TRP A 635 -11.93 22.28 13.18
N ILE A 636 -11.07 21.35 13.61
CA ILE A 636 -9.65 21.33 13.24
C ILE A 636 -9.46 21.07 11.74
N PRO A 637 -9.92 19.95 11.15
CA PRO A 637 -9.78 19.73 9.71
C PRO A 637 -10.55 20.76 8.88
N PHE A 638 -11.66 21.32 9.39
CA PHE A 638 -12.37 22.42 8.72
C PHE A 638 -11.53 23.70 8.64
N LEU A 639 -10.87 24.09 9.73
CA LEU A 639 -9.97 25.25 9.74
C LEU A 639 -8.70 25.00 8.91
N ALA A 640 -8.15 23.80 8.93
CA ALA A 640 -7.04 23.40 8.06
C ALA A 640 -7.46 23.47 6.58
N THR A 641 -8.64 22.97 6.23
CA THR A 641 -9.20 23.03 4.86
C THR A 641 -9.44 24.48 4.41
N LEU A 642 -9.92 25.36 5.30
CA LEU A 642 -10.01 26.80 5.01
C LEU A 642 -8.62 27.44 4.82
N GLY A 643 -7.60 26.98 5.55
CA GLY A 643 -6.20 27.38 5.34
C GLY A 643 -5.67 26.96 3.96
N ILE A 644 -5.92 25.70 3.56
CA ILE A 644 -5.59 25.15 2.24
C ILE A 644 -6.32 25.94 1.14
N LEU A 645 -7.63 26.16 1.27
CA LEU A 645 -8.42 26.96 0.33
C LEU A 645 -7.89 28.41 0.22
N GLY A 646 -7.48 29.01 1.34
CA GLY A 646 -6.83 30.32 1.38
C GLY A 646 -5.48 30.33 0.66
N PHE A 647 -4.65 29.31 0.85
CA PHE A 647 -3.37 29.16 0.17
C PHE A 647 -3.53 28.94 -1.34
N VAL A 648 -4.40 28.02 -1.75
CA VAL A 648 -4.70 27.73 -3.18
C VAL A 648 -5.25 28.98 -3.86
N SER A 649 -6.24 29.65 -3.28
CA SER A 649 -6.84 30.86 -3.85
C SER A 649 -5.85 32.05 -3.96
N ALA A 650 -4.85 32.13 -3.08
CA ALA A 650 -3.75 33.09 -3.18
C ALA A 650 -2.70 32.69 -4.24
N ARG A 651 -2.25 31.43 -4.25
CA ARG A 651 -1.29 30.86 -5.21
C ARG A 651 -1.77 31.03 -6.65
N GLU A 652 -3.01 30.62 -6.90
CA GLU A 652 -3.65 30.63 -8.22
C GLU A 652 -4.30 31.97 -8.57
N ARG A 653 -4.20 32.97 -7.67
CA ARG A 653 -4.77 34.31 -7.85
C ARG A 653 -6.23 34.25 -8.27
N TRP A 654 -7.06 33.53 -7.50
CA TRP A 654 -8.50 33.50 -7.71
C TRP A 654 -9.10 34.92 -7.70
N ASP A 655 -8.47 35.87 -7.01
CA ASP A 655 -8.83 37.30 -7.07
C ASP A 655 -8.82 37.87 -8.50
N ARG A 656 -8.04 37.29 -9.43
CA ARG A 656 -8.06 37.60 -10.87
C ARG A 656 -9.09 36.77 -11.63
N LYS A 657 -9.24 35.47 -11.32
CA LYS A 657 -10.31 34.63 -11.91
C LYS A 657 -11.69 35.25 -11.65
N PHE A 658 -11.95 35.73 -10.44
CA PHE A 658 -13.16 36.46 -10.06
C PHE A 658 -13.29 37.89 -10.63
N LYS A 659 -12.23 38.46 -11.25
CA LYS A 659 -12.19 39.85 -11.76
C LYS A 659 -11.99 39.98 -13.28
N ARG A 660 -11.81 38.89 -14.06
CA ARG A 660 -11.55 38.98 -15.51
C ARG A 660 -12.62 39.85 -16.19
N ASP A 661 -12.21 41.03 -16.64
CA ASP A 661 -13.10 42.18 -16.84
C ASP A 661 -13.92 42.13 -18.13
N GLY A 662 -15.16 42.64 -18.06
CA GLY A 662 -16.13 42.63 -19.16
C GLY A 662 -17.49 43.22 -18.77
N ASP A 663 -17.53 44.55 -18.63
CA ASP A 663 -18.73 45.40 -18.42
C ASP A 663 -19.75 45.01 -17.33
N GLY A 664 -19.67 45.70 -16.19
CA GLY A 664 -20.84 46.20 -15.44
C GLY A 664 -21.74 45.20 -14.70
N ALA A 665 -21.62 43.90 -14.93
CA ALA A 665 -22.47 42.86 -14.37
C ALA A 665 -22.14 42.51 -12.90
N SER A 666 -22.31 43.49 -12.01
CA SER A 666 -22.56 43.20 -10.59
C SER A 666 -23.75 42.24 -10.45
N PHE A 667 -23.73 41.35 -9.46
CA PHE A 667 -24.90 40.50 -9.14
C PHE A 667 -25.99 41.35 -8.46
N SER A 668 -26.58 42.25 -9.23
CA SER A 668 -27.72 43.06 -8.81
C SER A 668 -28.97 42.19 -8.79
N LEU A 669 -29.75 42.29 -7.71
CA LEU A 669 -31.09 41.67 -7.65
C LEU A 669 -32.03 42.16 -8.77
N SER A 670 -31.71 43.25 -9.48
CA SER A 670 -32.44 43.67 -10.69
C SER A 670 -32.46 42.61 -11.79
N THR A 671 -31.42 41.77 -11.92
CA THR A 671 -31.41 40.71 -12.94
C THR A 671 -32.49 39.66 -12.68
N SER A 672 -32.82 39.38 -11.40
CA SER A 672 -33.94 38.50 -11.06
C SER A 672 -35.30 39.06 -11.50
N SER A 673 -35.47 40.39 -11.55
CA SER A 673 -36.72 41.00 -12.04
C SER A 673 -36.97 40.75 -13.52
N ASN A 674 -35.92 40.52 -14.33
CA ASN A 674 -36.06 40.12 -15.73
C ASN A 674 -36.50 38.65 -15.86
N TYR A 675 -36.02 37.75 -14.99
CA TYR A 675 -36.51 36.36 -14.94
C TYR A 675 -37.96 36.28 -14.45
N PHE A 676 -38.36 37.08 -13.46
CA PHE A 676 -39.77 37.20 -13.07
C PHE A 676 -40.63 37.89 -14.14
N ALA A 677 -40.07 38.76 -14.98
CA ALA A 677 -40.75 39.30 -16.16
C ALA A 677 -40.91 38.26 -17.28
N ALA A 678 -39.95 37.33 -17.46
CA ALA A 678 -40.05 36.23 -18.42
C ALA A 678 -41.17 35.22 -18.07
N LEU A 679 -41.56 35.13 -16.79
CA LEU A 679 -42.75 34.38 -16.35
C LEU A 679 -44.08 35.05 -16.74
N SER A 680 -44.07 36.26 -17.30
CA SER A 680 -45.28 36.92 -17.84
C SER A 680 -45.80 36.17 -19.07
N PRO A 681 -47.07 35.71 -19.09
CA PRO A 681 -47.67 35.01 -20.24
C PRO A 681 -47.61 35.77 -21.58
N TYR A 682 -47.35 37.09 -21.56
CA TYR A 682 -47.22 37.93 -22.74
C TYR A 682 -45.86 37.78 -23.48
N GLU A 683 -44.80 37.35 -22.80
CA GLU A 683 -43.46 37.19 -23.41
C GLU A 683 -43.23 35.78 -23.98
N TRP A 684 -44.02 34.79 -23.56
CA TRP A 684 -43.94 33.39 -24.02
C TRP A 684 -43.87 33.22 -25.55
N PRO A 685 -44.66 33.93 -26.39
CA PRO A 685 -44.55 33.82 -27.84
C PRO A 685 -43.20 34.27 -28.41
N LYS A 686 -42.51 35.21 -27.75
CA LYS A 686 -41.16 35.63 -28.14
C LYS A 686 -40.11 34.62 -27.69
N LEU A 687 -40.21 34.13 -26.45
CA LEU A 687 -39.32 33.10 -25.90
C LEU A 687 -39.37 31.82 -26.73
N VAL A 688 -40.58 31.34 -27.07
CA VAL A 688 -40.78 30.17 -27.95
C VAL A 688 -40.24 30.42 -29.36
N LYS A 689 -40.38 31.63 -29.91
CA LYS A 689 -39.74 31.97 -31.20
C LYS A 689 -38.22 31.95 -31.09
N SER A 690 -37.64 32.59 -30.07
CA SER A 690 -36.19 32.65 -29.87
C SER A 690 -35.59 31.25 -29.70
N ALA A 691 -36.19 30.40 -28.86
CA ALA A 691 -35.78 29.01 -28.68
C ALA A 691 -35.89 28.20 -29.98
N ARG A 692 -36.93 28.42 -30.78
CA ARG A 692 -37.07 27.80 -32.10
C ARG A 692 -36.00 28.28 -33.07
N ASP A 693 -35.72 29.58 -33.11
CA ASP A 693 -34.72 30.15 -34.02
C ASP A 693 -33.31 29.63 -33.64
N SER A 694 -32.95 29.62 -32.35
CA SER A 694 -31.72 29.01 -31.83
C SER A 694 -31.61 27.50 -32.09
N TRP A 695 -32.71 26.75 -32.00
CA TRP A 695 -32.73 25.31 -32.34
C TRP A 695 -32.45 25.04 -33.83
N ASN A 696 -32.73 25.99 -34.73
CA ASN A 696 -32.51 25.81 -36.17
C ASN A 696 -31.13 26.29 -36.66
N ALA A 697 -30.28 26.82 -35.77
CA ALA A 697 -28.94 27.31 -36.10
C ALA A 697 -27.91 26.16 -36.15
N GLY A 698 -27.99 25.29 -37.17
CA GLY A 698 -27.13 24.11 -37.35
C GLY A 698 -27.92 22.81 -37.61
N GLU A 699 -27.25 21.73 -38.01
CA GLU A 699 -27.85 20.42 -38.29
C GLU A 699 -27.46 19.30 -37.30
N SER A 700 -26.33 19.38 -36.58
CA SER A 700 -25.87 18.36 -35.61
C SER A 700 -25.90 18.81 -34.13
N LEU A 701 -25.36 17.99 -33.21
CA LEU A 701 -25.09 18.36 -31.81
C LEU A 701 -23.77 19.14 -31.67
N VAL A 702 -22.72 18.73 -32.38
CA VAL A 702 -21.39 19.38 -32.34
C VAL A 702 -21.46 20.84 -32.81
N GLU A 703 -22.32 21.16 -33.77
CA GLU A 703 -22.53 22.53 -34.26
C GLU A 703 -23.25 23.47 -33.28
N ASN A 704 -24.08 22.97 -32.35
CA ASN A 704 -25.08 23.81 -31.68
C ASN A 704 -25.21 23.55 -30.17
N GLN A 705 -24.63 24.45 -29.37
CA GLN A 705 -24.72 24.51 -27.91
C GLN A 705 -26.16 24.39 -27.36
N PHE A 706 -27.12 25.11 -27.95
CA PHE A 706 -28.52 25.10 -27.49
C PHE A 706 -29.16 23.72 -27.69
N ARG A 707 -28.81 23.01 -28.77
CA ARG A 707 -29.22 21.62 -28.98
C ARG A 707 -28.57 20.68 -27.98
N ARG A 708 -27.28 20.85 -27.63
CA ARG A 708 -26.60 20.05 -26.60
C ARG A 708 -27.33 20.13 -25.26
N TYR A 709 -27.44 21.33 -24.69
CA TYR A 709 -28.09 21.53 -23.38
C TYR A 709 -29.53 20.99 -23.35
N VAL A 710 -30.34 21.30 -24.37
CA VAL A 710 -31.76 20.86 -24.41
C VAL A 710 -31.89 19.35 -24.63
N SER A 711 -31.07 18.76 -25.50
CA SER A 711 -31.19 17.34 -25.83
C SER A 711 -30.75 16.44 -24.68
N LEU A 712 -29.59 16.73 -24.08
CA LEU A 712 -29.06 15.97 -22.94
C LEU A 712 -30.02 16.06 -21.73
N SER A 713 -30.61 17.24 -21.48
CA SER A 713 -31.62 17.43 -20.42
C SER A 713 -32.90 16.59 -20.65
N ILE A 714 -33.39 16.51 -21.89
CA ILE A 714 -34.55 15.69 -22.24
C ILE A 714 -34.23 14.19 -22.06
N LEU A 715 -33.03 13.76 -22.45
CA LEU A 715 -32.56 12.38 -22.26
C LEU A 715 -32.42 12.02 -20.76
N TYR A 716 -31.87 12.90 -19.94
CA TYR A 716 -31.82 12.75 -18.48
C TYR A 716 -33.23 12.71 -17.83
N THR A 717 -34.21 13.42 -18.40
CA THR A 717 -35.62 13.35 -17.94
C THR A 717 -36.19 11.94 -18.10
N ALA A 718 -35.81 11.19 -19.16
CA ALA A 718 -36.24 9.81 -19.37
C ALA A 718 -35.62 8.81 -18.37
N GLN A 719 -34.47 9.11 -17.76
CA GLN A 719 -33.92 8.34 -16.63
C GLN A 719 -34.71 8.61 -15.35
N GLY A 720 -35.04 9.89 -15.10
CA GLY A 720 -35.73 10.33 -13.88
C GLY A 720 -37.16 9.81 -13.73
N LEU A 721 -37.91 9.69 -14.84
CA LEU A 721 -39.29 9.22 -14.83
C LEU A 721 -39.44 7.79 -14.24
N PRO A 722 -38.71 6.75 -14.72
CA PRO A 722 -38.61 5.44 -14.07
C PRO A 722 -38.23 5.51 -12.60
N ALA A 723 -37.16 6.23 -12.25
CA ALA A 723 -36.65 6.30 -10.89
C ALA A 723 -37.68 6.86 -9.90
N GLY A 724 -38.45 7.89 -10.29
CA GLY A 724 -39.55 8.41 -9.47
C GLY A 724 -40.71 7.42 -9.33
N PHE A 725 -41.05 6.70 -10.41
CA PHE A 725 -42.10 5.69 -10.36
C PHE A 725 -41.75 4.53 -9.43
N THR A 726 -40.54 3.97 -9.53
CA THR A 726 -40.13 2.82 -8.71
C THR A 726 -39.96 3.20 -7.24
N SER A 727 -39.25 4.29 -6.94
CA SER A 727 -38.90 4.68 -5.57
C SER A 727 -40.04 5.30 -4.75
N VAL A 728 -41.00 5.97 -5.39
CA VAL A 728 -42.09 6.68 -4.70
C VAL A 728 -43.45 6.05 -5.01
N THR A 729 -43.84 6.02 -6.29
CA THR A 729 -45.20 5.60 -6.70
C THR A 729 -45.47 4.13 -6.40
N PHE A 730 -44.56 3.23 -6.78
CA PHE A 730 -44.75 1.79 -6.66
C PHE A 730 -44.61 1.30 -5.20
N VAL A 731 -43.68 1.87 -4.44
CA VAL A 731 -43.52 1.57 -3.00
C VAL A 731 -44.75 2.01 -2.20
N ALA A 732 -45.30 3.19 -2.47
CA ALA A 732 -46.55 3.62 -1.83
C ALA A 732 -47.74 2.69 -2.15
N PHE A 733 -47.79 2.15 -3.38
CA PHE A 733 -48.76 1.11 -3.75
C PHE A 733 -48.56 -0.19 -2.94
N LEU A 734 -47.33 -0.71 -2.84
CA LEU A 734 -47.06 -1.95 -2.08
C LEU A 734 -47.38 -1.80 -0.58
N VAL A 735 -46.96 -0.70 0.06
CA VAL A 735 -47.29 -0.41 1.47
C VAL A 735 -48.81 -0.39 1.70
N SER A 736 -49.56 0.26 0.80
CA SER A 736 -51.02 0.35 0.92
C SER A 736 -51.77 -0.96 0.64
N ASN A 737 -51.10 -1.97 0.08
CA ASN A 737 -51.62 -3.32 -0.15
C ASN A 737 -51.02 -4.38 0.80
N GLY A 738 -50.26 -3.95 1.81
CA GLY A 738 -49.83 -4.79 2.94
C GLY A 738 -48.50 -5.52 2.77
N ALA A 739 -47.66 -5.11 1.82
CA ALA A 739 -46.27 -5.60 1.73
C ALA A 739 -45.46 -5.22 2.99
N SER A 740 -44.58 -6.11 3.41
CA SER A 740 -43.71 -5.92 4.57
C SER A 740 -42.55 -4.95 4.29
N PRO A 741 -41.99 -4.29 5.33
CA PRO A 741 -40.76 -3.50 5.20
C PRO A 741 -39.60 -4.30 4.57
N GLU A 742 -39.49 -5.59 4.89
CA GLU A 742 -38.47 -6.50 4.40
C GLU A 742 -38.59 -6.76 2.89
N GLU A 743 -39.80 -7.02 2.38
CA GLU A 743 -40.06 -7.16 0.93
C GLU A 743 -39.75 -5.86 0.17
N ILE A 744 -40.05 -4.71 0.77
CA ILE A 744 -39.76 -3.38 0.19
C ILE A 744 -38.27 -3.09 0.18
N ALA A 745 -37.52 -3.47 1.22
CA ALA A 745 -36.06 -3.36 1.26
C ALA A 745 -35.40 -4.27 0.21
N ALA A 746 -35.86 -5.51 0.05
CA ALA A 746 -35.37 -6.43 -0.98
C ALA A 746 -35.63 -5.91 -2.40
N LEU A 747 -36.82 -5.32 -2.65
CA LEU A 747 -37.16 -4.63 -3.89
C LEU A 747 -36.20 -3.47 -4.19
N PHE A 748 -35.94 -2.59 -3.20
CA PHE A 748 -35.01 -1.46 -3.34
C PHE A 748 -33.59 -1.92 -3.66
N ALA A 749 -33.04 -2.86 -2.88
CA ALA A 749 -31.71 -3.40 -3.09
C ALA A 749 -31.58 -3.99 -4.51
N THR A 750 -32.56 -4.80 -4.92
CA THR A 750 -32.58 -5.42 -6.26
C THR A 750 -32.61 -4.38 -7.38
N ILE A 751 -33.45 -3.35 -7.27
CA ILE A 751 -33.58 -2.29 -8.29
C ILE A 751 -32.32 -1.41 -8.38
N ALA A 752 -31.55 -1.29 -7.29
CA ALA A 752 -30.31 -0.53 -7.27
C ALA A 752 -29.12 -1.25 -7.97
N LEU A 753 -29.04 -2.59 -7.92
CA LEU A 753 -27.88 -3.35 -8.42
C LEU A 753 -27.44 -3.00 -9.88
N PRO A 754 -28.35 -2.80 -10.86
CA PRO A 754 -27.96 -2.33 -12.20
C PRO A 754 -27.18 -1.01 -12.23
N TRP A 755 -27.44 -0.11 -11.28
CA TRP A 755 -26.75 1.18 -11.15
C TRP A 755 -25.39 1.04 -10.45
N THR A 756 -25.22 0.04 -9.58
CA THR A 756 -23.92 -0.32 -8.99
C THR A 756 -22.97 -0.93 -10.03
N PHE A 757 -23.48 -1.82 -10.88
CA PHE A 757 -22.69 -2.51 -11.90
C PHE A 757 -22.64 -1.77 -13.26
N LYS A 758 -23.00 -0.48 -13.32
CA LYS A 758 -23.09 0.24 -14.61
C LYS A 758 -21.76 0.36 -15.37
N PHE A 759 -20.62 0.24 -14.68
CA PHE A 759 -19.29 0.16 -15.31
C PHE A 759 -19.14 -0.94 -16.37
N ILE A 760 -19.92 -2.03 -16.29
CA ILE A 760 -19.91 -3.11 -17.30
C ILE A 760 -20.37 -2.59 -18.68
N TRP A 761 -21.24 -1.58 -18.73
CA TRP A 761 -21.72 -1.02 -20.00
C TRP A 761 -20.70 -0.11 -20.69
N GLY A 762 -19.77 0.50 -19.96
CA GLY A 762 -18.80 1.45 -20.50
C GLY A 762 -17.97 0.85 -21.64
N PRO A 763 -17.21 -0.24 -21.39
CA PRO A 763 -16.42 -0.91 -22.42
C PRO A 763 -17.26 -1.43 -23.60
N VAL A 764 -18.53 -1.81 -23.36
CA VAL A 764 -19.44 -2.27 -24.43
C VAL A 764 -19.86 -1.11 -25.34
N VAL A 765 -20.12 0.07 -24.77
CA VAL A 765 -20.50 1.30 -25.50
C VAL A 765 -19.32 1.97 -26.19
N ASP A 766 -18.08 1.78 -25.69
CA ASP A 766 -16.86 2.22 -26.37
C ASP A 766 -16.40 1.23 -27.46
N ALA A 767 -16.49 -0.09 -27.25
CA ALA A 767 -16.02 -1.08 -28.21
C ALA A 767 -16.97 -1.33 -29.40
N VAL A 768 -18.29 -1.30 -29.17
CA VAL A 768 -19.29 -1.65 -30.19
C VAL A 768 -19.98 -0.39 -30.71
N GLN A 769 -19.33 0.28 -31.65
CA GLN A 769 -19.80 1.51 -32.30
C GLN A 769 -20.39 1.25 -33.69
N VAL A 770 -21.24 2.15 -34.19
CA VAL A 770 -21.75 2.08 -35.59
C VAL A 770 -21.69 3.48 -36.24
N PRO A 771 -20.49 4.00 -36.59
CA PRO A 771 -20.28 5.42 -36.87
C PRO A 771 -21.22 6.05 -37.91
N SER A 772 -21.65 5.29 -38.92
CA SER A 772 -22.61 5.76 -39.93
C SER A 772 -23.99 6.19 -39.41
N TYR A 773 -24.35 5.93 -38.14
CA TYR A 773 -25.61 6.33 -37.49
C TYR A 773 -25.43 7.17 -36.21
N GLY A 774 -24.21 7.65 -35.93
CA GLY A 774 -23.77 8.17 -34.64
C GLY A 774 -23.11 7.10 -33.76
N LEU A 775 -22.20 7.49 -32.89
CA LEU A 775 -21.41 6.61 -32.02
C LEU A 775 -22.26 6.07 -30.86
N ARG A 776 -23.04 6.94 -30.19
CA ARG A 776 -23.74 6.62 -28.93
C ARG A 776 -25.26 6.48 -29.10
N ARG A 777 -25.84 7.20 -30.06
CA ARG A 777 -27.26 7.21 -30.45
C ARG A 777 -27.86 5.82 -30.66
N PRO A 778 -27.20 4.84 -31.31
CA PRO A 778 -27.74 3.48 -31.42
C PRO A 778 -28.02 2.83 -30.06
N TRP A 779 -27.11 3.01 -29.09
CA TRP A 779 -27.25 2.50 -27.73
C TRP A 779 -28.35 3.20 -26.94
N ILE A 780 -28.46 4.53 -27.06
CA ILE A 780 -29.56 5.31 -26.45
C ILE A 780 -30.94 4.81 -26.94
N LEU A 781 -31.07 4.55 -28.25
CA LEU A 781 -32.31 4.06 -28.85
C LEU A 781 -32.63 2.61 -28.44
N PHE A 782 -31.62 1.74 -28.36
CA PHE A 782 -31.77 0.37 -27.87
C PHE A 782 -32.22 0.35 -26.40
N ALA A 783 -31.56 1.14 -25.54
CA ALA A 783 -31.90 1.28 -24.13
C ALA A 783 -33.32 1.82 -23.90
N GLN A 784 -33.72 2.88 -24.61
CA GLN A 784 -35.08 3.43 -24.51
C GLN A 784 -36.15 2.44 -25.00
N THR A 785 -35.86 1.69 -26.07
CA THR A 785 -36.74 0.61 -26.53
C THR A 785 -36.89 -0.48 -25.45
N GLY A 786 -35.78 -0.91 -24.84
CA GLY A 786 -35.78 -1.89 -23.74
C GLY A 786 -36.56 -1.43 -22.52
N MET A 787 -36.41 -0.16 -22.10
CA MET A 787 -37.20 0.44 -21.02
C MET A 787 -38.70 0.46 -21.35
N ILE A 788 -39.10 0.84 -22.56
CA ILE A 788 -40.52 0.88 -22.98
C ILE A 788 -41.11 -0.54 -23.00
N VAL A 789 -40.38 -1.53 -23.52
CA VAL A 789 -40.83 -2.94 -23.59
C VAL A 789 -40.98 -3.55 -22.19
N THR A 790 -39.99 -3.38 -21.30
CA THR A 790 -40.02 -3.91 -19.93
C THR A 790 -41.12 -3.27 -19.07
N LEU A 791 -41.27 -1.94 -19.14
CA LEU A 791 -42.35 -1.23 -18.45
C LEU A 791 -43.72 -1.58 -19.03
N GLY A 792 -43.80 -1.82 -20.34
CA GLY A 792 -45.02 -2.27 -21.02
C GLY A 792 -45.44 -3.69 -20.62
N ALA A 793 -44.47 -4.58 -20.39
CA ALA A 793 -44.71 -5.95 -19.96
C ALA A 793 -45.44 -6.02 -18.60
N LEU A 794 -45.19 -5.07 -17.67
CA LEU A 794 -45.86 -5.01 -16.37
C LEU A 794 -47.39 -4.83 -16.46
N LEU A 795 -47.91 -4.27 -17.56
CA LEU A 795 -49.37 -4.16 -17.77
C LEU A 795 -50.05 -5.53 -17.89
N PHE A 796 -49.33 -6.54 -18.37
CA PHE A 796 -49.83 -7.89 -18.60
C PHE A 796 -49.78 -8.79 -17.35
N VAL A 797 -49.01 -8.42 -16.32
CA VAL A 797 -49.02 -9.10 -15.01
C VAL A 797 -50.44 -8.94 -14.41
N PRO A 798 -51.21 -10.01 -14.13
CA PRO A 798 -52.62 -9.86 -13.76
C PRO A 798 -52.83 -9.04 -12.48
N ASP A 799 -52.08 -9.38 -11.44
CA ASP A 799 -52.03 -8.72 -10.14
C ASP A 799 -50.56 -8.43 -9.80
N LEU A 800 -50.24 -7.16 -9.61
CA LEU A 800 -48.87 -6.68 -9.33
C LEU A 800 -48.49 -6.82 -7.85
N ASN A 801 -49.45 -6.98 -6.94
CA ASN A 801 -49.23 -7.17 -5.52
C ASN A 801 -49.13 -8.65 -5.14
N ALA A 802 -49.85 -9.53 -5.84
CA ALA A 802 -49.73 -10.99 -5.67
C ALA A 802 -48.50 -11.61 -6.39
N SER A 803 -47.60 -10.79 -6.96
CA SER A 803 -46.50 -11.25 -7.81
C SER A 803 -45.22 -10.42 -7.61
N ILE A 804 -44.92 -10.03 -6.37
CA ILE A 804 -43.82 -9.10 -6.02
C ILE A 804 -42.49 -9.55 -6.61
N GLU A 805 -42.08 -10.82 -6.45
CA GLU A 805 -40.85 -11.38 -7.03
C GLU A 805 -40.72 -11.15 -8.55
N LEU A 806 -41.80 -11.45 -9.30
CA LEU A 806 -41.84 -11.27 -10.75
C LEU A 806 -41.75 -9.79 -11.13
N VAL A 807 -42.43 -8.90 -10.40
CA VAL A 807 -42.38 -7.45 -10.64
C VAL A 807 -40.99 -6.89 -10.30
N THR A 808 -40.38 -7.34 -9.21
CA THR A 808 -39.00 -7.02 -8.82
C THR A 808 -38.01 -7.42 -9.91
N LEU A 809 -38.11 -8.64 -10.44
CA LEU A 809 -37.27 -9.11 -11.55
C LEU A 809 -37.49 -8.31 -12.84
N MET A 810 -38.73 -7.97 -13.17
CA MET A 810 -39.05 -7.14 -14.34
C MET A 810 -38.54 -5.70 -14.20
N LEU A 811 -38.56 -5.14 -12.98
CA LEU A 811 -37.99 -3.83 -12.68
C LEU A 811 -36.45 -3.85 -12.62
N PHE A 812 -35.81 -4.96 -12.21
CA PHE A 812 -34.37 -5.16 -12.37
C PHE A 812 -33.96 -5.09 -13.86
N VAL A 813 -34.63 -5.84 -14.73
CA VAL A 813 -34.35 -5.82 -16.18
C VAL A 813 -34.65 -4.44 -16.80
N HIS A 814 -35.68 -3.73 -16.32
CA HIS A 814 -35.92 -2.33 -16.70
C HIS A 814 -34.75 -1.41 -16.32
N ASN A 815 -34.19 -1.58 -15.11
CA ASN A 815 -33.08 -0.76 -14.63
C ASN A 815 -31.73 -1.11 -15.29
N LEU A 816 -31.53 -2.33 -15.79
CA LEU A 816 -30.42 -2.63 -16.71
C LEU A 816 -30.46 -1.70 -17.95
N PHE A 817 -31.61 -1.61 -18.62
CA PHE A 817 -31.77 -0.68 -19.75
C PHE A 817 -31.67 0.79 -19.33
N SER A 818 -32.16 1.16 -18.15
CA SER A 818 -32.04 2.54 -17.64
C SER A 818 -30.59 2.93 -17.36
N SER A 819 -29.80 2.04 -16.76
CA SER A 819 -28.36 2.22 -16.54
C SER A 819 -27.55 2.25 -17.84
N LEU A 820 -27.94 1.47 -18.86
CA LEU A 820 -27.33 1.53 -20.19
C LEU A 820 -27.63 2.86 -20.90
N GLN A 821 -28.85 3.41 -20.75
CA GLN A 821 -29.13 4.77 -21.23
C GLN A 821 -28.28 5.81 -20.48
N ASP A 822 -28.11 5.66 -19.16
CA ASP A 822 -27.25 6.53 -18.34
C ASP A 822 -25.85 6.62 -18.97
N VAL A 823 -25.16 5.48 -19.07
CA VAL A 823 -23.82 5.37 -19.67
C VAL A 823 -23.77 5.91 -21.11
N SER A 824 -24.77 5.62 -21.94
CA SER A 824 -24.76 6.05 -23.34
C SER A 824 -25.00 7.56 -23.52
N VAL A 825 -25.75 8.19 -22.60
CA VAL A 825 -25.99 9.64 -22.62
C VAL A 825 -24.84 10.39 -21.94
N ASP A 826 -24.21 9.80 -20.94
CA ASP A 826 -23.01 10.32 -20.29
C ASP A 826 -21.82 10.31 -21.27
N ALA A 827 -21.61 9.20 -21.99
CA ALA A 827 -20.63 9.11 -23.07
C ALA A 827 -20.89 10.15 -24.18
N LEU A 828 -22.16 10.29 -24.60
CA LEU A 828 -22.54 11.31 -25.59
C LEU A 828 -22.28 12.73 -25.08
N ALA A 829 -22.35 12.99 -23.77
CA ALA A 829 -22.03 14.30 -23.19
C ALA A 829 -20.52 14.59 -23.27
N VAL A 830 -19.67 13.60 -22.92
CA VAL A 830 -18.20 13.68 -23.08
C VAL A 830 -17.82 13.94 -24.54
N ASP A 831 -18.45 13.24 -25.48
CA ASP A 831 -18.14 13.31 -26.92
C ASP A 831 -18.50 14.67 -27.59
N VAL A 832 -19.38 15.49 -27.01
CA VAL A 832 -19.95 16.68 -27.70
C VAL A 832 -19.89 18.00 -26.92
N LEU A 833 -19.65 18.00 -25.62
CA LEU A 833 -19.58 19.22 -24.82
C LEU A 833 -18.19 19.85 -24.91
N GLN A 834 -18.15 21.16 -25.11
CA GLN A 834 -16.90 21.94 -25.03
C GLN A 834 -16.53 22.22 -23.56
N PRO A 835 -15.24 22.42 -23.20
CA PRO A 835 -14.81 22.57 -21.81
C PRO A 835 -15.51 23.68 -21.01
N ASP A 836 -15.94 24.77 -21.66
CA ASP A 836 -16.68 25.89 -21.05
C ASP A 836 -18.19 25.62 -20.87
N GLU A 837 -18.70 24.51 -21.38
CA GLU A 837 -20.11 24.11 -21.35
C GLU A 837 -20.42 23.06 -20.29
N VAL A 838 -19.40 22.32 -19.83
CA VAL A 838 -19.56 21.08 -19.07
C VAL A 838 -20.39 21.25 -17.80
N ALA A 839 -20.18 22.32 -17.01
CA ALA A 839 -20.91 22.47 -15.75
C ALA A 839 -22.34 22.99 -15.95
N LYS A 840 -22.58 23.94 -16.87
CA LYS A 840 -23.93 24.35 -17.30
C LYS A 840 -24.71 23.15 -17.83
N ALA A 841 -24.10 22.33 -18.69
CA ALA A 841 -24.72 21.13 -19.24
C ALA A 841 -25.14 20.15 -18.14
N ASN A 842 -24.18 19.74 -17.29
CA ASN A 842 -24.46 18.85 -16.17
C ASN A 842 -25.54 19.43 -15.24
N GLY A 843 -25.48 20.72 -14.91
CA GLY A 843 -26.47 21.41 -14.08
C GLY A 843 -27.89 21.33 -14.63
N PHE A 844 -28.08 21.49 -15.95
CA PHE A 844 -29.39 21.28 -16.58
C PHE A 844 -29.78 19.80 -16.65
N MET A 845 -28.85 18.92 -17.01
CA MET A 845 -29.06 17.47 -17.11
C MET A 845 -29.56 16.89 -15.78
N PHE A 846 -28.80 17.06 -14.70
CA PHE A 846 -29.18 16.51 -13.39
C PHE A 846 -30.44 17.15 -12.81
N ALA A 847 -30.65 18.46 -13.00
CA ALA A 847 -31.91 19.09 -12.60
C ALA A 847 -33.11 18.52 -13.39
N ALA A 848 -32.95 18.20 -14.68
CA ALA A 848 -33.98 17.56 -15.49
C ALA A 848 -34.27 16.11 -15.03
N LYS A 849 -33.26 15.34 -14.62
CA LYS A 849 -33.41 14.01 -13.99
C LYS A 849 -34.17 14.08 -12.68
N ARG A 850 -33.87 15.05 -11.80
CA ARG A 850 -34.65 15.33 -10.57
C ARG A 850 -36.09 15.76 -10.90
N GLY A 851 -36.30 16.56 -11.94
CA GLY A 851 -37.63 16.92 -12.45
C GLY A 851 -38.43 15.69 -12.92
N GLY A 852 -37.78 14.77 -13.64
CA GLY A 852 -38.35 13.47 -14.01
C GLY A 852 -38.78 12.64 -12.81
N ILE A 853 -37.98 12.62 -11.73
CA ILE A 853 -38.32 11.93 -10.47
C ILE A 853 -39.58 12.54 -9.83
N ILE A 854 -39.70 13.87 -9.77
CA ILE A 854 -40.90 14.54 -9.26
C ILE A 854 -42.14 14.19 -10.09
N ILE A 855 -42.03 14.12 -11.41
CA ILE A 855 -43.14 13.76 -12.29
C ILE A 855 -43.53 12.28 -12.11
N GLY A 856 -42.57 11.35 -12.16
CA GLY A 856 -42.82 9.90 -12.03
C GLY A 856 -43.27 9.46 -10.63
N GLY A 857 -42.83 10.18 -9.59
CA GLY A 857 -43.15 9.89 -8.19
C GLY A 857 -44.37 10.62 -7.65
N ALA A 858 -44.43 11.96 -7.79
CA ALA A 858 -45.51 12.75 -7.20
C ALA A 858 -46.70 12.92 -8.15
N VAL A 859 -46.45 13.36 -9.40
CA VAL A 859 -47.54 13.70 -10.34
C VAL A 859 -48.24 12.44 -10.85
N VAL A 860 -47.46 11.44 -11.26
CA VAL A 860 -47.97 10.13 -11.70
C VAL A 860 -48.51 9.32 -10.50
N GLY A 861 -47.91 9.46 -9.31
CA GLY A 861 -48.35 8.78 -8.09
C GLY A 861 -49.77 9.14 -7.66
N MET A 862 -50.21 10.39 -7.83
CA MET A 862 -51.59 10.81 -7.53
C MET A 862 -52.63 10.01 -8.32
N LEU A 863 -52.31 9.57 -9.55
CA LEU A 863 -53.23 8.81 -10.40
C LEU A 863 -53.46 7.38 -9.90
N VAL A 864 -52.56 6.84 -9.05
CA VAL A 864 -52.69 5.48 -8.50
C VAL A 864 -53.87 5.38 -7.53
N VAL A 865 -54.20 6.46 -6.81
CA VAL A 865 -55.31 6.49 -5.84
C VAL A 865 -56.66 6.37 -6.53
N ASP A 866 -56.87 7.13 -7.61
CA ASP A 866 -58.16 7.19 -8.32
C ASP A 866 -58.31 6.14 -9.44
N PHE A 867 -57.20 5.69 -10.05
CA PHE A 867 -57.21 4.84 -11.25
C PHE A 867 -56.34 3.57 -11.16
N GLY A 868 -55.65 3.35 -10.04
CA GLY A 868 -54.80 2.17 -9.79
C GLY A 868 -53.42 2.21 -10.47
N ILE A 869 -52.51 1.36 -10.00
CA ILE A 869 -51.08 1.38 -10.40
C ILE A 869 -50.84 1.19 -11.91
N LYS A 870 -51.73 0.46 -12.60
CA LYS A 870 -51.64 0.30 -14.07
C LYS A 870 -51.93 1.60 -14.84
N ALA A 871 -52.70 2.54 -14.27
CA ALA A 871 -52.92 3.85 -14.89
C ALA A 871 -51.66 4.70 -14.90
N ALA A 872 -50.86 4.66 -13.82
CA ALA A 872 -49.55 5.31 -13.76
C ALA A 872 -48.62 4.78 -14.88
N ILE A 873 -48.50 3.46 -15.02
CA ILE A 873 -47.70 2.81 -16.07
C ILE A 873 -48.20 3.22 -17.48
N MET A 874 -49.51 3.25 -17.71
CA MET A 874 -50.10 3.68 -18.99
C MET A 874 -49.86 5.16 -19.33
N VAL A 875 -49.64 6.04 -18.35
CA VAL A 875 -49.25 7.44 -18.58
C VAL A 875 -47.75 7.58 -18.83
N GLN A 876 -46.93 6.74 -18.21
CA GLN A 876 -45.46 6.81 -18.31
C GLN A 876 -44.92 6.29 -19.65
N LEU A 877 -45.52 5.23 -20.21
CA LEU A 877 -45.13 4.67 -21.51
C LEU A 877 -45.15 5.68 -22.67
N PRO A 878 -46.22 6.45 -22.91
CA PRO A 878 -46.22 7.46 -23.98
C PRO A 878 -45.30 8.66 -23.69
N LEU A 879 -44.97 8.94 -22.42
CA LEU A 879 -43.96 9.96 -22.09
C LEU A 879 -42.55 9.50 -22.46
N LEU A 880 -42.19 8.26 -22.14
CA LEU A 880 -40.90 7.68 -22.57
C LEU A 880 -40.81 7.56 -24.10
N ALA A 881 -41.88 7.13 -24.76
CA ALA A 881 -41.94 7.07 -26.22
C ALA A 881 -41.83 8.47 -26.88
N LEU A 882 -42.42 9.51 -26.27
CA LEU A 882 -42.28 10.90 -26.73
C LEU A 882 -40.85 11.41 -26.57
N ILE A 883 -40.14 11.04 -25.49
CA ILE A 883 -38.72 11.36 -25.33
C ILE A 883 -37.86 10.62 -26.36
N MET A 884 -38.17 9.34 -26.64
CA MET A 884 -37.45 8.54 -27.67
C MET A 884 -37.57 9.12 -29.09
N CYS A 885 -38.59 9.93 -29.37
CA CYS A 885 -38.65 10.69 -30.63
C CYS A 885 -37.47 11.67 -30.81
N LEU A 886 -36.85 12.16 -29.74
CA LEU A 886 -35.68 13.05 -29.85
C LEU A 886 -34.47 12.34 -30.49
N PRO A 887 -33.86 11.28 -29.88
CA PRO A 887 -32.69 10.62 -30.47
C PRO A 887 -32.99 9.97 -31.82
N LEU A 888 -34.24 9.64 -32.15
CA LEU A 888 -34.61 9.16 -33.49
C LEU A 888 -34.29 10.19 -34.60
N PHE A 889 -34.47 11.49 -34.33
CA PHE A 889 -34.24 12.58 -35.30
C PHE A 889 -33.00 13.45 -34.99
N LEU A 890 -32.24 13.12 -33.95
CA LEU A 890 -31.01 13.82 -33.57
C LEU A 890 -29.81 13.27 -34.36
N ARG A 891 -28.93 14.16 -34.83
CA ARG A 891 -27.58 13.82 -35.29
C ARG A 891 -26.55 14.23 -34.25
N GLU A 892 -25.49 13.46 -34.09
CA GLU A 892 -24.34 13.80 -33.27
C GLU A 892 -23.39 14.70 -34.07
N ARG A 893 -22.97 14.24 -35.26
CA ARG A 893 -22.00 14.91 -36.14
C ARG A 893 -22.61 15.28 -37.50
N SER A 894 -21.89 16.10 -38.25
CA SER A 894 -22.23 16.66 -39.57
C SER A 894 -22.07 15.61 -40.71
N GLY A 895 -22.81 14.50 -40.63
CA GLY A 895 -22.80 13.46 -41.65
C GLY A 895 -23.73 12.28 -41.37
N ASP A 896 -24.11 12.08 -40.10
CA ASP A 896 -24.83 10.91 -39.62
C ASP A 896 -26.11 10.60 -40.41
N ARG A 897 -26.30 9.32 -40.72
CA ARG A 897 -27.56 8.80 -41.25
C ARG A 897 -28.53 8.67 -40.08
N LEU A 898 -29.67 9.36 -40.16
CA LEU A 898 -30.76 9.14 -39.23
C LEU A 898 -31.41 7.76 -39.46
N PHE A 899 -31.45 7.29 -40.71
CA PHE A 899 -32.17 6.06 -41.08
C PHE A 899 -31.43 5.21 -42.13
N PRO A 900 -31.53 3.86 -42.09
CA PRO A 900 -30.86 2.96 -43.05
C PRO A 900 -31.23 3.12 -44.53
N TRP A 901 -32.30 3.85 -44.83
CA TRP A 901 -32.77 4.12 -46.21
C TRP A 901 -32.31 5.50 -46.75
N GLN A 902 -31.47 6.25 -46.02
CA GLN A 902 -30.82 7.45 -46.54
C GLN A 902 -29.59 7.10 -47.37
N LYS A 903 -29.41 7.81 -48.49
CA LYS A 903 -28.19 7.70 -49.31
C LYS A 903 -27.04 8.47 -48.67
N PHE A 904 -25.82 7.96 -48.86
CA PHE A 904 -24.58 8.66 -48.53
C PHE A 904 -24.34 9.83 -49.50
N SER A 905 -23.54 10.83 -49.09
CA SER A 905 -23.16 11.99 -49.91
C SER A 905 -21.65 12.09 -49.95
N GLU A 906 -21.07 12.02 -51.14
CA GLU A 906 -19.61 11.97 -51.40
C GLU A 906 -18.98 13.38 -51.32
N THR A 907 -19.30 14.14 -50.27
CA THR A 907 -18.95 15.57 -50.13
C THR A 907 -18.20 15.90 -48.84
N THR A 908 -17.60 14.89 -48.23
CA THR A 908 -16.57 14.98 -47.19
C THR A 908 -15.25 14.53 -47.84
N PRO A 909 -14.08 15.11 -47.53
CA PRO A 909 -12.80 14.61 -48.06
C PRO A 909 -12.59 13.13 -47.74
N SER A 910 -11.85 12.44 -48.59
CA SER A 910 -11.56 11.00 -48.46
C SER A 910 -10.48 10.75 -47.41
N GLY A 911 -10.91 10.61 -46.16
CA GLY A 911 -10.22 9.96 -45.03
C GLY A 911 -11.20 8.97 -44.38
N GLU A 912 -10.68 8.04 -43.58
CA GLU A 912 -11.30 6.76 -43.19
C GLU A 912 -12.84 6.75 -43.02
N VAL A 913 -13.47 5.75 -43.63
CA VAL A 913 -14.69 5.17 -43.09
C VAL A 913 -14.27 3.91 -42.33
N PRO A 914 -14.30 3.86 -40.98
CA PRO A 914 -14.00 2.65 -40.22
C PRO A 914 -15.14 1.61 -40.34
N VAL A 915 -15.24 1.03 -41.54
CA VAL A 915 -15.55 -0.39 -41.71
C VAL A 915 -14.21 -1.11 -41.59
N LEU A 916 -14.15 -2.22 -40.85
CA LEU A 916 -12.97 -3.08 -40.82
C LEU A 916 -12.91 -3.92 -42.12
N GLU A 917 -12.64 -3.26 -43.24
CA GLU A 917 -12.40 -3.81 -44.58
C GLU A 917 -10.96 -3.47 -45.01
N GLU A 918 -9.98 -4.29 -44.57
CA GLU A 918 -8.62 -4.43 -45.15
C GLU A 918 -7.98 -3.12 -45.68
N SER A 919 -7.76 -2.14 -44.80
CA SER A 919 -6.93 -0.95 -45.03
C SER A 919 -5.62 -1.03 -44.23
N ASP A 920 -4.52 -0.61 -44.85
CA ASP A 920 -3.18 -0.53 -44.24
C ASP A 920 -3.05 0.74 -43.34
N ASP A 921 -4.03 0.96 -42.47
CA ASP A 921 -4.06 2.11 -41.55
C ASP A 921 -3.24 1.78 -40.28
N GLU A 922 -2.23 2.59 -39.96
CA GLU A 922 -1.30 2.34 -38.84
C GLU A 922 -2.03 2.31 -37.48
N LEU A 923 -1.63 1.39 -36.61
CA LEU A 923 -2.32 1.17 -35.33
C LEU A 923 -2.02 2.33 -34.36
N PRO A 924 -2.95 2.70 -33.45
CA PRO A 924 -2.78 3.86 -32.56
C PRO A 924 -1.62 3.80 -31.55
N TRP A 925 -0.81 2.73 -31.57
CA TRP A 925 0.40 2.54 -30.77
C TRP A 925 1.65 2.33 -31.62
N GLU A 926 1.55 2.42 -32.95
CA GLU A 926 2.67 2.41 -33.90
C GLU A 926 3.20 3.84 -34.16
N GLU A 927 2.43 4.88 -33.85
CA GLU A 927 2.89 6.28 -33.81
C GLU A 927 3.47 6.68 -32.43
N ASP A 928 2.86 6.22 -31.33
CA ASP A 928 3.22 6.51 -29.94
C ASP A 928 4.52 5.79 -29.49
N TYR A 929 5.66 6.12 -30.14
CA TYR A 929 7.00 5.60 -29.81
C TYR A 929 7.68 6.30 -28.62
N GLU A 930 6.98 7.16 -27.88
CA GLU A 930 7.49 7.80 -26.65
C GLU A 930 7.20 6.95 -25.40
N ASP A 931 8.12 6.98 -24.42
CA ASP A 931 8.11 6.06 -23.25
C ASP A 931 6.85 6.15 -22.37
N ASP A 932 6.14 7.29 -22.38
CA ASP A 932 5.10 7.66 -21.42
C ASP A 932 3.85 6.75 -21.41
N PHE A 933 3.56 6.05 -22.51
CA PHE A 933 2.32 5.24 -22.65
C PHE A 933 2.55 3.75 -22.90
N ARG A 934 3.77 3.23 -22.73
CA ARG A 934 4.18 1.85 -23.06
C ARG A 934 3.26 0.74 -22.53
N VAL A 935 2.61 0.91 -21.38
CA VAL A 935 1.68 -0.09 -20.83
C VAL A 935 0.37 -0.18 -21.63
N ALA A 936 -0.11 0.95 -22.20
CA ALA A 936 -1.27 0.94 -23.09
C ALA A 936 -0.97 0.13 -24.37
N SER A 937 0.21 0.34 -24.96
CA SER A 937 0.68 -0.39 -26.15
C SER A 937 0.77 -1.88 -25.85
N TRP A 938 1.47 -2.27 -24.76
CA TRP A 938 1.62 -3.68 -24.35
C TRP A 938 0.28 -4.40 -24.15
N VAL A 939 -0.69 -3.77 -23.47
CA VAL A 939 -2.05 -4.36 -23.29
C VAL A 939 -2.73 -4.59 -24.65
N SER A 940 -2.52 -3.68 -25.60
CA SER A 940 -3.25 -3.65 -26.87
C SER A 940 -2.65 -4.59 -27.91
N GLU A 941 -1.32 -4.67 -27.99
CA GLU A 941 -0.58 -5.70 -28.72
C GLU A 941 -0.98 -7.12 -28.29
N ASN A 942 -1.03 -7.36 -26.96
CA ASN A 942 -1.48 -8.64 -26.42
C ASN A 942 -2.94 -8.98 -26.77
N LEU A 943 -3.82 -7.99 -26.93
CA LEU A 943 -5.22 -8.21 -27.34
C LEU A 943 -5.36 -8.40 -28.86
N TYR A 944 -4.50 -7.76 -29.65
CA TYR A 944 -4.47 -7.82 -31.11
C TYR A 944 -3.84 -9.13 -31.64
N GLY A 945 -2.83 -9.65 -30.94
CA GLY A 945 -2.05 -10.82 -31.34
C GLY A 945 -2.85 -12.11 -31.60
N GLU A 946 -2.30 -12.97 -32.47
CA GLU A 946 -2.91 -14.27 -32.82
C GLU A 946 -3.02 -15.24 -31.64
N ASN A 947 -2.06 -15.17 -30.71
CA ASN A 947 -2.09 -15.86 -29.44
C ASN A 947 -2.01 -14.84 -28.32
N ILE A 948 -2.69 -15.13 -27.21
CA ILE A 948 -2.60 -14.39 -25.95
C ILE A 948 -1.71 -15.15 -24.97
N GLN A 949 -0.99 -14.45 -24.10
CA GLN A 949 -0.27 -15.09 -22.99
C GLN A 949 -1.25 -15.89 -22.12
N GLY A 950 -0.90 -17.12 -21.72
CA GLY A 950 -1.77 -18.01 -20.98
C GLY A 950 -2.13 -17.51 -19.58
N VAL A 951 -1.26 -16.67 -18.99
CA VAL A 951 -1.54 -15.96 -17.74
C VAL A 951 -2.65 -14.90 -17.94
N ALA A 952 -2.56 -14.11 -19.02
CA ALA A 952 -3.62 -13.17 -19.41
C ALA A 952 -4.92 -13.91 -19.80
N ALA A 953 -4.83 -15.07 -20.46
CA ALA A 953 -5.98 -15.92 -20.75
C ALA A 953 -6.67 -16.44 -19.47
N LEU A 954 -5.89 -16.82 -18.46
CA LEU A 954 -6.39 -17.23 -17.15
C LEU A 954 -7.05 -16.07 -16.40
N LEU A 955 -6.47 -14.87 -16.48
CA LEU A 955 -7.05 -13.64 -15.94
C LEU A 955 -8.41 -13.31 -16.60
N TRP A 956 -8.48 -13.32 -17.94
CA TRP A 956 -9.74 -13.11 -18.67
C TRP A 956 -10.80 -14.16 -18.32
N PHE A 957 -10.39 -15.44 -18.25
CA PHE A 957 -11.27 -16.51 -17.78
C PHE A 957 -11.77 -16.26 -16.35
N SER A 958 -10.89 -15.82 -15.43
CA SER A 958 -11.26 -15.52 -14.05
C SER A 958 -12.30 -14.40 -13.94
N ILE A 959 -12.09 -13.29 -14.67
CA ILE A 959 -13.00 -12.13 -14.67
C ILE A 959 -14.37 -12.53 -15.23
N VAL A 960 -14.41 -13.24 -16.38
CA VAL A 960 -15.67 -13.71 -16.97
C VAL A 960 -16.40 -14.67 -16.03
N VAL A 961 -15.69 -15.61 -15.40
CA VAL A 961 -16.27 -16.58 -14.45
C VAL A 961 -16.76 -15.89 -13.17
N MET A 962 -16.05 -14.87 -12.66
CA MET A 962 -16.49 -14.05 -11.53
C MET A 962 -17.74 -13.22 -11.87
N LEU A 963 -17.80 -12.61 -13.07
CA LEU A 963 -18.98 -11.85 -13.51
C LEU A 963 -20.21 -12.74 -13.71
N VAL A 964 -20.06 -13.92 -14.33
CA VAL A 964 -21.16 -14.89 -14.51
C VAL A 964 -21.58 -15.48 -13.16
N GLY A 965 -20.64 -15.87 -12.30
CA GLY A 965 -20.94 -16.34 -10.94
C GLY A 965 -21.60 -15.25 -10.08
N GLY A 966 -21.17 -14.00 -10.22
CA GLY A 966 -21.78 -12.82 -9.60
C GLY A 966 -23.24 -12.63 -10.05
N GLY A 967 -23.48 -12.57 -11.36
CA GLY A 967 -24.81 -12.42 -11.95
C GLY A 967 -25.78 -13.55 -11.57
N LEU A 968 -25.33 -14.81 -11.62
CA LEU A 968 -26.14 -15.95 -11.18
C LEU A 968 -26.44 -15.91 -9.67
N GLY A 969 -25.49 -15.44 -8.85
CA GLY A 969 -25.69 -15.24 -7.42
C GLY A 969 -26.65 -14.10 -7.09
N ILE A 970 -26.70 -13.05 -7.91
CA ILE A 970 -27.72 -12.00 -7.84
C ILE A 970 -29.09 -12.57 -8.23
N ILE A 971 -29.17 -13.35 -9.32
CA ILE A 971 -30.42 -13.99 -9.74
C ILE A 971 -30.95 -14.94 -8.65
N TYR A 972 -30.09 -15.69 -7.95
CA TYR A 972 -30.48 -16.46 -6.77
C TYR A 972 -31.06 -15.57 -5.66
N LEU A 973 -30.35 -14.51 -5.27
CA LEU A 973 -30.77 -13.59 -4.20
C LEU A 973 -32.11 -12.89 -4.50
N VAL A 974 -32.46 -12.72 -5.78
CA VAL A 974 -33.71 -12.11 -6.25
C VAL A 974 -34.85 -13.11 -6.46
N SER A 975 -34.55 -14.39 -6.76
CA SER A 975 -35.56 -15.39 -7.13
C SER A 975 -35.74 -16.54 -6.14
N GLY A 976 -34.89 -16.65 -5.11
CA GLY A 976 -34.87 -17.76 -4.15
C GLY A 976 -34.54 -19.14 -4.74
N ALA A 977 -34.34 -19.25 -6.07
CA ALA A 977 -34.20 -20.52 -6.75
C ALA A 977 -32.77 -21.09 -6.62
N GLU A 978 -32.61 -22.06 -5.71
CA GLU A 978 -31.35 -22.75 -5.37
C GLU A 978 -30.54 -23.26 -6.59
N ALA A 979 -31.22 -23.54 -7.71
CA ALA A 979 -30.59 -23.93 -8.96
C ALA A 979 -29.59 -22.88 -9.49
N PHE A 980 -29.79 -21.59 -9.21
CA PHE A 980 -28.85 -20.54 -9.57
C PHE A 980 -27.66 -20.47 -8.60
N ASP A 981 -27.85 -20.64 -7.28
CA ASP A 981 -26.73 -20.66 -6.31
C ASP A 981 -25.82 -21.88 -6.51
N THR A 982 -26.42 -23.03 -6.80
CA THR A 982 -25.73 -24.30 -7.10
C THR A 982 -24.71 -24.15 -8.24
N VAL A 983 -24.92 -23.19 -9.15
CA VAL A 983 -24.00 -22.85 -10.25
C VAL A 983 -23.16 -21.60 -9.92
N ALA A 984 -23.73 -20.60 -9.26
CA ALA A 984 -23.06 -19.36 -8.90
C ALA A 984 -21.92 -19.54 -7.89
N SER A 985 -22.14 -20.32 -6.84
CA SER A 985 -21.19 -20.55 -5.73
C SER A 985 -19.88 -21.21 -6.19
N PRO A 986 -19.89 -22.31 -6.98
CA PRO A 986 -18.65 -22.86 -7.54
C PRO A 986 -18.01 -21.93 -8.57
N LEU A 987 -18.77 -21.21 -9.42
CA LEU A 987 -18.20 -20.24 -10.36
C LEU A 987 -17.48 -19.10 -9.65
N LYS A 988 -18.08 -18.47 -8.63
CA LYS A 988 -17.41 -17.44 -7.82
C LYS A 988 -16.09 -17.95 -7.23
N SER A 989 -16.07 -19.20 -6.77
CA SER A 989 -14.89 -19.83 -6.17
C SER A 989 -13.80 -20.12 -7.21
N VAL A 990 -14.15 -20.75 -8.33
CA VAL A 990 -13.24 -21.04 -9.44
C VAL A 990 -12.67 -19.76 -10.05
N GLY A 991 -13.51 -18.73 -10.21
CA GLY A 991 -13.08 -17.42 -10.67
C GLY A 991 -12.08 -16.78 -9.72
N TRP A 992 -12.33 -16.81 -8.41
CA TRP A 992 -11.40 -16.27 -7.42
C TRP A 992 -10.05 -17.00 -7.39
N TYR A 993 -10.05 -18.33 -7.45
CA TYR A 993 -8.79 -19.10 -7.53
C TYR A 993 -8.06 -18.88 -8.85
N ALA A 994 -8.76 -18.78 -9.98
CA ALA A 994 -8.16 -18.45 -11.27
C ALA A 994 -7.57 -17.03 -11.28
N PHE A 995 -8.22 -16.07 -10.62
CA PHE A 995 -7.74 -14.69 -10.48
C PHE A 995 -6.43 -14.66 -9.67
N LEU A 996 -6.41 -15.29 -8.48
CA LEU A 996 -5.21 -15.40 -7.65
C LEU A 996 -4.06 -16.16 -8.36
N LEU A 997 -4.37 -17.25 -9.09
CA LEU A 997 -3.39 -17.97 -9.90
C LEU A 997 -2.87 -17.13 -11.07
N SER A 998 -3.69 -16.26 -11.65
CA SER A 998 -3.23 -15.32 -12.69
C SER A 998 -2.36 -14.20 -12.12
N MET A 999 -2.68 -13.64 -10.94
CA MET A 999 -1.81 -12.69 -10.26
C MET A 999 -0.47 -13.32 -9.87
N ALA A 1000 -0.48 -14.52 -9.28
CA ALA A 1000 0.74 -15.27 -8.98
C ALA A 1000 1.52 -15.61 -10.27
N GLY A 1001 0.84 -15.89 -11.38
CA GLY A 1001 1.45 -16.09 -12.69
C GLY A 1001 2.10 -14.84 -13.28
N ILE A 1002 1.53 -13.64 -13.05
CA ILE A 1002 2.14 -12.35 -13.43
C ILE A 1002 3.40 -12.12 -12.59
N MET A 1003 3.31 -12.24 -11.26
CA MET A 1003 4.42 -11.97 -10.34
C MET A 1003 5.54 -13.02 -10.40
N ALA A 1004 5.25 -14.27 -10.77
CA ALA A 1004 6.26 -15.32 -10.95
C ALA A 1004 6.81 -15.37 -12.39
N GLY A 1005 6.03 -14.90 -13.38
CA GLY A 1005 6.47 -14.80 -14.78
C GLY A 1005 7.57 -13.76 -15.00
N THR A 1006 7.69 -12.78 -14.12
CA THR A 1006 8.75 -11.75 -14.13
C THR A 1006 10.04 -12.15 -13.40
N PHE A 1007 10.01 -13.19 -12.54
CA PHE A 1007 11.16 -13.52 -11.67
C PHE A 1007 11.60 -15.00 -11.64
N LEU A 1008 10.74 -15.98 -11.96
CA LEU A 1008 11.00 -17.39 -11.59
C LEU A 1008 10.96 -18.40 -12.75
N LEU A 1009 10.13 -18.21 -13.78
CA LEU A 1009 9.93 -19.23 -14.83
C LEU A 1009 9.68 -18.65 -16.23
N PRO A 1010 10.71 -18.53 -17.10
CA PRO A 1010 10.56 -18.16 -18.51
C PRO A 1010 9.63 -19.09 -19.31
N THR A 1011 9.47 -20.34 -18.87
CA THR A 1011 8.54 -21.31 -19.47
C THR A 1011 7.06 -21.00 -19.21
N ILE A 1012 6.73 -20.03 -18.34
CA ILE A 1012 5.37 -19.53 -18.13
C ILE A 1012 5.05 -18.37 -19.08
N SER A 1013 6.01 -17.48 -19.38
CA SER A 1013 5.83 -16.41 -20.38
C SER A 1013 5.73 -16.95 -21.80
N ASP A 1014 6.42 -18.05 -22.11
CA ASP A 1014 6.28 -18.79 -23.39
C ASP A 1014 4.93 -19.54 -23.54
N PHE A 1015 4.16 -19.73 -22.46
CA PHE A 1015 2.89 -20.44 -22.54
C PHE A 1015 1.80 -19.60 -23.19
N GLN A 1016 1.69 -19.67 -24.52
CA GLN A 1016 0.68 -18.98 -25.31
C GLN A 1016 -0.57 -19.83 -25.58
N VAL A 1017 -1.73 -19.17 -25.64
CA VAL A 1017 -3.04 -19.77 -25.98
C VAL A 1017 -3.61 -19.04 -27.21
N PRO A 1018 -4.14 -19.74 -28.23
CA PRO A 1018 -4.75 -19.09 -29.39
C PRO A 1018 -5.85 -18.10 -28.98
N ASN A 1019 -5.80 -16.88 -29.53
CA ASN A 1019 -6.74 -15.81 -29.21
C ASN A 1019 -8.16 -16.23 -29.65
N PRO A 1020 -9.14 -16.30 -28.72
CA PRO A 1020 -10.48 -16.83 -29.00
C PRO A 1020 -11.31 -15.92 -29.91
N PHE A 1021 -10.87 -14.68 -30.14
CA PHE A 1021 -11.52 -13.73 -31.05
C PHE A 1021 -10.92 -13.83 -32.46
N GLY A 1022 -11.77 -13.70 -33.47
CA GLY A 1022 -11.33 -13.53 -34.85
C GLY A 1022 -10.76 -12.12 -35.08
N GLU A 1023 -9.90 -11.98 -36.08
CA GLU A 1023 -9.13 -10.79 -36.46
C GLU A 1023 -9.89 -9.44 -36.31
N SER A 1024 -11.01 -9.26 -36.99
CA SER A 1024 -11.80 -8.01 -36.90
C SER A 1024 -12.45 -7.76 -35.52
N ALA A 1025 -12.62 -8.80 -34.71
CA ALA A 1025 -13.05 -8.67 -33.31
C ALA A 1025 -11.87 -8.37 -32.36
N ARG A 1026 -10.62 -8.65 -32.75
CA ARG A 1026 -9.42 -8.27 -31.97
C ARG A 1026 -9.20 -6.76 -32.05
N VAL A 1027 -9.21 -6.18 -33.24
CA VAL A 1027 -9.08 -4.71 -33.45
C VAL A 1027 -10.16 -3.95 -32.66
N GLY A 1028 -11.41 -4.40 -32.74
CA GLY A 1028 -12.55 -3.83 -32.02
C GLY A 1028 -12.53 -3.99 -30.49
N ILE A 1029 -11.51 -4.64 -29.92
CA ILE A 1029 -11.28 -4.77 -28.46
C ILE A 1029 -9.95 -4.10 -28.06
N ALA A 1030 -8.90 -4.27 -28.85
CA ALA A 1030 -7.57 -3.71 -28.61
C ALA A 1030 -7.56 -2.17 -28.68
N VAL A 1031 -8.17 -1.55 -29.70
CA VAL A 1031 -8.20 -0.08 -29.82
C VAL A 1031 -8.97 0.60 -28.67
N PRO A 1032 -10.16 0.11 -28.24
CA PRO A 1032 -10.78 0.59 -27.00
C PRO A 1032 -9.90 0.40 -25.77
N ALA A 1033 -9.24 -0.77 -25.61
CA ALA A 1033 -8.36 -1.02 -24.48
C ALA A 1033 -7.18 -0.04 -24.42
N TYR A 1034 -6.54 0.25 -25.56
CA TYR A 1034 -5.49 1.27 -25.68
C TYR A 1034 -5.93 2.60 -25.10
N ASN A 1035 -7.06 3.13 -25.60
CA ASN A 1035 -7.59 4.42 -25.20
C ASN A 1035 -8.05 4.46 -23.73
N ILE A 1036 -8.54 3.35 -23.19
CA ILE A 1036 -8.91 3.22 -21.77
C ILE A 1036 -7.66 3.29 -20.88
N VAL A 1037 -6.59 2.55 -21.21
CA VAL A 1037 -5.33 2.59 -20.44
C VAL A 1037 -4.66 3.96 -20.56
N LYS A 1038 -4.55 4.51 -21.77
CA LYS A 1038 -4.00 5.85 -22.04
C LYS A 1038 -4.77 6.96 -21.30
N GLY A 1039 -6.09 6.84 -21.18
CA GLY A 1039 -6.92 7.76 -20.41
C GLY A 1039 -6.70 7.70 -18.89
N PHE A 1040 -6.36 6.53 -18.34
CA PHE A 1040 -6.16 6.32 -16.90
C PHE A 1040 -4.72 6.48 -16.40
N SER A 1041 -3.71 6.49 -17.27
CA SER A 1041 -2.31 6.73 -16.87
C SER A 1041 -2.01 8.18 -16.48
N LEU A 1042 -2.88 9.15 -16.86
CA LEU A 1042 -2.78 10.53 -16.40
C LEU A 1042 -2.95 10.65 -14.88
N ARG A 1043 -2.16 11.53 -14.26
CA ARG A 1043 -2.09 11.65 -12.79
C ARG A 1043 -3.41 12.05 -12.17
N SER A 1044 -4.06 13.10 -12.70
CA SER A 1044 -5.35 13.57 -12.16
C SER A 1044 -6.48 12.58 -12.43
N SER A 1045 -6.46 11.86 -13.56
CA SER A 1045 -7.41 10.79 -13.88
C SER A 1045 -7.31 9.62 -12.88
N PHE A 1046 -6.09 9.21 -12.52
CA PHE A 1046 -5.88 8.18 -11.51
C PHE A 1046 -6.30 8.64 -10.10
N LEU A 1047 -5.87 9.83 -9.67
CA LEU A 1047 -6.25 10.40 -8.36
C LEU A 1047 -7.77 10.59 -8.22
N LEU A 1048 -8.46 10.88 -9.33
CA LEU A 1048 -9.91 11.02 -9.36
C LEU A 1048 -10.65 9.73 -8.99
N ILE A 1049 -10.10 8.54 -9.26
CA ILE A 1049 -10.69 7.25 -8.83
C ILE A 1049 -10.84 7.22 -7.30
N PHE A 1050 -9.80 7.60 -6.56
CA PHE A 1050 -9.80 7.64 -5.10
C PHE A 1050 -10.71 8.75 -4.56
N LEU A 1051 -10.73 9.92 -5.20
CA LEU A 1051 -11.69 10.98 -4.89
C LEU A 1051 -13.13 10.47 -5.01
N CYS A 1052 -13.49 9.77 -6.09
CA CYS A 1052 -14.82 9.22 -6.26
C CYS A 1052 -15.14 8.13 -5.22
N LEU A 1053 -14.15 7.32 -4.83
CA LEU A 1053 -14.31 6.25 -3.83
C LEU A 1053 -14.41 6.78 -2.38
N LEU A 1054 -13.90 7.98 -2.08
CA LEU A 1054 -13.90 8.56 -0.72
C LEU A 1054 -14.95 9.67 -0.52
N SER A 1055 -15.38 10.35 -1.58
CA SER A 1055 -16.20 11.57 -1.46
C SER A 1055 -17.65 11.38 -1.01
N GLU A 1056 -18.25 10.19 -1.16
CA GLU A 1056 -19.56 9.85 -0.54
C GLU A 1056 -19.40 9.15 0.83
N MET A 1057 -18.19 9.05 1.40
CA MET A 1057 -18.00 8.33 2.67
C MET A 1057 -18.78 8.98 3.83
N TYR A 1058 -19.11 10.28 3.75
CA TYR A 1058 -19.97 10.97 4.73
C TYR A 1058 -21.43 10.50 4.72
N VAL A 1059 -21.89 9.80 3.68
CA VAL A 1059 -23.31 9.42 3.48
C VAL A 1059 -23.80 8.39 4.51
N PHE A 1060 -22.88 7.76 5.27
CA PHE A 1060 -23.23 6.95 6.44
C PHE A 1060 -24.10 7.70 7.48
N VAL A 1061 -24.05 9.04 7.47
CA VAL A 1061 -24.83 9.94 8.32
C VAL A 1061 -26.30 10.03 7.90
N ASP A 1062 -26.66 9.87 6.63
CA ASP A 1062 -28.03 10.17 6.18
C ASP A 1062 -29.12 9.26 6.82
N PRO A 1063 -28.91 7.97 7.15
CA PRO A 1063 -29.84 7.20 7.98
C PRO A 1063 -29.93 7.69 9.44
N ILE A 1064 -28.84 8.23 10.00
CA ILE A 1064 -28.84 8.85 11.34
C ILE A 1064 -29.68 10.14 11.31
N VAL A 1065 -29.61 10.91 10.21
CA VAL A 1065 -30.47 12.08 9.97
C VAL A 1065 -31.96 11.67 9.90
N VAL A 1066 -32.28 10.54 9.26
CA VAL A 1066 -33.65 9.98 9.27
C VAL A 1066 -34.11 9.67 10.70
N ASP A 1067 -33.26 9.01 11.50
CA ASP A 1067 -33.58 8.64 12.88
C ASP A 1067 -33.80 9.87 13.77
N ILE A 1068 -32.88 10.84 13.74
CA ILE A 1068 -32.99 12.14 14.41
C ILE A 1068 -34.32 12.83 14.08
N PHE A 1069 -34.75 12.82 12.82
CA PHE A 1069 -36.01 13.48 12.46
C PHE A 1069 -37.26 12.72 12.89
N ILE A 1070 -37.24 11.39 12.92
CA ILE A 1070 -38.41 10.57 13.22
C ILE A 1070 -38.55 10.29 14.72
N ASN A 1071 -37.48 9.82 15.36
CA ASN A 1071 -37.50 9.38 16.76
C ASN A 1071 -37.27 10.55 17.73
N GLU A 1072 -36.17 11.30 17.57
CA GLU A 1072 -35.83 12.41 18.49
C GLU A 1072 -36.70 13.66 18.25
N ALA A 1073 -36.82 14.12 17.00
CA ALA A 1073 -37.64 15.28 16.65
C ALA A 1073 -39.14 14.98 16.54
N GLY A 1074 -39.55 13.71 16.57
CA GLY A 1074 -40.94 13.28 16.56
C GLY A 1074 -41.72 13.57 15.26
N TRP A 1075 -41.07 13.55 14.09
CA TRP A 1075 -41.77 13.73 12.81
C TRP A 1075 -42.40 12.41 12.36
N SER A 1076 -43.64 12.46 11.87
CA SER A 1076 -44.21 11.29 11.20
C SER A 1076 -43.51 10.99 9.88
N GLN A 1077 -43.34 9.72 9.53
CA GLN A 1077 -42.75 9.26 8.27
C GLN A 1077 -43.35 9.98 7.05
N THR A 1078 -44.68 10.15 7.00
CA THR A 1078 -45.38 10.85 5.92
C THR A 1078 -44.96 12.32 5.77
N LYS A 1079 -44.69 13.00 6.89
CA LYS A 1079 -44.22 14.39 6.93
C LYS A 1079 -42.76 14.48 6.49
N TYR A 1080 -41.90 13.60 6.98
CA TYR A 1080 -40.49 13.53 6.56
C TYR A 1080 -40.38 13.27 5.06
N ASN A 1081 -41.03 12.21 4.57
CA ASN A 1081 -41.04 11.84 3.15
C ASN A 1081 -41.63 12.95 2.26
N GLY A 1082 -42.68 13.65 2.71
CA GLY A 1082 -43.30 14.76 1.97
C GLY A 1082 -42.43 16.02 1.88
N ILE A 1083 -41.57 16.28 2.88
CA ILE A 1083 -40.60 17.38 2.86
C ILE A 1083 -39.40 17.00 2.00
N MET A 1084 -38.77 15.86 2.29
CA MET A 1084 -37.56 15.39 1.60
C MET A 1084 -37.83 15.07 0.13
N GLY A 1085 -38.83 14.25 -0.16
CA GLY A 1085 -39.20 13.82 -1.52
C GLY A 1085 -39.91 14.87 -2.38
N GLY A 1086 -40.02 16.12 -1.91
CA GLY A 1086 -40.75 17.19 -2.61
C GLY A 1086 -40.03 18.53 -2.55
N ILE A 1087 -40.11 19.21 -1.41
CA ILE A 1087 -39.56 20.57 -1.25
C ILE A 1087 -38.02 20.54 -1.34
N VAL A 1088 -37.37 19.60 -0.65
CA VAL A 1088 -35.91 19.54 -0.57
C VAL A 1088 -35.29 19.19 -1.95
N ILE A 1089 -35.91 18.31 -2.74
CA ILE A 1089 -35.46 18.04 -4.13
C ILE A 1089 -35.58 19.28 -5.03
N LEU A 1090 -36.61 20.12 -4.87
CA LEU A 1090 -36.74 21.36 -5.63
C LEU A 1090 -35.62 22.36 -5.30
N PHE A 1091 -35.19 22.42 -4.03
CA PHE A 1091 -34.05 23.23 -3.62
C PHE A 1091 -32.71 22.63 -4.09
N LEU A 1092 -32.57 21.29 -4.10
CA LEU A 1092 -31.43 20.58 -4.68
C LEU A 1092 -31.26 20.89 -6.17
N MET A 1093 -32.36 20.90 -6.95
CA MET A 1093 -32.36 21.30 -8.37
C MET A 1093 -31.86 22.74 -8.55
N GLY A 1094 -32.27 23.66 -7.68
CA GLY A 1094 -31.77 25.03 -7.65
C GLY A 1094 -30.26 25.11 -7.41
N GLY A 1095 -29.75 24.28 -6.48
CA GLY A 1095 -28.31 24.11 -6.22
C GLY A 1095 -27.54 23.58 -7.43
N GLN A 1096 -28.04 22.55 -8.10
CA GLN A 1096 -27.40 21.94 -9.28
C GLN A 1096 -27.32 22.90 -10.46
N ILE A 1097 -28.38 23.68 -10.73
CA ILE A 1097 -28.34 24.72 -11.78
C ILE A 1097 -27.36 25.83 -11.39
N LEU A 1098 -27.39 26.29 -10.14
CA LEU A 1098 -26.50 27.36 -9.65
C LEU A 1098 -25.02 26.94 -9.71
N GLY A 1099 -24.70 25.71 -9.29
CA GLY A 1099 -23.34 25.17 -9.36
C GLY A 1099 -22.81 25.10 -10.79
N GLY A 1100 -23.64 24.69 -11.75
CA GLY A 1100 -23.26 24.71 -13.17
C GLY A 1100 -22.89 26.10 -13.68
N PHE A 1101 -23.73 27.11 -13.41
CA PHE A 1101 -23.44 28.50 -13.77
C PHE A 1101 -22.23 29.11 -13.04
N LEU A 1102 -21.90 28.64 -11.84
CA LEU A 1102 -20.72 29.10 -11.09
C LEU A 1102 -19.44 28.39 -11.57
N GLY A 1103 -19.50 27.09 -11.81
CA GLY A 1103 -18.36 26.27 -12.28
C GLY A 1103 -17.79 26.79 -13.59
N ASP A 1104 -18.63 27.00 -14.61
CA ASP A 1104 -18.17 27.53 -15.90
C ASP A 1104 -17.69 29.00 -15.83
N ARG A 1105 -18.08 29.75 -14.79
CA ARG A 1105 -17.67 31.15 -14.62
C ARG A 1105 -16.36 31.30 -13.82
N PHE A 1106 -16.11 30.41 -12.86
CA PHE A 1106 -15.06 30.58 -11.86
C PHE A 1106 -14.10 29.39 -11.73
N GLY A 1107 -14.33 28.32 -12.48
CA GLY A 1107 -13.59 27.06 -12.41
C GLY A 1107 -14.39 25.98 -11.67
N VAL A 1108 -14.54 24.81 -12.29
CA VAL A 1108 -15.33 23.69 -11.74
C VAL A 1108 -14.72 23.13 -10.47
N ARG A 1109 -13.39 23.05 -10.39
CA ARG A 1109 -12.67 22.56 -9.22
C ARG A 1109 -12.80 23.54 -8.05
N GLU A 1110 -12.61 24.82 -8.31
CA GLU A 1110 -12.68 25.92 -7.34
C GLU A 1110 -14.07 25.98 -6.68
N VAL A 1111 -15.14 25.87 -7.48
CA VAL A 1111 -16.51 25.84 -6.97
C VAL A 1111 -16.84 24.52 -6.27
N ALA A 1112 -16.26 23.38 -6.70
CA ALA A 1112 -16.36 22.12 -5.96
C ALA A 1112 -15.68 22.21 -4.58
N MET A 1113 -14.46 22.75 -4.47
CA MET A 1113 -13.74 22.93 -3.21
C MET A 1113 -14.53 23.80 -2.22
N VAL A 1114 -15.04 24.95 -2.67
CA VAL A 1114 -15.93 25.81 -1.85
C VAL A 1114 -17.24 25.09 -1.50
N GLY A 1115 -17.83 24.37 -2.46
CA GLY A 1115 -19.06 23.61 -2.28
C GLY A 1115 -18.96 22.52 -1.22
N PHE A 1116 -17.94 21.66 -1.28
CA PHE A 1116 -17.70 20.59 -0.31
C PHE A 1116 -17.30 21.14 1.07
N THR A 1117 -16.55 22.25 1.13
CA THR A 1117 -16.29 22.97 2.39
C THR A 1117 -17.60 23.45 3.03
N LEU A 1118 -18.51 24.04 2.25
CA LEU A 1118 -19.83 24.47 2.73
C LEU A 1118 -20.76 23.28 3.05
N LEU A 1119 -20.64 22.15 2.35
CA LEU A 1119 -21.43 20.93 2.60
C LEU A 1119 -21.01 20.28 3.92
N SER A 1120 -19.70 20.23 4.19
CA SER A 1120 -19.12 19.80 5.45
C SER A 1120 -19.64 20.64 6.63
N LEU A 1121 -19.57 21.98 6.52
CA LEU A 1121 -20.19 22.89 7.49
C LEU A 1121 -21.71 22.70 7.60
N GLY A 1122 -22.38 22.33 6.50
CA GLY A 1122 -23.79 21.96 6.49
C GLY A 1122 -24.08 20.71 7.32
N ASN A 1123 -23.28 19.65 7.16
CA ASN A 1123 -23.38 18.39 7.90
C ASN A 1123 -23.16 18.62 9.40
N ALA A 1124 -22.06 19.30 9.80
CA ALA A 1124 -21.83 19.71 11.19
C ALA A 1124 -22.92 20.67 11.71
N GLY A 1125 -23.53 21.46 10.82
CA GLY A 1125 -24.62 22.37 11.13
C GLY A 1125 -25.88 21.70 11.70
N LEU A 1126 -26.12 20.41 11.45
CA LEU A 1126 -27.22 19.70 12.11
C LEU A 1126 -26.94 19.47 13.60
N ALA A 1127 -25.72 19.09 13.95
CA ALA A 1127 -25.29 18.90 15.35
C ALA A 1127 -25.39 20.22 16.14
N LEU A 1128 -24.93 21.33 15.55
CA LEU A 1128 -25.06 22.68 16.12
C LEU A 1128 -26.52 23.16 16.29
N LEU A 1129 -27.49 22.45 15.71
CA LEU A 1129 -28.93 22.74 15.79
C LEU A 1129 -29.71 21.72 16.62
N GLU A 1130 -29.04 20.87 17.42
CA GLU A 1130 -29.66 19.92 18.37
C GLU A 1130 -30.74 20.55 19.27
N PRO A 1131 -30.54 21.73 19.88
CA PRO A 1131 -31.59 22.43 20.65
C PRO A 1131 -32.81 22.88 19.82
N HIS A 1132 -32.81 22.66 18.51
CA HIS A 1132 -33.81 23.09 17.54
C HIS A 1132 -34.34 21.95 16.65
N TRP A 1133 -33.93 20.69 16.82
CA TRP A 1133 -34.40 19.55 16.01
C TRP A 1133 -35.94 19.39 16.03
N THR A 1134 -36.58 19.59 17.19
CA THR A 1134 -38.05 19.57 17.32
C THR A 1134 -38.74 20.72 16.57
N ASN A 1135 -38.04 21.82 16.24
CA ASN A 1135 -38.58 22.95 15.51
C ASN A 1135 -38.60 22.67 13.99
N THR A 1136 -39.71 22.05 13.58
CA THR A 1136 -40.01 21.69 12.18
C THR A 1136 -39.70 22.81 11.18
N THR A 1137 -40.00 24.06 11.49
CA THR A 1137 -39.82 25.18 10.54
C THR A 1137 -38.34 25.50 10.34
N ILE A 1138 -37.56 25.59 11.42
CA ILE A 1138 -36.11 25.84 11.34
C ILE A 1138 -35.42 24.69 10.59
N MET A 1139 -35.77 23.46 10.94
CA MET A 1139 -35.22 22.25 10.32
C MET A 1139 -35.59 22.10 8.83
N THR A 1140 -36.80 22.46 8.44
CA THR A 1140 -37.19 22.45 7.01
C THR A 1140 -36.38 23.48 6.21
N VAL A 1141 -36.15 24.67 6.78
CA VAL A 1141 -35.30 25.70 6.14
C VAL A 1141 -33.84 25.26 6.07
N TYR A 1142 -33.31 24.65 7.13
CA TYR A 1142 -31.97 24.06 7.15
C TYR A 1142 -31.80 22.97 6.08
N LEU A 1143 -32.72 22.02 5.96
CA LEU A 1143 -32.67 20.95 4.94
C LEU A 1143 -32.70 21.52 3.52
N CYS A 1144 -33.53 22.54 3.27
CA CYS A 1144 -33.56 23.24 1.98
C CYS A 1144 -32.24 23.98 1.67
N PHE A 1145 -31.54 24.50 2.68
CA PHE A 1145 -30.25 25.16 2.53
C PHE A 1145 -29.10 24.15 2.31
N ARG A 1146 -29.04 23.05 3.09
CA ARG A 1146 -28.14 21.90 2.86
C ARG A 1146 -28.30 21.37 1.43
N ALA A 1147 -29.52 21.29 0.93
CA ALA A 1147 -29.80 20.82 -0.44
C ALA A 1147 -29.26 21.76 -1.54
N ILE A 1148 -29.35 23.09 -1.40
CA ILE A 1148 -28.71 24.01 -2.36
C ILE A 1148 -27.20 23.77 -2.40
N ILE A 1149 -26.57 23.69 -1.23
CA ILE A 1149 -25.11 23.52 -1.11
C ILE A 1149 -24.67 22.15 -1.65
N SER A 1150 -25.36 21.08 -1.27
CA SER A 1150 -25.14 19.73 -1.77
C SER A 1150 -25.22 19.68 -3.29
N GLY A 1151 -26.27 20.26 -3.89
CA GLY A 1151 -26.44 20.30 -5.35
C GLY A 1151 -25.35 21.08 -6.08
N LEU A 1152 -24.86 22.17 -5.48
CA LEU A 1152 -23.75 22.97 -6.00
C LEU A 1152 -22.43 22.22 -5.93
N ALA A 1153 -22.11 21.59 -4.79
CA ALA A 1153 -20.90 20.79 -4.61
C ALA A 1153 -20.86 19.60 -5.58
N TRP A 1154 -21.97 18.85 -5.64
CA TRP A 1154 -22.09 17.64 -6.46
C TRP A 1154 -21.98 17.87 -7.95
N ILE A 1155 -22.57 18.96 -8.46
CA ILE A 1155 -22.52 19.18 -9.90
C ILE A 1155 -21.14 19.57 -10.39
N CYS A 1156 -20.38 20.30 -9.56
CA CYS A 1156 -19.04 20.73 -9.90
C CYS A 1156 -18.05 19.55 -9.89
N ILE A 1157 -18.19 18.58 -8.97
CA ILE A 1157 -17.31 17.39 -8.95
C ILE A 1157 -17.62 16.38 -10.06
N ILE A 1158 -18.90 16.22 -10.43
CA ILE A 1158 -19.30 15.50 -11.66
C ILE A 1158 -18.69 16.19 -12.89
N SER A 1159 -18.66 17.52 -12.91
CA SER A 1159 -18.09 18.29 -14.03
C SER A 1159 -16.56 18.17 -14.12
N VAL A 1160 -15.84 18.16 -12.98
CA VAL A 1160 -14.41 17.79 -12.94
C VAL A 1160 -14.22 16.37 -13.49
N SER A 1161 -15.07 15.42 -13.10
CA SER A 1161 -14.99 14.03 -13.57
C SER A 1161 -15.17 13.92 -15.09
N MET A 1162 -16.07 14.73 -15.66
CA MET A 1162 -16.34 14.76 -17.10
C MET A 1162 -15.21 15.42 -17.92
N ARG A 1163 -14.44 16.36 -17.33
CA ARG A 1163 -13.27 16.97 -17.98
C ARG A 1163 -12.00 16.10 -17.88
N LEU A 1164 -11.90 15.27 -16.85
CA LEU A 1164 -10.85 14.24 -16.71
C LEU A 1164 -11.27 12.88 -17.29
N THR A 1165 -12.01 12.93 -18.40
CA THR A 1165 -12.42 11.76 -19.18
C THR A 1165 -11.94 11.95 -20.61
N TYR A 1166 -11.10 11.03 -21.10
CA TYR A 1166 -10.65 11.03 -22.50
C TYR A 1166 -11.81 10.63 -23.43
N SER A 1167 -12.07 11.41 -24.49
CA SER A 1167 -13.25 11.19 -25.34
C SER A 1167 -13.24 9.83 -26.04
N LYS A 1168 -12.08 9.36 -26.50
CA LYS A 1168 -11.91 8.03 -27.11
C LYS A 1168 -12.22 6.86 -26.15
N ALA A 1169 -12.27 7.11 -24.83
CA ALA A 1169 -12.63 6.16 -23.77
C ALA A 1169 -13.83 6.63 -22.92
N GLY A 1170 -14.65 7.55 -23.48
CA GLY A 1170 -15.60 8.35 -22.72
C GLY A 1170 -16.70 7.55 -22.01
N GLY A 1171 -17.15 6.44 -22.59
CA GLY A 1171 -18.16 5.58 -21.99
C GLY A 1171 -17.63 4.80 -20.78
N THR A 1172 -16.36 4.39 -20.81
CA THR A 1172 -15.72 3.60 -19.77
C THR A 1172 -15.23 4.46 -18.62
N GLN A 1173 -14.40 5.47 -18.91
CA GLN A 1173 -13.69 6.21 -17.88
C GLN A 1173 -14.63 7.04 -16.99
N PHE A 1174 -15.55 7.81 -17.59
CA PHE A 1174 -16.55 8.55 -16.81
C PHE A 1174 -17.47 7.62 -16.00
N THR A 1175 -17.87 6.49 -16.58
CA THR A 1175 -18.73 5.51 -15.90
C THR A 1175 -18.03 4.82 -14.74
N ALA A 1176 -16.70 4.60 -14.82
CA ALA A 1176 -15.91 4.10 -13.71
C ALA A 1176 -15.94 5.08 -12.52
N TYR A 1177 -15.68 6.38 -12.75
CA TYR A 1177 -15.81 7.42 -11.72
C TYR A 1177 -17.23 7.42 -11.10
N MET A 1178 -18.27 7.43 -11.92
CA MET A 1178 -19.67 7.37 -11.48
C MET A 1178 -20.01 6.08 -10.69
N SER A 1179 -19.32 4.97 -10.97
CA SER A 1179 -19.48 3.71 -10.25
C SER A 1179 -18.71 3.68 -8.94
N MET A 1180 -17.56 4.37 -8.84
CA MET A 1180 -16.82 4.54 -7.59
C MET A 1180 -17.58 5.41 -6.58
N PHE A 1181 -18.25 6.48 -7.01
CA PHE A 1181 -19.17 7.23 -6.15
C PHE A 1181 -20.30 6.33 -5.60
N ASN A 1182 -20.92 5.49 -6.45
CA ASN A 1182 -21.94 4.53 -6.01
C ASN A 1182 -21.39 3.48 -5.04
N LEU A 1183 -20.17 2.98 -5.26
CA LEU A 1183 -19.50 2.02 -4.38
C LEU A 1183 -19.15 2.65 -3.02
N SER A 1184 -18.67 3.90 -3.02
CA SER A 1184 -18.39 4.70 -1.83
C SER A 1184 -19.62 4.82 -0.92
N ALA A 1185 -20.78 5.20 -1.48
CA ALA A 1185 -22.03 5.27 -0.74
C ALA A 1185 -22.47 3.90 -0.18
N VAL A 1186 -22.34 2.82 -0.96
CA VAL A 1186 -22.67 1.45 -0.51
C VAL A 1186 -21.76 0.98 0.63
N ILE A 1187 -20.48 1.36 0.63
CA ILE A 1187 -19.54 1.09 1.72
C ILE A 1187 -19.93 1.92 2.96
N ALA A 1188 -20.20 3.21 2.78
CA ALA A 1188 -20.60 4.12 3.86
C ALA A 1188 -21.86 3.62 4.61
N TYR A 1189 -22.92 3.24 3.88
CA TYR A 1189 -24.14 2.69 4.48
C TYR A 1189 -23.93 1.39 5.27
N GLN A 1190 -22.92 0.56 4.92
CA GLN A 1190 -22.59 -0.64 5.69
C GLN A 1190 -21.93 -0.33 7.04
N PHE A 1191 -21.26 0.82 7.18
CA PHE A 1191 -20.65 1.25 8.43
C PHE A 1191 -21.64 1.94 9.39
N THR A 1192 -22.74 2.53 8.90
CA THR A 1192 -23.70 3.27 9.74
C THR A 1192 -24.13 2.53 11.01
N GLY A 1193 -24.42 1.22 10.91
CA GLY A 1193 -24.82 0.41 12.07
C GLY A 1193 -23.78 0.41 13.20
N ARG A 1194 -22.51 0.15 12.86
CA ARG A 1194 -21.41 0.19 13.84
C ARG A 1194 -21.14 1.59 14.36
N MET A 1195 -21.30 2.62 13.53
CA MET A 1195 -21.08 3.99 13.96
C MET A 1195 -22.07 4.42 15.05
N VAL A 1196 -23.31 3.92 15.02
CA VAL A 1196 -24.32 4.14 16.07
C VAL A 1196 -24.12 3.24 17.30
N GLU A 1197 -23.40 2.12 17.18
CA GLU A 1197 -22.99 1.27 18.31
C GLU A 1197 -21.79 1.84 19.09
N ILE A 1198 -20.98 2.70 18.45
CA ILE A 1198 -19.71 3.24 19.00
C ILE A 1198 -19.88 4.70 19.45
N PHE A 1199 -20.48 5.53 18.60
CA PHE A 1199 -20.58 6.99 18.76
C PHE A 1199 -22.02 7.44 19.02
N ASP A 1200 -22.17 8.55 19.73
CA ASP A 1200 -23.44 9.26 19.78
C ASP A 1200 -23.74 10.01 18.45
N TYR A 1201 -24.98 10.46 18.28
CA TYR A 1201 -25.43 11.13 17.04
C TYR A 1201 -24.69 12.45 16.73
N ILE A 1202 -24.27 13.22 17.73
CA ILE A 1202 -23.50 14.47 17.55
C ILE A 1202 -22.09 14.14 17.05
N SER A 1203 -21.45 13.14 17.63
CA SER A 1203 -20.13 12.65 17.22
C SER A 1203 -20.15 12.09 15.80
N ALA A 1204 -21.15 11.26 15.45
CA ALA A 1204 -21.32 10.74 14.11
C ALA A 1204 -21.54 11.85 13.07
N LEU A 1205 -22.28 12.91 13.41
CA LEU A 1205 -22.48 14.08 12.55
C LEU A 1205 -21.17 14.86 12.32
N TYR A 1206 -20.34 15.05 13.36
CA TYR A 1206 -19.03 15.70 13.20
C TYR A 1206 -18.04 14.83 12.42
N LEU A 1207 -18.04 13.50 12.61
CA LEU A 1207 -17.21 12.57 11.84
C LEU A 1207 -17.57 12.60 10.34
N GLY A 1208 -18.86 12.53 9.99
CA GLY A 1208 -19.31 12.68 8.61
C GLY A 1208 -18.98 14.05 8.01
N ALA A 1209 -19.09 15.13 8.79
CA ALA A 1209 -18.65 16.45 8.38
C ALA A 1209 -17.15 16.50 8.08
N ALA A 1210 -16.31 15.91 8.94
CA ALA A 1210 -14.86 15.81 8.72
C ALA A 1210 -14.52 15.00 7.47
N LEU A 1211 -15.15 13.82 7.28
CA LEU A 1211 -14.97 12.99 6.08
C LEU A 1211 -15.36 13.72 4.78
N THR A 1212 -16.33 14.64 4.83
CA THR A 1212 -16.72 15.48 3.68
C THR A 1212 -15.55 16.36 3.16
N LEU A 1213 -14.52 16.62 3.98
CA LEU A 1213 -13.38 17.49 3.65
C LEU A 1213 -12.27 16.78 2.88
N PHE A 1214 -12.15 15.45 2.93
CA PHE A 1214 -11.17 14.69 2.13
C PHE A 1214 -11.28 15.03 0.64
N THR A 1215 -12.51 15.18 0.14
CA THR A 1215 -12.81 15.64 -1.21
C THR A 1215 -12.10 16.96 -1.55
N VAL A 1216 -12.07 17.92 -0.63
CA VAL A 1216 -11.43 19.23 -0.84
C VAL A 1216 -9.91 19.11 -0.86
N VAL A 1217 -9.34 18.23 -0.02
CA VAL A 1217 -7.89 17.96 0.03
C VAL A 1217 -7.42 17.28 -1.26
N ILE A 1218 -8.11 16.23 -1.73
CA ILE A 1218 -7.71 15.51 -2.94
C ILE A 1218 -7.86 16.41 -4.19
N LEU A 1219 -8.87 17.28 -4.24
CA LEU A 1219 -9.02 18.27 -5.32
C LEU A 1219 -7.81 19.23 -5.45
N VAL A 1220 -6.96 19.42 -4.43
CA VAL A 1220 -5.74 20.23 -4.56
C VAL A 1220 -4.74 19.62 -5.54
N PHE A 1221 -4.67 18.28 -5.59
CA PHE A 1221 -3.72 17.53 -6.42
C PHE A 1221 -4.26 17.18 -7.81
N ILE A 1222 -5.49 17.59 -8.11
CA ILE A 1222 -6.19 17.34 -9.37
C ILE A 1222 -6.13 18.61 -10.21
N ASP A 1223 -5.57 18.49 -11.41
CA ASP A 1223 -5.64 19.48 -12.49
C ASP A 1223 -6.80 19.11 -13.42
N PRO A 1224 -7.91 19.87 -13.45
CA PRO A 1224 -9.07 19.56 -14.28
C PRO A 1224 -8.83 19.81 -15.77
N ASP A 1225 -7.66 20.37 -16.13
CA ASP A 1225 -7.25 20.69 -17.49
C ASP A 1225 -6.21 19.68 -18.04
N GLU A 1226 -5.75 18.70 -17.25
CA GLU A 1226 -4.69 17.75 -17.63
C GLU A 1226 -5.07 16.88 -18.84
N CYS A 1227 -6.29 16.33 -18.88
CA CYS A 1227 -6.74 15.51 -20.00
C CYS A 1227 -6.99 16.33 -21.27
N ASP A 1228 -7.58 17.53 -21.14
CA ASP A 1228 -7.77 18.47 -22.25
C ASP A 1228 -6.42 18.87 -22.88
N ARG A 1229 -5.36 18.98 -22.07
CA ARG A 1229 -3.99 19.34 -22.50
C ARG A 1229 -3.19 18.16 -23.06
N VAL A 1230 -3.11 17.03 -22.36
CA VAL A 1230 -2.15 15.95 -22.67
C VAL A 1230 -2.69 14.93 -23.69
N LEU A 1231 -4.00 14.66 -23.72
CA LEU A 1231 -4.57 13.61 -24.59
C LEU A 1231 -5.48 14.13 -25.71
N GLU A 1232 -6.02 15.34 -25.54
CA GLU A 1232 -6.97 15.95 -26.48
C GLU A 1232 -6.40 17.14 -27.27
N GLY A 1233 -5.24 17.69 -26.87
CA GLY A 1233 -4.58 18.81 -27.56
C GLY A 1233 -5.38 20.13 -27.58
N ARG A 1234 -6.36 20.31 -26.68
CA ARG A 1234 -7.32 21.44 -26.69
C ARG A 1234 -6.78 22.73 -26.06
N LEU A 1235 -5.55 22.71 -25.55
CA LEU A 1235 -4.90 23.82 -24.83
C LEU A 1235 -3.45 23.94 -25.31
N GLY A 1236 -3.02 25.16 -25.61
CA GLY A 1236 -1.65 25.44 -26.01
C GLY A 1236 -0.64 25.29 -24.85
N ASP A 1237 0.64 25.26 -25.21
CA ASP A 1237 1.79 25.12 -24.29
C ASP A 1237 1.92 26.29 -23.29
N ASP A 1238 1.27 27.42 -23.57
CA ASP A 1238 1.14 28.59 -22.70
C ASP A 1238 -0.16 28.64 -21.87
N GLY A 1239 -1.08 27.69 -22.10
CA GLY A 1239 -2.38 27.60 -21.44
C GLY A 1239 -3.43 28.59 -21.96
N GLU A 1240 -3.22 29.25 -23.10
CA GLU A 1240 -4.32 29.93 -23.80
C GLU A 1240 -5.16 28.93 -24.61
N ILE A 1241 -6.46 29.21 -24.73
CA ILE A 1241 -7.38 28.49 -25.62
C ILE A 1241 -7.16 29.07 -27.02
N ASP A 1242 -6.88 28.23 -28.01
CA ASP A 1242 -6.63 28.71 -29.37
C ASP A 1242 -7.84 29.46 -29.95
N GLY A 1243 -7.55 30.53 -30.69
CA GLY A 1243 -8.28 31.78 -30.54
C GLY A 1243 -9.32 32.09 -31.62
N ASP A 1244 -10.53 31.52 -31.51
CA ASP A 1244 -11.73 32.28 -31.90
C ASP A 1244 -12.96 32.02 -31.02
N LEU A 1245 -13.51 33.11 -30.45
CA LEU A 1245 -14.71 33.11 -29.63
C LEU A 1245 -15.96 33.52 -30.44
N GLY A 1246 -16.12 32.92 -31.63
CA GLY A 1246 -17.41 32.90 -32.33
C GLY A 1246 -17.36 32.62 -33.84
N GLU A 1247 -18.06 31.57 -34.27
CA GLU A 1247 -18.47 31.29 -35.67
C GLU A 1247 -17.40 30.80 -36.70
N THR A 1248 -16.67 29.70 -36.43
CA THR A 1248 -16.59 28.48 -37.31
C THR A 1248 -15.62 27.39 -36.76
N PRO A 1249 -15.80 26.08 -37.07
CA PRO A 1249 -14.97 25.00 -36.56
C PRO A 1249 -13.99 24.41 -37.60
N ASP A 1250 -13.16 25.24 -38.26
CA ASP A 1250 -12.28 24.77 -39.34
C ASP A 1250 -10.87 24.30 -38.86
N GLY A 1251 -10.42 24.69 -37.66
CA GLY A 1251 -9.06 24.39 -37.16
C GLY A 1251 -8.82 22.96 -36.64
N TRP A 1252 -9.86 22.12 -36.53
CA TRP A 1252 -9.80 20.85 -35.79
C TRP A 1252 -9.13 19.68 -36.55
N TRP A 1253 -8.59 19.91 -37.76
CA TRP A 1253 -8.12 18.83 -38.66
C TRP A 1253 -6.91 19.18 -39.58
N GLU A 1254 -6.18 20.28 -39.37
CA GLU A 1254 -5.05 20.68 -40.26
C GLU A 1254 -3.64 20.62 -39.61
N ALA A 1255 -3.51 20.03 -38.41
CA ALA A 1255 -2.28 20.04 -37.62
C ALA A 1255 -1.16 19.07 -38.07
N GLU A 1256 -1.09 18.69 -39.35
CA GLU A 1256 -0.01 17.80 -39.83
C GLU A 1256 0.35 18.05 -41.31
N ASN A 1257 1.29 18.98 -41.58
CA ASN A 1257 1.91 19.13 -42.92
C ASN A 1257 3.23 19.96 -42.96
N GLU A 1258 4.13 19.84 -41.98
CA GLU A 1258 5.46 20.49 -42.02
C GLU A 1258 6.49 19.71 -42.88
N SER A 1259 6.25 19.61 -44.20
CA SER A 1259 7.21 18.96 -45.12
C SER A 1259 8.40 19.88 -45.45
N VAL A 1260 9.61 19.42 -45.11
CA VAL A 1260 10.88 20.17 -45.26
C VAL A 1260 11.17 20.58 -46.72
N GLY A 1261 11.38 21.87 -46.95
CA GLY A 1261 11.60 22.42 -48.30
C GLY A 1261 12.99 22.16 -48.92
N ARG A 1262 13.04 22.03 -50.26
CA ARG A 1262 14.27 22.08 -51.08
C ARG A 1262 13.98 22.58 -52.52
N ASP A 1263 14.94 23.29 -53.11
CA ASP A 1263 14.83 23.92 -54.44
C ASP A 1263 14.73 22.92 -55.62
N GLY A 1264 13.97 23.28 -56.68
CA GLY A 1264 13.62 22.34 -57.78
C GLY A 1264 13.69 22.81 -59.25
N VAL A 1265 13.60 24.12 -59.56
CA VAL A 1265 13.89 24.79 -60.87
C VAL A 1265 13.09 24.37 -62.14
N VAL A 1266 12.64 25.38 -62.93
CA VAL A 1266 12.56 25.48 -64.42
C VAL A 1266 11.20 25.99 -64.97
N SER A 1267 11.33 27.00 -65.85
CA SER A 1267 10.36 27.62 -66.82
C SER A 1267 9.09 28.28 -66.28
#